data_AF-A0AAV0KEV7-F1
#
_entry.id   AF-A0AAV0KEV7-F1
#
_cell.length_a   1.000
_cell.length_b   1.000
_cell.length_c   1.000
_cell.angle_alpha   90.00
_cell.angle_beta   90.00
_cell.angle_gamma   90.00
#
_symmetry.space_group_name_H-M   'P 1'
#
loop_
_entity.id
_entity.type
_entity.pdbx_description
1 polymer ?
#
loop_
_entity_poly.entity_id
_entity_poly.type
_entity_poly.pdbx_seq_one_letter_code
_entity_poly.pdbx_strand_id
1 'polypeptide(L)'
;QISILNNVSGIVRPSQITLLLGPPGAGKTTLLLALAGKLDPTLKVSGNVTYNGHEMSEFVPQRTAAYICQDDVHIGEMTVRETLAFSARSQGVGHRYEKLIELSRREKESNIQPDPDIDVFMKAIATEGQETNVITDYVIKVLGLESCADIMVGNDMIRGISGGQRKRVTTGEMLVGPANALFMDEISTGLDSSTTFQIVKSLKHYIHILDGTAVISLLQPTPETYDLFDNVILLSDGYIVYQGPRVYVLDFFEQMGFKCPSRKGSADFLQEVTSKQDQQQYWMKKENPYKFVNAKEFAEAFQSFHVGTILEQELSSPFDKKRSHPAALTTKVYGVGKMELFKSCFARELLLMKRNSFVYIFKFAQLIFMGLVAMTLFLRTEMHRDSIIDGGIYLGALFYTVNAFMFNSMAEISMTIARLHVFYKQRDLLFYPGWAYSLPPWILKFPITLIEAGSWVFLTYYVIGYDPNAERLFKQYLLLCLVSQMASALFRFIAASGRTMIVANTFGSFALLSLFASGGFVLSRENIKKWWIWSYWISPMMYGQNAIVANEFLGRSWSKVILPLGVSTESLGVQVLKSRGFFPHAYWYWIGAGALVGFVLLFNLCFTLALTFLSPFKKSQTIVLEDSQNDGADKLGVVVELSNSEGGEEGIKTTPTKKGMVLPFEPYCLTFDDIKYSVDMPQEMKIEGVAEDRLELLKGVSGTFRPGVLTALMGASGAGKTTLMDVLAGRKTGGYIEGNITVSGYRKKQETFARISGYCEQNDIHSPHVTVYESLLYSAWLRLPVEVNAETRKMFVEEVMQLIEMKSLRQALVGLPGVNGLSTEQRKRLTIAVELVANPSIIFMDEPTSGLDARAAAIVMRAVRNTVDTGRTVVCTIHQPSIDIFETFDELYLLKRGGQELYVGPLGRHSSHLINYFEDIERVPKITDGSNPANWMLEVTSSAQESEQGIDFAATYRNSDLYRRNKALIAELSTPAPGSKDLHFSTKYSQSFANQCVACFWKQYLSYWRNPQYTAVRFLFTIAIALMFGTMFWNLGSKTSKRQDLFNAMGSMYAAVIFLGVQNSSSVQPMVAIERSVFYRERAAGMYSALPYAYAQVLIEIPYVFSQALVYGLLVYSMIGFEWTAAKFFWYIFFIYFTLLYFTYYGMMAVAVTPNHHIASIVSSAFYSLWNLFSGFIVPRPRMPVWWRWYAWASPVAWTLYGLVDSQYGDVETRLDTGDRVTDFVRGYFGFRHDFLGVVAAVVVGFAALFAFIFAFSIKFFHFQRR
;
A
#
# COMPACT_ATOMS: atom_id res chain seq x y z
N GLN A 1 -15.66 -28.63 -5.43
CA GLN A 1 -14.39 -28.19 -6.05
C GLN A 1 -14.78 -27.32 -7.22
N ILE A 2 -14.34 -26.07 -7.27
CA ILE A 2 -14.69 -25.12 -8.34
C ILE A 2 -13.67 -25.29 -9.47
N SER A 3 -14.15 -25.55 -10.68
CA SER A 3 -13.29 -25.60 -11.88
C SER A 3 -13.18 -24.21 -12.47
N ILE A 4 -11.95 -23.71 -12.64
CA ILE A 4 -11.68 -22.35 -13.18
C ILE A 4 -11.61 -22.37 -14.71
N LEU A 5 -11.04 -23.42 -15.28
CA LEU A 5 -10.92 -23.64 -16.72
C LEU A 5 -11.44 -25.05 -17.05
N ASN A 6 -12.26 -25.16 -18.08
CA ASN A 6 -13.00 -26.39 -18.41
C ASN A 6 -12.64 -26.86 -19.83
N ASN A 7 -11.89 -27.97 -19.94
CA ASN A 7 -11.50 -28.60 -21.21
C ASN A 7 -10.94 -27.62 -22.26
N VAL A 8 -9.99 -26.80 -21.82
CA VAL A 8 -9.36 -25.78 -22.66
C VAL A 8 -8.22 -26.40 -23.50
N SER A 9 -8.36 -26.36 -24.82
CA SER A 9 -7.38 -26.83 -25.80
C SER A 9 -7.11 -25.75 -26.86
N GLY A 10 -5.86 -25.55 -27.25
CA GLY A 10 -5.50 -24.49 -28.19
C GLY A 10 -4.04 -24.47 -28.63
N ILE A 11 -3.75 -23.76 -29.72
CA ILE A 11 -2.41 -23.54 -30.27
C ILE A 11 -2.15 -22.04 -30.44
N VAL A 12 -0.97 -21.57 -30.03
CA VAL A 12 -0.48 -20.21 -30.30
C VAL A 12 0.78 -20.32 -31.15
N ARG A 13 0.81 -19.65 -32.31
CA ARG A 13 1.88 -19.78 -33.30
C ARG A 13 2.95 -18.68 -33.15
N PRO A 14 4.20 -18.94 -33.56
CA PRO A 14 5.24 -17.91 -33.63
C PRO A 14 4.94 -16.87 -34.71
N SER A 15 5.54 -15.69 -34.56
CA SER A 15 5.39 -14.51 -35.44
C SER A 15 3.93 -14.05 -35.58
N GLN A 16 3.11 -14.31 -34.58
CA GLN A 16 1.71 -13.89 -34.50
C GLN A 16 1.39 -13.21 -33.17
N ILE A 17 0.50 -12.23 -33.23
CA ILE A 17 -0.05 -11.56 -32.06
C ILE A 17 -1.51 -11.99 -31.86
N THR A 18 -1.79 -12.60 -30.71
CA THR A 18 -3.10 -13.18 -30.37
C THR A 18 -3.77 -12.36 -29.28
N LEU A 19 -5.01 -11.98 -29.52
CA LEU A 19 -5.85 -11.27 -28.55
C LEU A 19 -6.59 -12.27 -27.67
N LEU A 20 -6.48 -12.14 -26.34
CA LEU A 20 -7.28 -12.90 -25.37
C LEU A 20 -8.42 -12.02 -24.83
N LEU A 21 -9.63 -12.25 -25.32
CA LEU A 21 -10.86 -11.61 -24.86
C LEU A 21 -11.62 -12.52 -23.91
N GLY A 22 -12.33 -11.91 -22.97
CA GLY A 22 -13.25 -12.62 -22.08
C GLY A 22 -13.70 -11.73 -20.93
N PRO A 23 -14.90 -11.95 -20.38
CA PRO A 23 -15.39 -11.15 -19.27
C PRO A 23 -14.49 -11.29 -18.02
N PRO A 24 -14.57 -10.35 -17.07
CA PRO A 24 -13.94 -10.50 -15.76
C PRO A 24 -14.34 -11.82 -15.10
N GLY A 25 -13.38 -12.52 -14.50
CA GLY A 25 -13.62 -13.82 -13.88
C GLY A 25 -13.65 -15.04 -14.82
N ALA A 26 -13.56 -14.85 -16.15
CA ALA A 26 -13.60 -15.96 -17.11
C ALA A 26 -12.39 -16.92 -17.08
N GLY A 27 -11.35 -16.62 -16.28
CA GLY A 27 -10.12 -17.43 -16.18
C GLY A 27 -8.94 -16.96 -17.03
N LYS A 28 -8.98 -15.75 -17.61
CA LYS A 28 -7.93 -15.20 -18.49
C LYS A 28 -6.54 -15.23 -17.86
N THR A 29 -6.39 -14.65 -16.67
CA THR A 29 -5.14 -14.64 -15.91
C THR A 29 -4.67 -16.06 -15.58
N THR A 30 -5.59 -16.96 -15.22
CA THR A 30 -5.27 -18.37 -14.95
C THR A 30 -4.71 -19.07 -16.19
N LEU A 31 -5.28 -18.81 -17.36
CA LEU A 31 -4.80 -19.34 -18.63
C LEU A 31 -3.39 -18.78 -18.97
N LEU A 32 -3.18 -17.47 -18.86
CA LEU A 32 -1.88 -16.85 -19.11
C LEU A 32 -0.80 -17.37 -18.14
N LEU A 33 -1.12 -17.51 -16.86
CA LEU A 33 -0.20 -18.07 -15.85
C LEU A 33 0.10 -19.54 -16.10
N ALA A 34 -0.89 -20.33 -16.54
CA ALA A 34 -0.68 -21.72 -16.95
C ALA A 34 0.28 -21.80 -18.15
N LEU A 35 0.06 -20.99 -19.19
CA LEU A 35 0.91 -20.93 -20.37
C LEU A 35 2.33 -20.44 -20.04
N ALA A 36 2.50 -19.51 -19.10
CA ALA A 36 3.80 -19.01 -18.67
C ALA A 36 4.56 -19.95 -17.70
N GLY A 37 3.97 -21.08 -17.28
CA GLY A 37 4.56 -21.98 -16.29
C GLY A 37 4.64 -21.38 -14.88
N LYS A 38 3.65 -20.55 -14.52
CA LYS A 38 3.58 -19.78 -13.26
C LYS A 38 2.30 -20.01 -12.46
N LEU A 39 1.57 -21.07 -12.79
CA LEU A 39 0.33 -21.40 -12.08
C LEU A 39 0.62 -21.71 -10.60
N ASP A 40 -0.30 -21.33 -9.71
CA ASP A 40 -0.18 -21.62 -8.28
C ASP A 40 -0.16 -23.15 -8.05
N PRO A 41 0.85 -23.70 -7.34
CA PRO A 41 0.97 -25.14 -7.09
C PRO A 41 -0.21 -25.77 -6.32
N THR A 42 -1.04 -24.95 -5.66
CA THR A 42 -2.23 -25.42 -4.96
C THR A 42 -3.41 -25.70 -5.89
N LEU A 43 -3.37 -25.21 -7.14
CA LEU A 43 -4.35 -25.52 -8.16
C LEU A 43 -4.06 -26.89 -8.77
N LYS A 44 -5.10 -27.69 -8.97
CA LYS A 44 -5.00 -28.97 -9.67
C LYS A 44 -5.10 -28.72 -11.17
N VAL A 45 -4.17 -29.29 -11.93
CA VAL A 45 -4.15 -29.22 -13.39
C VAL A 45 -4.24 -30.63 -13.96
N SER A 46 -5.08 -30.81 -14.97
CA SER A 46 -5.14 -32.00 -15.80
C SER A 46 -4.90 -31.60 -17.25
N GLY A 47 -3.98 -32.27 -17.93
CA GLY A 47 -3.54 -31.93 -19.30
C GLY A 47 -2.09 -31.46 -19.35
N ASN A 48 -1.58 -31.25 -20.58
CA ASN A 48 -0.18 -30.92 -20.84
C ASN A 48 -0.07 -29.61 -21.63
N VAL A 49 0.95 -28.79 -21.31
CA VAL A 49 1.32 -27.60 -22.10
C VAL A 49 2.72 -27.81 -22.67
N THR A 50 2.87 -27.66 -23.99
CA THR A 50 4.14 -27.85 -24.69
C THR A 50 4.53 -26.60 -25.47
N TYR A 51 5.84 -26.35 -25.58
CA TYR A 51 6.43 -25.28 -26.39
C TYR A 51 7.24 -25.92 -27.51
N ASN A 52 6.83 -25.74 -28.76
CA ASN A 52 7.45 -26.41 -29.92
C ASN A 52 7.59 -27.94 -29.71
N GLY A 53 6.59 -28.57 -29.09
CA GLY A 53 6.58 -30.00 -28.76
C GLY A 53 7.42 -30.40 -27.54
N HIS A 54 8.15 -29.48 -26.90
CA HIS A 54 8.88 -29.74 -25.66
C HIS A 54 7.98 -29.51 -24.44
N GLU A 55 8.04 -30.42 -23.46
CA GLU A 55 7.35 -30.21 -22.18
C GLU A 55 8.00 -29.09 -21.37
N MET A 56 7.22 -28.42 -20.51
CA MET A 56 7.73 -27.36 -19.62
C MET A 56 8.84 -27.82 -18.66
N SER A 57 9.01 -29.13 -18.47
CA SER A 57 10.08 -29.75 -17.70
C SER A 57 11.43 -29.77 -18.43
N GLU A 58 11.44 -29.67 -19.77
CA GLU A 58 12.64 -29.75 -20.61
C GLU A 58 13.46 -28.44 -20.68
N PHE A 59 12.87 -27.30 -20.27
CA PHE A 59 13.50 -25.97 -20.32
C PHE A 59 13.06 -25.11 -19.12
N VAL A 60 13.39 -23.80 -19.12
CA VAL A 60 12.97 -22.86 -18.06
C VAL A 60 11.87 -21.93 -18.60
N PRO A 61 10.56 -22.23 -18.35
CA PRO A 61 9.45 -21.44 -18.88
C PRO A 61 9.51 -19.97 -18.50
N GLN A 62 9.88 -19.65 -17.26
CA GLN A 62 9.90 -18.27 -16.74
C GLN A 62 10.99 -17.39 -17.38
N ARG A 63 11.90 -17.98 -18.17
CA ARG A 63 12.95 -17.29 -18.94
C ARG A 63 12.60 -17.22 -20.43
N THR A 64 12.00 -18.28 -20.96
CA THR A 64 11.53 -18.32 -22.36
C THR A 64 10.29 -17.43 -22.55
N ALA A 65 9.43 -17.38 -21.53
CA ALA A 65 8.19 -16.63 -21.51
C ALA A 65 8.22 -15.51 -20.45
N ALA A 66 7.83 -14.30 -20.85
CA ALA A 66 7.59 -13.20 -19.94
C ALA A 66 6.09 -13.09 -19.65
N TYR A 67 5.74 -13.12 -18.37
CA TYR A 67 4.40 -12.77 -17.91
C TYR A 67 4.41 -11.33 -17.40
N ILE A 68 3.63 -10.47 -18.05
CA ILE A 68 3.43 -9.07 -17.64
C ILE A 68 2.15 -9.03 -16.82
N CYS A 69 2.32 -8.83 -15.51
CA CYS A 69 1.24 -8.84 -14.54
C CYS A 69 0.41 -7.55 -14.56
N GLN A 70 -0.81 -7.64 -14.04
CA GLN A 70 -1.69 -6.50 -13.88
C GLN A 70 -1.17 -5.48 -12.83
N ASP A 71 -0.50 -5.97 -11.78
CA ASP A 71 -0.02 -5.15 -10.66
C ASP A 71 1.25 -4.36 -10.99
N ASP A 72 1.17 -3.03 -10.85
CA ASP A 72 2.25 -2.09 -11.12
C ASP A 72 3.15 -1.84 -9.90
N VAL A 73 3.88 -2.87 -9.47
CA VAL A 73 4.78 -2.79 -8.30
C VAL A 73 6.22 -2.53 -8.73
N HIS A 74 6.76 -1.39 -8.30
CA HIS A 74 8.11 -0.90 -8.58
C HIS A 74 8.75 -0.26 -7.35
N ILE A 75 10.07 -0.05 -7.38
CA ILE A 75 10.78 0.73 -6.35
C ILE A 75 10.56 2.21 -6.66
N GLY A 76 9.77 2.90 -5.82
CA GLY A 76 9.38 4.29 -6.04
C GLY A 76 10.56 5.27 -6.04
N GLU A 77 11.68 4.90 -5.40
CA GLU A 77 12.91 5.69 -5.35
C GLU A 77 13.80 5.56 -6.59
N MET A 78 13.44 4.74 -7.58
CA MET A 78 14.17 4.63 -8.85
C MET A 78 13.49 5.46 -9.95
N THR A 79 14.27 5.93 -10.92
CA THR A 79 13.73 6.53 -12.14
C THR A 79 13.24 5.44 -13.10
N VAL A 80 12.45 5.84 -14.10
CA VAL A 80 12.01 4.93 -15.16
C VAL A 80 13.20 4.28 -15.86
N ARG A 81 14.19 5.08 -16.28
CA ARG A 81 15.39 4.59 -16.98
C ARG A 81 16.21 3.64 -16.11
N GLU A 82 16.43 3.97 -14.85
CA GLU A 82 17.19 3.10 -13.93
C GLU A 82 16.47 1.76 -13.68
N THR A 83 15.14 1.76 -13.63
CA THR A 83 14.33 0.55 -13.44
C THR A 83 14.48 -0.39 -14.63
N LEU A 84 14.36 0.15 -15.85
CA LEU A 84 14.52 -0.61 -17.09
C LEU A 84 15.96 -1.08 -17.28
N ALA A 85 16.96 -0.22 -17.03
CA ALA A 85 18.37 -0.57 -17.13
C ALA A 85 18.77 -1.65 -16.12
N PHE A 86 18.23 -1.61 -14.89
CA PHE A 86 18.43 -2.68 -13.91
C PHE A 86 17.85 -4.01 -14.38
N SER A 87 16.66 -3.98 -14.97
CA SER A 87 16.02 -5.16 -15.54
C SER A 87 16.84 -5.73 -16.71
N ALA A 88 17.29 -4.89 -17.65
CA ALA A 88 18.12 -5.29 -18.78
C ALA A 88 19.43 -5.97 -18.32
N ARG A 89 20.14 -5.36 -17.35
CA ARG A 89 21.37 -5.94 -16.76
C ARG A 89 21.14 -7.25 -16.00
N SER A 90 19.97 -7.44 -15.41
CA SER A 90 19.66 -8.66 -14.65
C SER A 90 19.21 -9.81 -15.56
N GLN A 91 18.36 -9.50 -16.54
CA GLN A 91 17.81 -10.50 -17.45
C GLN A 91 18.79 -10.92 -18.55
N GLY A 92 19.73 -10.03 -18.91
CA GLY A 92 20.65 -10.21 -20.02
C GLY A 92 19.97 -9.99 -21.38
N VAL A 93 20.77 -9.65 -22.38
CA VAL A 93 20.27 -9.30 -23.72
C VAL A 93 19.93 -10.54 -24.58
N GLY A 94 20.47 -11.70 -24.23
CA GLY A 94 20.27 -12.97 -24.96
C GLY A 94 20.80 -12.93 -26.40
N HIS A 95 20.37 -13.89 -27.24
CA HIS A 95 20.79 -14.01 -28.65
C HIS A 95 20.19 -12.94 -29.58
N ARG A 96 19.37 -12.02 -29.05
CA ARG A 96 18.75 -10.95 -29.85
C ARG A 96 19.76 -9.97 -30.40
N TYR A 97 20.78 -9.65 -29.62
CA TYR A 97 21.88 -8.80 -30.05
C TYR A 97 22.64 -9.42 -31.23
N GLU A 98 22.98 -10.71 -31.14
CA GLU A 98 23.62 -11.46 -32.24
C GLU A 98 22.72 -11.50 -33.48
N LYS A 99 21.41 -11.72 -33.33
CA LYS A 99 20.44 -11.74 -34.43
C LYS A 99 20.32 -10.37 -35.12
N LEU A 100 20.33 -9.29 -34.34
CA LEU A 100 20.30 -7.91 -34.87
C LEU A 100 21.62 -7.56 -35.59
N ILE A 101 22.78 -7.91 -35.02
CA ILE A 101 24.08 -7.70 -35.70
C ILE A 101 24.12 -8.46 -37.03
N GLU A 102 23.70 -9.72 -37.03
CA GLU A 102 23.65 -10.55 -38.24
C GLU A 102 22.67 -9.99 -39.28
N LEU A 103 21.54 -9.43 -38.84
CA LEU A 103 20.59 -8.76 -39.73
C LEU A 103 21.21 -7.49 -40.34
N SER A 104 21.90 -6.65 -39.55
CA SER A 104 22.64 -5.48 -40.08
C SER A 104 23.68 -5.90 -41.12
N ARG A 105 24.41 -7.00 -40.85
CA ARG A 105 25.42 -7.53 -41.76
C ARG A 105 24.79 -7.95 -43.08
N ARG A 106 23.67 -8.67 -43.05
CA ARG A 106 22.93 -9.13 -44.24
C ARG A 106 22.30 -7.98 -45.02
N GLU A 107 21.76 -6.98 -44.34
CA GLU A 107 21.21 -5.77 -44.98
C GLU A 107 22.29 -5.00 -45.73
N LYS A 108 23.48 -4.83 -45.12
CA LYS A 108 24.66 -4.24 -45.77
C LYS A 108 25.15 -5.06 -46.97
N GLU A 109 25.18 -6.38 -46.84
CA GLU A 109 25.57 -7.28 -47.93
C GLU A 109 24.54 -7.28 -49.08
N SER A 110 23.27 -7.05 -48.78
CA SER A 110 22.16 -7.05 -49.74
C SER A 110 21.83 -5.65 -50.29
N ASN A 111 22.57 -4.60 -49.89
CA ASN A 111 22.33 -3.21 -50.30
C ASN A 111 20.89 -2.71 -50.02
N ILE A 112 20.27 -3.19 -48.94
CA ILE A 112 18.93 -2.77 -48.52
C ILE A 112 19.07 -1.50 -47.68
N GLN A 113 18.39 -0.42 -48.08
CA GLN A 113 18.26 0.77 -47.23
C GLN A 113 17.28 0.48 -46.09
N PRO A 114 17.73 0.45 -44.82
CA PRO A 114 16.83 0.25 -43.70
C PRO A 114 16.00 1.52 -43.45
N ASP A 115 14.87 1.34 -42.77
CA ASP A 115 14.09 2.47 -42.23
C ASP A 115 15.02 3.38 -41.39
N PRO A 116 14.98 4.73 -41.54
CA PRO A 116 15.87 5.64 -40.82
C PRO A 116 15.87 5.46 -39.30
N ASP A 117 14.71 5.14 -38.70
CA ASP A 117 14.59 4.90 -37.26
C ASP A 117 15.25 3.58 -36.84
N ILE A 118 15.25 2.58 -37.74
CA ILE A 118 15.89 1.29 -37.55
C ILE A 118 17.41 1.42 -37.79
N ASP A 119 17.85 2.13 -38.83
CA ASP A 119 19.27 2.28 -39.20
C ASP A 119 20.09 3.04 -38.15
N VAL A 120 19.53 4.10 -37.55
CA VAL A 120 20.15 4.81 -36.43
C VAL A 120 20.35 3.88 -35.23
N PHE A 121 19.39 3.00 -34.99
CA PHE A 121 19.45 2.00 -33.93
C PHE A 121 20.49 0.90 -34.24
N MET A 122 20.50 0.35 -35.45
CA MET A 122 21.50 -0.65 -35.88
C MET A 122 22.94 -0.10 -35.78
N LYS A 123 23.13 1.20 -36.04
CA LYS A 123 24.42 1.89 -35.87
C LYS A 123 24.77 2.15 -34.40
N ALA A 124 23.80 2.49 -33.56
CA ALA A 124 24.01 2.65 -32.12
C ALA A 124 24.37 1.33 -31.42
N ILE A 125 23.74 0.22 -31.84
CA ILE A 125 24.03 -1.15 -31.37
C ILE A 125 25.48 -1.57 -31.66
N ALA A 126 26.06 -1.10 -32.78
CA ALA A 126 27.42 -1.46 -33.20
C ALA A 126 28.55 -0.79 -32.39
N THR A 127 28.23 0.03 -31.38
CA THR A 127 29.24 0.71 -30.54
C THR A 127 29.54 -0.14 -29.30
N GLU A 128 30.73 -0.74 -29.23
CA GLU A 128 31.14 -1.65 -28.14
C GLU A 128 31.03 -0.98 -26.75
N GLY A 129 30.36 -1.65 -25.81
CA GLY A 129 30.33 -1.28 -24.37
C GLY A 129 29.04 -0.65 -23.82
N GLN A 130 28.00 -0.41 -24.65
CA GLN A 130 26.72 0.18 -24.20
C GLN A 130 25.46 -0.70 -24.43
N GLU A 131 25.62 -1.99 -24.68
CA GLU A 131 24.56 -2.93 -25.11
C GLU A 131 23.26 -2.87 -24.27
N THR A 132 23.36 -2.80 -22.94
CA THR A 132 22.18 -2.78 -22.04
C THR A 132 21.47 -1.43 -21.99
N ASN A 133 22.19 -0.33 -22.22
CA ASN A 133 21.61 1.01 -22.26
C ASN A 133 20.86 1.23 -23.58
N VAL A 134 21.40 0.73 -24.71
CA VAL A 134 20.77 0.88 -26.03
C VAL A 134 19.40 0.20 -26.09
N ILE A 135 19.25 -1.01 -25.54
CA ILE A 135 17.95 -1.71 -25.48
C ILE A 135 17.00 -1.00 -24.52
N THR A 136 17.52 -0.48 -23.39
CA THR A 136 16.72 0.29 -22.45
C THR A 136 16.15 1.53 -23.14
N ASP A 137 16.97 2.28 -23.86
CA ASP A 137 16.58 3.50 -24.55
C ASP A 137 15.61 3.19 -25.71
N TYR A 138 15.80 2.07 -26.40
CA TYR A 138 14.85 1.58 -27.40
C TYR A 138 13.48 1.26 -26.79
N VAL A 139 13.43 0.52 -25.69
CA VAL A 139 12.17 0.21 -25.01
C VAL A 139 11.50 1.48 -24.46
N ILE A 140 12.29 2.45 -23.98
CA ILE A 140 11.79 3.77 -23.59
C ILE A 140 11.13 4.49 -24.77
N LYS A 141 11.77 4.51 -25.95
CA LYS A 141 11.23 5.13 -27.18
C LYS A 141 9.97 4.39 -27.66
N VAL A 142 10.03 3.06 -27.75
CA VAL A 142 8.91 2.20 -28.19
C VAL A 142 7.66 2.37 -27.33
N LEU A 143 7.84 2.54 -26.01
CA LEU A 143 6.74 2.73 -25.07
C LEU A 143 6.38 4.22 -24.87
N GLY A 144 7.04 5.15 -25.56
CA GLY A 144 6.78 6.59 -25.44
C GLY A 144 7.04 7.13 -24.03
N LEU A 145 8.07 6.63 -23.35
CA LEU A 145 8.46 7.00 -21.99
C LEU A 145 9.55 8.08 -21.93
N GLU A 146 9.98 8.63 -23.08
CA GLU A 146 11.10 9.58 -23.19
C GLU A 146 10.95 10.79 -22.25
N SER A 147 9.77 11.43 -22.25
CA SER A 147 9.48 12.60 -21.41
C SER A 147 9.56 12.34 -19.90
N CYS A 148 9.45 11.08 -19.47
CA CYS A 148 9.49 10.69 -18.07
C CYS A 148 10.64 9.73 -17.71
N ALA A 149 11.58 9.52 -18.63
CA ALA A 149 12.66 8.54 -18.47
C ALA A 149 13.48 8.79 -17.20
N ASP A 150 13.74 10.05 -16.88
CA ASP A 150 14.55 10.47 -15.74
C ASP A 150 13.71 10.93 -14.54
N ILE A 151 12.38 10.74 -14.60
CA ILE A 151 11.45 11.00 -13.51
C ILE A 151 11.35 9.76 -12.61
N MET A 152 11.23 10.00 -11.30
CA MET A 152 11.03 8.96 -10.29
C MET A 152 9.70 8.23 -10.51
N VAL A 153 9.70 6.90 -10.37
CA VAL A 153 8.47 6.11 -10.49
C VAL A 153 7.44 6.50 -9.40
N GLY A 154 7.93 6.86 -8.22
CA GLY A 154 7.11 7.32 -7.09
C GLY A 154 6.34 6.21 -6.39
N ASN A 155 5.68 6.57 -5.30
CA ASN A 155 4.83 5.70 -4.48
C ASN A 155 3.71 6.55 -3.83
N ASP A 156 2.95 6.01 -2.87
CA ASP A 156 1.84 6.73 -2.21
C ASP A 156 2.26 8.06 -1.55
N MET A 157 3.55 8.24 -1.27
CA MET A 157 4.09 9.39 -0.55
C MET A 157 5.05 10.25 -1.40
N ILE A 158 5.72 9.65 -2.38
CA ILE A 158 6.65 10.32 -3.31
C ILE A 158 5.91 10.49 -4.64
N ARG A 159 5.65 11.75 -5.03
CA ARG A 159 5.11 12.06 -6.34
C ARG A 159 6.03 11.48 -7.41
N GLY A 160 5.46 10.74 -8.35
CA GLY A 160 6.19 10.16 -9.46
C GLY A 160 5.38 10.19 -10.75
N ILE A 161 5.67 9.24 -11.62
CA ILE A 161 4.96 9.08 -12.90
C ILE A 161 3.48 8.75 -12.71
N SER A 162 2.67 9.08 -13.71
CA SER A 162 1.24 8.74 -13.76
C SER A 162 0.99 7.23 -13.80
N GLY A 163 -0.24 6.80 -13.48
CA GLY A 163 -0.61 5.38 -13.50
C GLY A 163 -0.37 4.72 -14.87
N GLY A 164 -0.80 5.35 -15.97
CA GLY A 164 -0.56 4.87 -17.32
C GLY A 164 0.93 4.81 -17.70
N GLN A 165 1.74 5.78 -17.26
CA GLN A 165 3.20 5.68 -17.41
C GLN A 165 3.77 4.50 -16.62
N ARG A 166 3.29 4.26 -15.39
CA ARG A 166 3.72 3.13 -14.56
C ARG A 166 3.40 1.77 -15.19
N LYS A 167 2.24 1.63 -15.82
CA LYS A 167 1.85 0.43 -16.58
C LYS A 167 2.82 0.15 -17.72
N ARG A 168 3.19 1.20 -18.47
CA ARG A 168 4.21 1.11 -19.53
C ARG A 168 5.56 0.71 -18.97
N VAL A 169 5.97 1.22 -17.80
CA VAL A 169 7.21 0.79 -17.13
C VAL A 169 7.16 -0.69 -16.77
N THR A 170 6.02 -1.22 -16.28
CA THR A 170 5.85 -2.66 -16.01
C THR A 170 6.04 -3.50 -17.28
N THR A 171 5.44 -3.08 -18.39
CA THR A 171 5.62 -3.72 -19.70
C THR A 171 7.09 -3.64 -20.14
N GLY A 172 7.71 -2.47 -20.05
CA GLY A 172 9.11 -2.25 -20.40
C GLY A 172 10.07 -3.09 -19.57
N GLU A 173 9.83 -3.23 -18.26
CA GLU A 173 10.66 -4.03 -17.36
C GLU A 173 10.75 -5.48 -17.85
N MET A 174 9.70 -6.02 -18.47
CA MET A 174 9.69 -7.38 -19.01
C MET A 174 10.21 -7.44 -20.45
N LEU A 175 9.92 -6.43 -21.29
CA LEU A 175 10.32 -6.39 -22.69
C LEU A 175 11.84 -6.28 -22.90
N VAL A 176 12.56 -5.63 -21.99
CA VAL A 176 14.04 -5.53 -22.07
C VAL A 176 14.73 -6.89 -21.93
N GLY A 177 14.04 -7.91 -21.40
CA GLY A 177 14.57 -9.26 -21.24
C GLY A 177 14.49 -10.09 -22.54
N PRO A 178 15.14 -11.27 -22.61
CA PRO A 178 15.28 -12.05 -23.83
C PRO A 178 14.06 -12.94 -24.15
N ALA A 179 12.94 -12.78 -23.45
CA ALA A 179 11.79 -13.69 -23.52
C ALA A 179 11.05 -13.59 -24.86
N ASN A 180 10.94 -14.70 -25.59
CA ASN A 180 10.36 -14.77 -26.93
C ASN A 180 8.85 -14.98 -26.94
N ALA A 181 8.29 -15.52 -25.85
CA ALA A 181 6.84 -15.59 -25.64
C ALA A 181 6.41 -14.51 -24.63
N LEU A 182 5.49 -13.65 -25.01
CA LEU A 182 4.96 -12.58 -24.16
C LEU A 182 3.51 -12.88 -23.80
N PHE A 183 3.23 -13.08 -22.51
CA PHE A 183 1.89 -13.24 -21.96
C PHE A 183 1.54 -11.98 -21.20
N MET A 184 0.70 -11.14 -21.80
CA MET A 184 0.44 -9.78 -21.35
C MET A 184 -0.96 -9.70 -20.76
N ASP A 185 -1.06 -9.47 -19.45
CA ASP A 185 -2.34 -9.49 -18.73
C ASP A 185 -2.87 -8.06 -18.53
N GLU A 186 -3.92 -7.70 -19.26
CA GLU A 186 -4.65 -6.44 -19.18
C GLU A 186 -3.74 -5.19 -19.21
N ILE A 187 -2.82 -5.15 -20.19
CA ILE A 187 -1.82 -4.08 -20.31
C ILE A 187 -2.39 -2.71 -20.71
N SER A 188 -3.63 -2.64 -21.19
CA SER A 188 -4.32 -1.39 -21.53
C SER A 188 -4.99 -0.69 -20.33
N THR A 189 -5.03 -1.33 -19.16
CA THR A 189 -5.67 -0.74 -17.98
C THR A 189 -4.96 0.56 -17.56
N GLY A 190 -5.71 1.67 -17.57
CA GLY A 190 -5.18 3.00 -17.23
C GLY A 190 -4.38 3.68 -18.36
N LEU A 191 -4.41 3.14 -19.59
CA LEU A 191 -3.87 3.78 -20.79
C LEU A 191 -4.98 4.36 -21.65
N ASP A 192 -4.68 5.46 -22.34
CA ASP A 192 -5.52 6.02 -23.38
C ASP A 192 -5.48 5.12 -24.64
N SER A 193 -6.54 5.15 -25.46
CA SER A 193 -6.70 4.28 -26.62
C SER A 193 -5.65 4.53 -27.69
N SER A 194 -5.25 5.78 -27.89
CA SER A 194 -4.16 6.16 -28.81
C SER A 194 -2.83 5.56 -28.39
N THR A 195 -2.46 5.67 -27.10
CA THR A 195 -1.25 5.06 -26.56
C THR A 195 -1.33 3.54 -26.61
N THR A 196 -2.49 2.95 -26.31
CA THR A 196 -2.71 1.50 -26.41
C THR A 196 -2.48 1.02 -27.84
N PHE A 197 -3.09 1.69 -28.83
CA PHE A 197 -2.90 1.39 -30.24
C PHE A 197 -1.43 1.48 -30.64
N GLN A 198 -0.74 2.55 -30.26
CA GLN A 198 0.70 2.72 -30.53
C GLN A 198 1.54 1.60 -29.91
N ILE A 199 1.28 1.23 -28.65
CA ILE A 199 2.00 0.14 -27.98
C ILE A 199 1.74 -1.19 -28.68
N VAL A 200 0.47 -1.53 -28.97
CA VAL A 200 0.12 -2.80 -29.63
C VAL A 200 0.70 -2.84 -31.04
N LYS A 201 0.71 -1.72 -31.78
CA LYS A 201 1.32 -1.60 -33.10
C LYS A 201 2.82 -1.83 -33.04
N SER A 202 3.50 -1.18 -32.09
CA SER A 202 4.94 -1.36 -31.87
C SER A 202 5.27 -2.80 -31.43
N LEU A 203 4.45 -3.40 -30.56
CA LEU A 203 4.58 -4.80 -30.16
C LEU A 203 4.38 -5.75 -31.34
N LYS A 204 3.41 -5.48 -32.22
CA LYS A 204 3.20 -6.25 -33.45
C LYS A 204 4.46 -6.23 -34.31
N HIS A 205 5.02 -5.05 -34.57
CA HIS A 205 6.28 -4.92 -35.31
C HIS A 205 7.41 -5.68 -34.61
N TYR A 206 7.55 -5.51 -33.30
CA TYR A 206 8.56 -6.19 -32.49
C TYR A 206 8.46 -7.73 -32.60
N ILE A 207 7.24 -8.27 -32.50
CA ILE A 207 6.96 -9.70 -32.58
C ILE A 207 7.26 -10.26 -33.98
N HIS A 208 6.89 -9.55 -35.05
CA HIS A 208 7.20 -10.00 -36.41
C HIS A 208 8.69 -9.91 -36.74
N ILE A 209 9.40 -8.88 -36.28
CA ILE A 209 10.84 -8.71 -36.56
C ILE A 209 11.68 -9.76 -35.82
N LEU A 210 11.34 -10.07 -34.57
CA LEU A 210 12.14 -10.96 -33.73
C LEU A 210 11.69 -12.43 -33.78
N ASP A 211 10.67 -12.77 -34.57
CA ASP A 211 9.97 -14.06 -34.57
C ASP A 211 9.46 -14.45 -33.16
N GLY A 212 8.89 -13.49 -32.44
CA GLY A 212 8.30 -13.71 -31.12
C GLY A 212 6.89 -14.29 -31.17
N THR A 213 6.32 -14.57 -30.01
CA THR A 213 4.91 -14.92 -29.84
C THR A 213 4.31 -13.99 -28.78
N ALA A 214 3.13 -13.42 -29.02
CA ALA A 214 2.44 -12.63 -28.00
C ALA A 214 0.98 -13.07 -27.84
N VAL A 215 0.57 -13.30 -26.60
CA VAL A 215 -0.83 -13.42 -26.20
C VAL A 215 -1.13 -12.25 -25.28
N ILE A 216 -1.93 -11.32 -25.78
CA ILE A 216 -2.27 -10.09 -25.07
C ILE A 216 -3.73 -10.17 -24.66
N SER A 217 -3.98 -10.20 -23.36
CA SER A 217 -5.31 -9.91 -22.86
C SER A 217 -5.51 -8.42 -22.87
N LEU A 218 -6.44 -7.98 -23.72
CA LEU A 218 -6.99 -6.64 -23.64
C LEU A 218 -8.43 -6.78 -23.20
N LEU A 219 -8.82 -5.87 -22.32
CA LEU A 219 -10.18 -5.79 -21.87
C LEU A 219 -11.08 -5.33 -23.00
N GLN A 220 -10.77 -4.19 -23.62
CA GLN A 220 -11.51 -3.69 -24.77
C GLN A 220 -10.64 -2.88 -25.71
N PRO A 221 -10.09 -3.51 -26.75
CA PRO A 221 -9.40 -2.78 -27.79
C PRO A 221 -10.39 -1.97 -28.63
N THR A 222 -10.02 -0.75 -29.02
CA THR A 222 -10.75 -0.02 -30.07
C THR A 222 -10.73 -0.82 -31.37
N PRO A 223 -11.63 -0.57 -32.34
CA PRO A 223 -11.64 -1.26 -33.62
C PRO A 223 -10.26 -1.26 -34.31
N GLU A 224 -9.55 -0.14 -34.27
CA GLU A 224 -8.21 -0.01 -34.86
C GLU A 224 -7.20 -0.90 -34.13
N THR A 225 -7.28 -0.97 -32.80
CA THR A 225 -6.40 -1.83 -31.99
C THR A 225 -6.74 -3.31 -32.18
N TYR A 226 -8.02 -3.63 -32.30
CA TYR A 226 -8.51 -4.98 -32.53
C TYR A 226 -8.02 -5.51 -33.89
N ASP A 227 -7.99 -4.65 -34.91
CA ASP A 227 -7.53 -4.98 -36.26
C ASP A 227 -6.03 -5.25 -36.35
N LEU A 228 -5.24 -4.83 -35.36
CA LEU A 228 -3.83 -5.19 -35.26
C LEU A 228 -3.62 -6.67 -34.94
N PHE A 229 -4.62 -7.39 -34.40
CA PHE A 229 -4.46 -8.78 -34.01
C PHE A 229 -4.69 -9.77 -35.14
N ASP A 230 -3.85 -10.81 -35.20
CA ASP A 230 -3.94 -11.86 -36.21
C ASP A 230 -4.99 -12.92 -35.81
N ASN A 231 -5.01 -13.28 -34.53
CA ASN A 231 -5.93 -14.27 -33.96
C ASN A 231 -6.64 -13.75 -32.70
N VAL A 232 -7.78 -14.36 -32.39
CA VAL A 232 -8.57 -14.12 -31.17
C VAL A 232 -8.79 -15.44 -30.43
N ILE A 233 -8.58 -15.42 -29.12
CA ILE A 233 -9.05 -16.42 -28.17
C ILE A 233 -10.16 -15.75 -27.34
N LEU A 234 -11.38 -16.26 -27.45
CA LEU A 234 -12.52 -15.80 -26.66
C LEU A 234 -12.81 -16.81 -25.54
N LEU A 235 -12.65 -16.37 -24.30
CA LEU A 235 -12.84 -17.19 -23.09
C LEU A 235 -14.07 -16.71 -22.33
N SER A 236 -14.99 -17.61 -21.98
CA SER A 236 -16.18 -17.30 -21.16
C SER A 236 -16.49 -18.46 -20.21
N ASP A 237 -16.77 -18.18 -18.94
CA ASP A 237 -17.06 -19.17 -17.89
C ASP A 237 -16.07 -20.36 -17.84
N GLY A 238 -14.80 -20.08 -18.09
CA GLY A 238 -13.72 -21.07 -18.13
C GLY A 238 -13.64 -21.91 -19.41
N TYR A 239 -14.50 -21.69 -20.40
CA TYR A 239 -14.49 -22.36 -21.71
C TYR A 239 -13.89 -21.46 -22.80
N ILE A 240 -13.12 -22.05 -23.73
CA ILE A 240 -12.79 -21.37 -24.99
C ILE A 240 -14.02 -21.47 -25.90
N VAL A 241 -14.66 -20.33 -26.13
CA VAL A 241 -15.80 -20.18 -27.03
C VAL A 241 -15.34 -20.12 -28.50
N TYR A 242 -14.19 -19.51 -28.74
CA TYR A 242 -13.61 -19.40 -30.08
C TYR A 242 -12.09 -19.25 -30.00
N GLN A 243 -11.36 -19.93 -30.89
CA GLN A 243 -9.92 -19.70 -31.07
C GLN A 243 -9.55 -19.78 -32.55
N GLY A 244 -9.04 -18.69 -33.12
CA GLY A 244 -8.59 -18.68 -34.51
C GLY A 244 -8.43 -17.30 -35.13
N PRO A 245 -8.35 -17.21 -36.46
CA PRO A 245 -8.17 -15.95 -37.17
C PRO A 245 -9.30 -14.97 -36.89
N ARG A 246 -8.95 -13.72 -36.59
CA ARG A 246 -9.91 -12.65 -36.25
C ARG A 246 -11.05 -12.51 -37.25
N VAL A 247 -10.78 -12.75 -38.54
CA VAL A 247 -11.72 -12.54 -39.66
C VAL A 247 -12.97 -13.42 -39.56
N TYR A 248 -12.85 -14.66 -39.04
CA TYR A 248 -13.96 -15.62 -39.03
C TYR A 248 -14.80 -15.61 -37.74
N VAL A 249 -14.45 -14.78 -36.75
CA VAL A 249 -15.13 -14.81 -35.44
C VAL A 249 -16.56 -14.30 -35.52
N LEU A 250 -16.84 -13.28 -36.34
CA LEU A 250 -18.19 -12.75 -36.51
C LEU A 250 -19.09 -13.74 -37.25
N ASP A 251 -18.55 -14.41 -38.29
CA ASP A 251 -19.25 -15.45 -39.05
C ASP A 251 -19.72 -16.60 -38.13
N PHE A 252 -18.89 -16.99 -37.16
CA PHE A 252 -19.25 -18.00 -36.16
C PHE A 252 -20.48 -17.59 -35.33
N PHE A 253 -20.51 -16.36 -34.82
CA PHE A 253 -21.66 -15.86 -34.05
C PHE A 253 -22.90 -15.63 -34.90
N GLU A 254 -22.74 -15.22 -36.17
CA GLU A 254 -23.86 -15.11 -37.11
C GLU A 254 -24.51 -16.46 -37.40
N GLN A 255 -23.73 -17.54 -37.57
CA GLN A 255 -24.26 -18.90 -37.71
C GLN A 255 -25.05 -19.36 -36.47
N MET A 256 -24.61 -18.93 -35.28
CA MET A 256 -25.32 -19.17 -34.02
C MET A 256 -26.58 -18.30 -33.84
N GLY A 257 -26.83 -17.33 -34.73
CA GLY A 257 -28.03 -16.49 -34.73
C GLY A 257 -27.84 -15.10 -34.10
N PHE A 258 -26.61 -14.66 -33.88
CA PHE A 258 -26.28 -13.36 -33.28
C PHE A 258 -25.57 -12.44 -34.29
N LYS A 259 -26.07 -11.21 -34.47
CA LYS A 259 -25.47 -10.24 -35.41
C LYS A 259 -24.81 -9.08 -34.68
N CYS A 260 -23.60 -8.72 -35.08
CA CYS A 260 -22.94 -7.49 -34.63
C CYS A 260 -23.60 -6.25 -35.29
N PRO A 261 -24.03 -5.22 -34.52
CA PRO A 261 -24.52 -3.96 -35.08
C PRO A 261 -23.42 -3.14 -35.80
N SER A 262 -23.80 -2.33 -36.78
CA SER A 262 -22.83 -1.57 -37.61
C SER A 262 -22.02 -0.50 -36.89
N ARG A 263 -22.54 0.06 -35.79
CA ARG A 263 -21.85 1.09 -34.96
C ARG A 263 -21.23 0.52 -33.68
N LYS A 264 -21.12 -0.80 -33.57
CA LYS A 264 -20.54 -1.46 -32.39
C LYS A 264 -19.19 -2.08 -32.73
N GLY A 265 -18.22 -1.91 -31.84
CA GLY A 265 -16.92 -2.54 -31.98
C GLY A 265 -17.01 -4.06 -31.86
N SER A 266 -16.27 -4.78 -32.70
CA SER A 266 -16.26 -6.26 -32.69
C SER A 266 -15.87 -6.82 -31.33
N ALA A 267 -14.85 -6.25 -30.67
CA ALA A 267 -14.40 -6.73 -29.36
C ALA A 267 -15.44 -6.54 -28.24
N ASP A 268 -16.26 -5.48 -28.32
CA ASP A 268 -17.36 -5.21 -27.38
C ASP A 268 -18.50 -6.21 -27.59
N PHE A 269 -18.88 -6.41 -28.84
CA PHE A 269 -19.87 -7.43 -29.22
C PHE A 269 -19.49 -8.82 -28.71
N LEU A 270 -18.23 -9.25 -28.90
CA LEU A 270 -17.76 -10.58 -28.48
C LEU A 270 -17.83 -10.80 -26.95
N GLN A 271 -17.70 -9.74 -26.16
CA GLN A 271 -17.82 -9.83 -24.71
C GLN A 271 -19.27 -9.75 -24.22
N GLU A 272 -20.13 -8.99 -24.90
CA GLU A 272 -21.54 -8.86 -24.52
C GLU A 272 -22.39 -10.03 -25.02
N VAL A 273 -22.08 -10.62 -26.17
CA VAL A 273 -22.82 -11.78 -26.71
C VAL A 273 -22.70 -13.02 -25.85
N THR A 274 -21.67 -13.12 -25.01
CA THR A 274 -21.49 -14.21 -24.03
C THR A 274 -22.15 -13.92 -22.68
N SER A 275 -22.67 -12.69 -22.47
CA SER A 275 -23.28 -12.23 -21.21
C SER A 275 -24.79 -12.47 -21.18
N LYS A 276 -25.31 -13.02 -20.07
CA LYS A 276 -26.75 -13.25 -19.89
C LYS A 276 -27.60 -11.98 -19.94
N GLN A 277 -27.06 -10.84 -19.48
CA GLN A 277 -27.81 -9.58 -19.45
C GLN A 277 -27.92 -8.91 -20.82
N ASP A 278 -26.93 -9.14 -21.69
CA ASP A 278 -26.74 -8.34 -22.90
C ASP A 278 -27.01 -9.17 -24.17
N GLN A 279 -26.85 -10.50 -24.13
CA GLN A 279 -26.95 -11.38 -25.31
C GLN A 279 -28.28 -11.23 -26.09
N GLN A 280 -29.40 -10.94 -25.42
CA GLN A 280 -30.71 -10.81 -26.07
C GLN A 280 -30.74 -9.72 -27.15
N GLN A 281 -29.99 -8.63 -26.98
CA GLN A 281 -30.02 -7.49 -27.89
C GLN A 281 -29.45 -7.78 -29.27
N TYR A 282 -28.67 -8.87 -29.41
CA TYR A 282 -28.02 -9.27 -30.66
C TYR A 282 -28.76 -10.36 -31.44
N TRP A 283 -29.89 -10.83 -30.93
CA TRP A 283 -30.63 -11.93 -31.52
C TRP A 283 -31.19 -11.52 -32.90
N MET A 284 -30.75 -12.21 -33.96
CA MET A 284 -31.13 -11.89 -35.34
C MET A 284 -32.47 -12.56 -35.73
N LYS A 285 -32.74 -13.76 -35.20
CA LYS A 285 -33.89 -14.61 -35.60
C LYS A 285 -35.18 -14.15 -34.92
N LYS A 286 -35.75 -13.02 -35.38
CA LYS A 286 -36.99 -12.44 -34.82
C LYS A 286 -38.20 -13.39 -34.83
N GLU A 287 -38.19 -14.41 -35.68
CA GLU A 287 -39.25 -15.43 -35.77
C GLU A 287 -39.16 -16.51 -34.67
N ASN A 288 -37.99 -16.68 -34.05
CA ASN A 288 -37.78 -17.64 -32.96
C ASN A 288 -37.67 -16.91 -31.62
N PRO A 289 -38.32 -17.43 -30.54
CA PRO A 289 -38.14 -16.87 -29.22
C PRO A 289 -36.67 -16.99 -28.79
N TYR A 290 -36.13 -15.90 -28.26
CA TYR A 290 -34.77 -15.88 -27.72
C TYR A 290 -34.64 -16.87 -26.55
N LYS A 291 -33.62 -17.72 -26.62
CA LYS A 291 -33.15 -18.57 -25.53
C LYS A 291 -31.69 -18.21 -25.25
N PHE A 292 -31.35 -18.00 -23.98
CA PHE A 292 -29.96 -17.76 -23.60
C PHE A 292 -29.10 -18.97 -23.95
N VAL A 293 -28.06 -18.74 -24.76
CA VAL A 293 -27.04 -19.71 -25.14
C VAL A 293 -25.87 -19.57 -24.18
N ASN A 294 -25.54 -20.64 -23.48
CA ASN A 294 -24.48 -20.62 -22.47
C ASN A 294 -23.09 -20.82 -23.11
N ALA A 295 -22.01 -20.51 -22.36
CA ALA A 295 -20.63 -20.62 -22.85
C ALA A 295 -20.25 -22.05 -23.29
N LYS A 296 -20.80 -23.07 -22.64
CA LYS A 296 -20.57 -24.48 -22.98
C LYS A 296 -21.18 -24.85 -24.34
N GLU A 297 -22.41 -24.41 -24.61
CA GLU A 297 -23.08 -24.61 -25.89
C GLU A 297 -22.32 -23.93 -27.04
N PHE A 298 -21.76 -22.72 -26.80
CA PHE A 298 -20.89 -22.08 -27.79
C PHE A 298 -19.60 -22.87 -28.02
N ALA A 299 -18.95 -23.38 -26.97
CA ALA A 299 -17.73 -24.16 -27.08
C ALA A 299 -17.96 -25.49 -27.84
N GLU A 300 -19.10 -26.15 -27.60
CA GLU A 300 -19.51 -27.35 -28.36
C GLU A 300 -19.77 -27.02 -29.84
N ALA A 301 -20.44 -25.90 -30.13
CA ALA A 301 -20.66 -25.44 -31.50
C ALA A 301 -19.34 -25.13 -32.22
N PHE A 302 -18.37 -24.53 -31.53
CA PHE A 302 -17.06 -24.20 -32.10
C PHE A 302 -16.30 -25.43 -32.61
N GLN A 303 -16.42 -26.59 -31.94
CA GLN A 303 -15.78 -27.83 -32.40
C GLN A 303 -16.28 -28.27 -33.79
N SER A 304 -17.56 -28.01 -34.08
CA SER A 304 -18.18 -28.30 -35.38
C SER A 304 -17.94 -27.21 -36.44
N PHE A 305 -17.47 -26.03 -36.03
CA PHE A 305 -17.16 -24.94 -36.94
C PHE A 305 -15.83 -25.22 -37.66
N HIS A 306 -15.70 -24.83 -38.94
CA HIS A 306 -14.56 -25.20 -39.77
C HIS A 306 -13.19 -24.83 -39.15
N VAL A 307 -13.10 -23.71 -38.41
CA VAL A 307 -11.89 -23.31 -37.69
C VAL A 307 -11.58 -24.25 -36.53
N GLY A 308 -12.59 -24.67 -35.77
CA GLY A 308 -12.43 -25.63 -34.67
C GLY A 308 -12.02 -27.01 -35.16
N THR A 309 -12.59 -27.48 -36.29
CA THR A 309 -12.20 -28.76 -36.90
C THR A 309 -10.74 -28.75 -37.37
N ILE A 310 -10.27 -27.65 -37.98
CA ILE A 310 -8.85 -27.50 -38.37
C ILE A 310 -7.95 -27.50 -37.13
N LEU A 311 -8.34 -26.77 -36.08
CA LEU A 311 -7.58 -26.71 -34.83
C LEU A 311 -7.47 -28.11 -34.18
N GLU A 312 -8.54 -28.88 -34.17
CA GLU A 312 -8.55 -30.26 -33.64
C GLU A 312 -7.64 -31.20 -34.45
N GLN A 313 -7.67 -31.10 -35.79
CA GLN A 313 -6.77 -31.83 -36.66
C GLN A 313 -5.30 -31.49 -36.38
N GLU A 314 -4.96 -30.21 -36.23
CA GLU A 314 -3.60 -29.79 -35.91
C GLU A 314 -3.15 -30.27 -34.53
N LEU A 315 -4.02 -30.17 -33.51
CA LEU A 315 -3.75 -30.66 -32.15
C LEU A 315 -3.51 -32.18 -32.12
N SER A 316 -4.16 -32.94 -33.02
CA SER A 316 -3.94 -34.37 -33.16
C SER A 316 -2.60 -34.73 -33.80
N SER A 317 -1.99 -33.81 -34.55
CA SER A 317 -0.70 -34.00 -35.22
C SER A 317 0.48 -33.59 -34.30
N PRO A 318 1.43 -34.48 -33.99
CA PRO A 318 2.55 -34.13 -33.11
C PRO A 318 3.53 -33.17 -33.79
N PHE A 319 3.98 -32.16 -33.06
CA PHE A 319 4.94 -31.16 -33.56
C PHE A 319 6.35 -31.77 -33.76
N ASP A 320 6.96 -31.53 -34.91
CA ASP A 320 8.33 -31.96 -35.20
C ASP A 320 9.36 -31.07 -34.48
N LYS A 321 9.96 -31.61 -33.40
CA LYS A 321 10.98 -30.92 -32.59
C LYS A 321 12.18 -30.41 -33.42
N LYS A 322 12.50 -31.01 -34.57
CA LYS A 322 13.61 -30.59 -35.44
C LYS A 322 13.41 -29.22 -36.09
N ARG A 323 12.16 -28.74 -36.17
CA ARG A 323 11.83 -27.40 -36.67
C ARG A 323 12.13 -26.28 -35.67
N SER A 324 12.38 -26.62 -34.39
CA SER A 324 12.68 -25.64 -33.35
C SER A 324 14.15 -25.23 -33.39
N HIS A 325 14.41 -23.92 -33.42
CA HIS A 325 15.78 -23.41 -33.32
C HIS A 325 16.35 -23.70 -31.91
N PRO A 326 17.62 -24.15 -31.76
CA PRO A 326 18.19 -24.48 -30.44
C PRO A 326 18.17 -23.33 -29.43
N ALA A 327 18.24 -22.08 -29.91
CA ALA A 327 18.18 -20.87 -29.09
C ALA A 327 16.75 -20.40 -28.76
N ALA A 328 15.70 -21.07 -29.24
CA ALA A 328 14.31 -20.67 -29.01
C ALA A 328 13.87 -20.87 -27.56
N LEU A 329 14.38 -21.93 -26.91
CA LEU A 329 14.06 -22.28 -25.53
C LEU A 329 15.29 -22.10 -24.63
N THR A 330 15.14 -21.36 -23.54
CA THR A 330 16.24 -21.14 -22.60
C THR A 330 16.34 -22.29 -21.60
N THR A 331 17.50 -22.93 -21.53
CA THR A 331 17.80 -23.99 -20.53
C THR A 331 18.55 -23.47 -19.31
N LYS A 332 19.14 -22.26 -19.39
CA LYS A 332 19.82 -21.61 -18.26
C LYS A 332 18.83 -20.91 -17.34
N VAL A 333 18.97 -21.13 -16.03
CA VAL A 333 18.10 -20.53 -15.00
C VAL A 333 18.24 -19.00 -14.94
N TYR A 334 19.46 -18.46 -15.10
CA TYR A 334 19.74 -17.02 -15.08
C TYR A 334 20.42 -16.60 -16.38
N GLY A 335 20.11 -15.38 -16.85
CA GLY A 335 20.60 -14.86 -18.13
C GLY A 335 22.05 -14.41 -18.14
N VAL A 336 22.55 -13.97 -16.99
CA VAL A 336 23.87 -13.35 -16.85
C VAL A 336 24.68 -14.09 -15.78
N GLY A 337 26.00 -13.95 -15.82
CA GLY A 337 26.89 -14.54 -14.83
C GLY A 337 26.54 -14.11 -13.40
N LYS A 338 26.62 -15.04 -12.44
CA LYS A 338 26.28 -14.82 -11.03
C LYS A 338 26.94 -13.58 -10.41
N MET A 339 28.20 -13.30 -10.76
CA MET A 339 28.94 -12.15 -10.26
C MET A 339 28.41 -10.82 -10.81
N GLU A 340 27.93 -10.81 -12.05
CA GLU A 340 27.38 -9.61 -12.67
C GLU A 340 25.98 -9.27 -12.15
N LEU A 341 25.17 -10.29 -11.84
CA LEU A 341 23.91 -10.13 -11.09
C LEU A 341 24.16 -9.52 -9.72
N PHE A 342 25.20 -9.99 -9.01
CA PHE A 342 25.61 -9.43 -7.73
C PHE A 342 26.05 -7.96 -7.89
N LYS A 343 26.90 -7.63 -8.87
CA LYS A 343 27.31 -6.25 -9.17
C LYS A 343 26.10 -5.34 -9.47
N SER A 344 25.13 -5.83 -10.24
CA SER A 344 23.91 -5.10 -10.58
C SER A 344 23.05 -4.82 -9.35
N CYS A 345 22.84 -5.83 -8.50
CA CYS A 345 22.14 -5.66 -7.22
C CYS A 345 22.88 -4.72 -6.27
N PHE A 346 24.22 -4.77 -6.26
CA PHE A 346 25.06 -3.90 -5.45
C PHE A 346 24.99 -2.44 -5.88
N ALA A 347 25.07 -2.17 -7.19
CA ALA A 347 24.92 -0.82 -7.73
C ALA A 347 23.52 -0.25 -7.43
N ARG A 348 22.47 -1.07 -7.54
CA ARG A 348 21.10 -0.67 -7.18
C ARG A 348 20.99 -0.32 -5.70
N GLU A 349 21.50 -1.16 -4.80
CA GLU A 349 21.41 -0.87 -3.36
C GLU A 349 22.19 0.40 -2.98
N LEU A 350 23.37 0.62 -3.57
CA LEU A 350 24.14 1.84 -3.37
C LEU A 350 23.36 3.09 -3.80
N LEU A 351 22.68 3.04 -4.95
CA LEU A 351 21.82 4.11 -5.45
C LEU A 351 20.67 4.40 -4.47
N LEU A 352 19.98 3.35 -4.00
CA LEU A 352 18.87 3.49 -3.05
C LEU A 352 19.34 4.07 -1.71
N MET A 353 20.51 3.65 -1.21
CA MET A 353 21.10 4.23 0.01
C MET A 353 21.44 5.70 -0.16
N LYS A 354 21.94 6.11 -1.34
CA LYS A 354 22.23 7.52 -1.65
C LYS A 354 20.95 8.38 -1.67
N ARG A 355 19.87 7.88 -2.29
CA ARG A 355 18.58 8.60 -2.38
C ARG A 355 17.84 8.67 -1.05
N ASN A 356 17.93 7.62 -0.24
CA ASN A 356 17.40 7.58 1.12
C ASN A 356 18.44 8.03 2.17
N SER A 357 19.45 8.80 1.78
CA SER A 357 20.54 9.25 2.67
C SER A 357 20.03 10.03 3.88
N PHE A 358 18.94 10.79 3.74
CA PHE A 358 18.29 11.48 4.86
C PHE A 358 18.01 10.56 6.04
N VAL A 359 17.56 9.33 5.79
CA VAL A 359 17.25 8.38 6.86
C VAL A 359 18.51 7.92 7.58
N TYR A 360 19.57 7.61 6.85
CA TYR A 360 20.85 7.22 7.44
C TYR A 360 21.50 8.38 8.19
N ILE A 361 21.45 9.60 7.64
CA ILE A 361 21.93 10.83 8.28
C ILE A 361 21.16 11.09 9.58
N PHE A 362 19.83 10.97 9.56
CA PHE A 362 18.99 11.15 10.74
C PHE A 362 19.33 10.13 11.82
N LYS A 363 19.49 8.85 11.47
CA LYS A 363 19.88 7.80 12.43
C LYS A 363 21.28 8.03 13.00
N PHE A 364 22.22 8.49 12.19
CA PHE A 364 23.56 8.85 12.64
C PHE A 364 23.52 10.04 13.61
N ALA A 365 22.77 11.09 13.28
CA ALA A 365 22.55 12.25 14.16
C ALA A 365 21.85 11.84 15.47
N GLN A 366 20.85 10.96 15.40
CA GLN A 366 20.20 10.37 16.57
C GLN A 366 21.21 9.62 17.44
N LEU A 367 22.09 8.79 16.86
CA LEU A 367 23.10 8.06 17.62
C LEU A 367 24.08 9.00 18.32
N ILE A 368 24.54 10.07 17.65
CA ILE A 368 25.39 11.10 18.25
C ILE A 368 24.65 11.79 19.41
N PHE A 369 23.40 12.19 19.20
CA PHE A 369 22.58 12.80 20.26
C PHE A 369 22.46 11.87 21.48
N MET A 370 22.16 10.59 21.26
CA MET A 370 22.10 9.60 22.34
C MET A 370 23.46 9.40 23.02
N GLY A 371 24.56 9.49 22.28
CA GLY A 371 25.92 9.44 22.82
C GLY A 371 26.24 10.65 23.70
N LEU A 372 25.84 11.85 23.28
CA LEU A 372 25.98 13.10 24.06
C LEU A 372 25.17 13.03 25.36
N VAL A 373 23.95 12.49 25.30
CA VAL A 373 23.13 12.25 26.50
C VAL A 373 23.81 11.22 27.41
N ALA A 374 24.29 10.10 26.86
CA ALA A 374 24.97 9.07 27.64
C ALA A 374 26.25 9.57 28.32
N MET A 375 27.11 10.30 27.60
CA MET A 375 28.37 10.80 28.16
C MET A 375 28.14 11.83 29.29
N THR A 376 27.08 12.64 29.19
CA THR A 376 26.77 13.67 30.19
C THR A 376 25.97 13.11 31.37
N LEU A 377 25.29 11.98 31.19
CA LEU A 377 24.62 11.24 32.26
C LEU A 377 25.63 10.45 33.11
N PHE A 378 26.58 9.79 32.47
CA PHE A 378 27.62 8.98 33.12
C PHE A 378 28.94 9.74 33.22
N LEU A 379 28.89 11.03 33.58
CA LEU A 379 30.07 11.89 33.55
C LEU A 379 31.10 11.43 34.60
N ARG A 380 32.37 11.30 34.20
CA ARG A 380 33.44 10.73 35.04
C ARG A 380 33.54 11.32 36.45
N THR A 381 33.22 12.60 36.65
CA THR A 381 33.30 13.25 37.97
C THR A 381 32.32 12.68 38.99
N GLU A 382 31.20 12.13 38.53
CA GLU A 382 30.16 11.51 39.37
C GLU A 382 30.28 9.97 39.42
N MET A 383 31.27 9.40 38.70
CA MET A 383 31.47 7.95 38.55
C MET A 383 32.65 7.48 39.42
N HIS A 384 32.35 7.05 40.64
CA HIS A 384 33.34 6.55 41.61
C HIS A 384 33.72 5.08 41.36
N ARG A 385 34.85 4.61 41.93
CA ARG A 385 35.38 3.23 41.76
C ARG A 385 35.74 2.60 43.10
N ASP A 386 34.91 2.86 44.11
CA ASP A 386 35.23 2.58 45.50
C ASP A 386 34.30 1.51 46.10
N SER A 387 33.31 1.04 45.36
CA SER A 387 32.40 -0.01 45.82
C SER A 387 31.87 -0.89 44.67
N ILE A 388 31.32 -2.06 45.04
CA ILE A 388 30.59 -2.93 44.11
C ILE A 388 29.35 -2.22 43.54
N ILE A 389 28.75 -1.29 44.31
CA ILE A 389 27.59 -0.51 43.87
C ILE A 389 27.97 0.43 42.73
N ASP A 390 29.12 1.11 42.83
CA ASP A 390 29.59 2.01 41.78
C ASP A 390 30.02 1.22 40.53
N GLY A 391 30.60 0.02 40.71
CA GLY A 391 30.81 -0.95 39.63
C GLY A 391 29.51 -1.32 38.89
N GLY A 392 28.38 -1.38 39.62
CA GLY A 392 27.06 -1.60 39.03
C GLY A 392 26.60 -0.47 38.09
N ILE A 393 26.98 0.78 38.35
CA ILE A 393 26.63 1.93 37.49
C ILE A 393 27.43 1.89 36.18
N TYR A 394 28.74 1.57 36.27
CA TYR A 394 29.58 1.32 35.09
C TYR A 394 29.05 0.17 34.23
N LEU A 395 28.62 -0.91 34.88
CA LEU A 395 27.99 -2.04 34.19
C LEU A 395 26.69 -1.62 33.49
N GLY A 396 25.89 -0.75 34.11
CA GLY A 396 24.71 -0.14 33.52
C GLY A 396 25.01 0.68 32.26
N ALA A 397 26.08 1.50 32.28
CA ALA A 397 26.54 2.26 31.12
C ALA A 397 26.97 1.37 29.94
N LEU A 398 27.71 0.29 30.23
CA LEU A 398 28.14 -0.69 29.23
C LEU A 398 26.93 -1.47 28.65
N PHE A 399 26.01 -1.91 29.51
CA PHE A 399 24.77 -2.56 29.09
C PHE A 399 23.92 -1.66 28.20
N TYR A 400 23.76 -0.39 28.57
CA TYR A 400 23.06 0.59 27.75
C TYR A 400 23.73 0.79 26.39
N THR A 401 25.07 0.82 26.35
CA THR A 401 25.83 0.93 25.09
C THR A 401 25.57 -0.25 24.16
N VAL A 402 25.64 -1.49 24.66
CA VAL A 402 25.33 -2.69 23.87
C VAL A 402 23.87 -2.67 23.39
N ASN A 403 22.94 -2.28 24.26
CA ASN A 403 21.52 -2.18 23.95
C ASN A 403 21.24 -1.12 22.85
N ALA A 404 21.83 0.07 22.95
CA ALA A 404 21.68 1.13 21.97
C ALA A 404 22.10 0.66 20.56
N PHE A 405 23.24 -0.02 20.44
CA PHE A 405 23.70 -0.57 19.16
C PHE A 405 22.85 -1.73 18.66
N MET A 406 22.37 -2.59 19.56
CA MET A 406 21.45 -3.67 19.22
C MET A 406 20.19 -3.11 18.57
N PHE A 407 19.47 -2.21 19.26
CA PHE A 407 18.15 -1.75 18.80
C PHE A 407 18.20 -0.61 17.77
N ASN A 408 19.34 0.05 17.54
CA ASN A 408 19.48 1.03 16.46
C ASN A 408 19.11 0.45 15.07
N SER A 409 19.33 -0.86 14.88
CA SER A 409 18.98 -1.53 13.62
C SER A 409 17.49 -1.93 13.49
N MET A 410 16.64 -1.66 14.49
CA MET A 410 15.21 -2.05 14.47
C MET A 410 14.43 -1.48 13.28
N ALA A 411 14.77 -0.27 12.82
CA ALA A 411 14.12 0.37 11.67
C ALA A 411 14.26 -0.42 10.33
N GLU A 412 15.25 -1.32 10.23
CA GLU A 412 15.47 -2.17 9.05
C GLU A 412 14.30 -3.13 8.79
N ILE A 413 13.52 -3.49 9.82
CA ILE A 413 12.31 -4.32 9.64
C ILE A 413 11.38 -3.64 8.63
N SER A 414 11.09 -2.36 8.89
CA SER A 414 10.10 -1.63 8.09
C SER A 414 10.55 -1.41 6.65
N MET A 415 11.85 -1.11 6.45
CA MET A 415 12.43 -0.88 5.13
C MET A 415 12.52 -2.18 4.30
N THR A 416 12.87 -3.29 4.95
CA THR A 416 12.97 -4.59 4.28
C THR A 416 11.59 -5.06 3.79
N ILE A 417 10.56 -4.96 4.63
CA ILE A 417 9.19 -5.39 4.29
C ILE A 417 8.61 -4.58 3.13
N ALA A 418 8.87 -3.27 3.07
CA ALA A 418 8.44 -2.44 1.95
C ALA A 418 9.00 -2.93 0.60
N ARG A 419 10.22 -3.46 0.59
CA ARG A 419 10.90 -3.96 -0.63
C ARG A 419 10.55 -5.42 -0.97
N LEU A 420 10.01 -6.20 -0.03
CA LEU A 420 9.72 -7.63 -0.23
C LEU A 420 8.78 -7.90 -1.41
N HIS A 421 7.80 -7.02 -1.66
CA HIS A 421 6.83 -7.19 -2.74
C HIS A 421 7.50 -7.14 -4.13
N VAL A 422 8.38 -6.15 -4.37
CA VAL A 422 9.18 -6.06 -5.59
C VAL A 422 10.16 -7.22 -5.69
N PHE A 423 10.77 -7.61 -4.56
CA PHE A 423 11.70 -8.74 -4.51
C PHE A 423 11.01 -10.04 -4.96
N TYR A 424 9.82 -10.36 -4.44
CA TYR A 424 9.10 -11.58 -4.82
C TYR A 424 8.74 -11.59 -6.31
N LYS A 425 8.26 -10.46 -6.84
CA LYS A 425 8.02 -10.30 -8.28
C LYS A 425 9.26 -10.65 -9.10
N GLN A 426 10.41 -10.03 -8.79
CA GLN A 426 11.66 -10.21 -9.55
C GLN A 426 12.28 -11.60 -9.35
N ARG A 427 12.18 -12.18 -8.15
CA ARG A 427 12.64 -13.54 -7.84
C ARG A 427 11.84 -14.59 -8.62
N ASP A 428 10.51 -14.47 -8.62
CA ASP A 428 9.61 -15.41 -9.30
C ASP A 428 9.69 -15.27 -10.84
N LEU A 429 10.31 -14.20 -11.33
CA LEU A 429 10.72 -13.98 -12.74
C LEU A 429 12.19 -14.37 -13.00
N LEU A 430 12.90 -14.94 -12.02
CA LEU A 430 14.30 -15.38 -12.15
C LEU A 430 15.27 -14.26 -12.59
N PHE A 431 15.06 -13.02 -12.13
CA PHE A 431 16.00 -11.91 -12.40
C PHE A 431 17.35 -12.16 -11.72
N TYR A 432 17.33 -12.62 -10.48
CA TYR A 432 18.52 -12.91 -9.69
C TYR A 432 18.21 -13.90 -8.56
N PRO A 433 19.21 -14.65 -8.07
CA PRO A 433 19.05 -15.51 -6.90
C PRO A 433 18.94 -14.69 -5.60
N GLY A 434 18.30 -15.26 -4.58
CA GLY A 434 18.10 -14.59 -3.28
C GLY A 434 19.38 -14.06 -2.62
N TRP A 435 20.51 -14.75 -2.78
CA TRP A 435 21.80 -14.32 -2.20
C TRP A 435 22.39 -13.07 -2.88
N ALA A 436 22.16 -12.89 -4.17
CA ALA A 436 22.64 -11.72 -4.90
C ALA A 436 21.94 -10.43 -4.43
N TYR A 437 20.71 -10.56 -3.93
CA TYR A 437 19.95 -9.49 -3.30
C TYR A 437 20.30 -9.28 -1.82
N SER A 438 20.53 -10.36 -1.06
CA SER A 438 20.68 -10.28 0.40
C SER A 438 22.05 -9.76 0.86
N LEU A 439 23.12 -10.06 0.11
CA LEU A 439 24.50 -9.70 0.48
C LEU A 439 24.83 -8.20 0.32
N PRO A 440 24.42 -7.50 -0.76
CA PRO A 440 24.79 -6.09 -0.93
C PRO A 440 24.38 -5.17 0.22
N PRO A 441 23.14 -5.24 0.77
CA PRO A 441 22.76 -4.45 1.94
C PRO A 441 23.63 -4.72 3.18
N TRP A 442 24.21 -5.91 3.32
CA TRP A 442 25.12 -6.25 4.42
C TRP A 442 26.50 -5.62 4.20
N ILE A 443 27.08 -5.79 3.01
CA ILE A 443 28.41 -5.26 2.66
C ILE A 443 28.43 -3.73 2.70
N LEU A 444 27.43 -3.07 2.11
CA LEU A 444 27.35 -1.61 2.04
C LEU A 444 27.13 -0.96 3.41
N LYS A 445 26.55 -1.71 4.38
CA LYS A 445 26.33 -1.21 5.73
C LYS A 445 27.58 -1.30 6.60
N PHE A 446 28.56 -2.13 6.25
CA PHE A 446 29.78 -2.30 7.03
C PHE A 446 30.56 -0.98 7.27
N PRO A 447 30.86 -0.15 6.25
CA PRO A 447 31.51 1.14 6.48
C PRO A 447 30.72 2.09 7.37
N ILE A 448 29.38 2.12 7.23
CA ILE A 448 28.50 2.98 8.04
C ILE A 448 28.58 2.57 9.51
N THR A 449 28.57 1.26 9.80
CA THR A 449 28.68 0.79 11.18
C THR A 449 30.04 1.10 11.83
N LEU A 450 31.13 1.13 11.06
CA LEU A 450 32.44 1.56 11.56
C LEU A 450 32.39 3.02 11.99
N ILE A 451 31.78 3.89 11.17
CA ILE A 451 31.64 5.32 11.48
C ILE A 451 30.73 5.53 12.70
N GLU A 452 29.59 4.83 12.76
CA GLU A 452 28.64 4.88 13.89
C GLU A 452 29.30 4.45 15.21
N ALA A 453 29.94 3.27 15.23
CA ALA A 453 30.62 2.74 16.40
C ALA A 453 31.80 3.62 16.83
N GLY A 454 32.56 4.14 15.85
CA GLY A 454 33.72 4.99 16.12
C GLY A 454 33.28 6.28 16.78
N SER A 455 32.29 6.95 16.19
CA SER A 455 31.73 8.20 16.72
C SER A 455 31.24 8.02 18.16
N TRP A 456 30.53 6.94 18.46
CA TRP A 456 30.08 6.65 19.82
C TRP A 456 31.23 6.41 20.80
N VAL A 457 32.19 5.54 20.45
CA VAL A 457 33.29 5.17 21.34
C VAL A 457 34.18 6.37 21.63
N PHE A 458 34.62 7.11 20.61
CA PHE A 458 35.48 8.27 20.81
C PHE A 458 34.80 9.39 21.60
N LEU A 459 33.48 9.53 21.48
CA LEU A 459 32.70 10.52 22.22
C LEU A 459 32.48 10.10 23.69
N THR A 460 32.18 8.83 23.96
CA THR A 460 31.76 8.37 25.29
C THR A 460 32.90 7.82 26.14
N TYR A 461 33.92 7.17 25.57
CA TYR A 461 34.82 6.29 26.31
C TYR A 461 35.60 6.99 27.43
N TYR A 462 36.27 8.09 27.08
CA TYR A 462 37.08 8.87 28.03
C TYR A 462 36.23 9.75 28.95
N VAL A 463 35.09 10.24 28.46
CA VAL A 463 34.18 11.12 29.22
C VAL A 463 33.45 10.36 30.32
N ILE A 464 33.07 9.10 30.06
CA ILE A 464 32.50 8.21 31.08
C ILE A 464 33.56 7.76 32.09
N GLY A 465 34.82 7.76 31.66
CA GLY A 465 35.95 7.35 32.48
C GLY A 465 36.07 5.84 32.58
N TYR A 466 36.05 5.14 31.44
CA TYR A 466 36.50 3.74 31.34
C TYR A 466 38.02 3.60 31.54
N ASP A 467 38.58 2.38 31.52
CA ASP A 467 40.02 2.17 31.67
C ASP A 467 40.81 2.87 30.55
N PRO A 468 41.75 3.78 30.83
CA PRO A 468 42.36 4.67 29.82
C PRO A 468 43.39 3.99 28.90
N ASN A 469 43.23 2.70 28.60
CA ASN A 469 44.11 1.92 27.74
C ASN A 469 43.62 1.90 26.28
N ALA A 470 44.50 2.28 25.34
CA ALA A 470 44.19 2.29 23.91
C ALA A 470 43.78 0.91 23.35
N GLU A 471 44.40 -0.18 23.83
CA GLU A 471 44.04 -1.54 23.43
C GLU A 471 42.58 -1.86 23.81
N ARG A 472 42.14 -1.47 25.00
CA ARG A 472 40.78 -1.71 25.50
C ARG A 472 39.74 -0.85 24.78
N LEU A 473 40.11 0.37 24.38
CA LEU A 473 39.29 1.22 23.53
C LEU A 473 39.05 0.57 22.16
N PHE A 474 40.09 0.11 21.47
CA PHE A 474 39.94 -0.55 20.17
C PHE A 474 39.19 -1.89 20.28
N LYS A 475 39.36 -2.61 21.39
CA LYS A 475 38.56 -3.80 21.70
C LYS A 475 37.07 -3.48 21.84
N GLN A 476 36.71 -2.42 22.58
CA GLN A 476 35.32 -1.99 22.69
C GLN A 476 34.76 -1.53 21.34
N TYR A 477 35.53 -0.79 20.54
CA TYR A 477 35.16 -0.38 19.19
C TYR A 477 34.84 -1.57 18.27
N LEU A 478 35.73 -2.56 18.19
CA LEU A 478 35.52 -3.76 17.39
C LEU A 478 34.25 -4.50 17.81
N LEU A 479 34.04 -4.64 19.12
CA LEU A 479 32.91 -5.37 19.68
C LEU A 479 31.58 -4.70 19.35
N LEU A 480 31.50 -3.35 19.43
CA LEU A 480 30.29 -2.61 19.04
C LEU A 480 30.02 -2.68 17.54
N CYS A 481 31.06 -2.70 16.70
CA CYS A 481 30.89 -2.95 15.26
C CYS A 481 30.24 -4.32 15.01
N LEU A 482 30.73 -5.36 15.69
CA LEU A 482 30.20 -6.73 15.58
C LEU A 482 28.76 -6.84 16.09
N VAL A 483 28.43 -6.20 17.22
CA VAL A 483 27.05 -6.15 17.74
C VAL A 483 26.12 -5.45 16.74
N SER A 484 26.54 -4.31 16.17
CA SER A 484 25.74 -3.57 15.19
C SER A 484 25.46 -4.39 13.93
N GLN A 485 26.50 -5.06 13.41
CA GLN A 485 26.38 -5.95 12.25
C GLN A 485 25.47 -7.15 12.52
N MET A 486 25.63 -7.79 13.68
CA MET A 486 24.80 -8.92 14.09
C MET A 486 23.33 -8.50 14.22
N ALA A 487 23.07 -7.36 14.89
CA ALA A 487 21.73 -6.84 15.05
C ALA A 487 21.09 -6.54 13.69
N SER A 488 21.81 -5.87 12.78
CA SER A 488 21.30 -5.60 11.44
C SER A 488 20.90 -6.86 10.69
N ALA A 489 21.70 -7.93 10.77
CA ALA A 489 21.38 -9.20 10.14
C ALA A 489 20.14 -9.86 10.78
N LEU A 490 20.03 -9.83 12.11
CA LEU A 490 18.88 -10.34 12.85
C LEU A 490 17.57 -9.63 12.46
N PHE A 491 17.55 -8.29 12.42
CA PHE A 491 16.35 -7.53 12.08
C PHE A 491 15.89 -7.76 10.64
N ARG A 492 16.82 -7.92 9.68
CA ARG A 492 16.49 -8.29 8.29
C ARG A 492 15.94 -9.71 8.19
N PHE A 493 16.52 -10.64 8.95
CA PHE A 493 16.01 -12.00 9.04
C PHE A 493 14.57 -12.03 9.59
N ILE A 494 14.31 -11.34 10.70
CA ILE A 494 12.96 -11.19 11.28
C ILE A 494 11.98 -10.62 10.25
N ALA A 495 12.40 -9.62 9.48
CA ALA A 495 11.58 -9.02 8.44
C ALA A 495 11.21 -10.01 7.31
N ALA A 496 12.21 -10.76 6.80
CA ALA A 496 12.00 -11.74 5.74
C ALA A 496 11.13 -12.93 6.20
N SER A 497 11.32 -13.41 7.42
CA SER A 497 10.48 -14.48 7.99
C SER A 497 9.06 -13.99 8.28
N GLY A 498 8.96 -12.76 8.80
CA GLY A 498 7.71 -12.14 9.20
C GLY A 498 6.83 -11.71 8.03
N ARG A 499 7.39 -11.37 6.85
CA ARG A 499 6.75 -10.99 5.56
C ARG A 499 5.74 -9.83 5.57
N THR A 500 5.09 -9.56 6.70
CA THR A 500 4.18 -8.45 6.98
C THR A 500 4.64 -7.73 8.24
N MET A 501 4.34 -6.43 8.33
CA MET A 501 4.80 -5.60 9.45
C MET A 501 4.31 -6.11 10.80
N ILE A 502 3.03 -6.52 10.86
CA ILE A 502 2.39 -6.94 12.11
C ILE A 502 3.03 -8.23 12.63
N VAL A 503 3.18 -9.24 11.76
CA VAL A 503 3.78 -10.52 12.15
C VAL A 503 5.27 -10.34 12.48
N ALA A 504 6.02 -9.58 11.69
CA ALA A 504 7.44 -9.32 11.94
C ALA A 504 7.68 -8.59 13.26
N ASN A 505 6.94 -7.52 13.56
CA ASN A 505 7.07 -6.79 14.82
C ASN A 505 6.67 -7.66 16.01
N THR A 506 5.63 -8.48 15.86
CA THR A 506 5.11 -9.28 16.97
C THR A 506 6.01 -10.48 17.28
N PHE A 507 6.30 -11.32 16.28
CA PHE A 507 7.20 -12.47 16.43
C PHE A 507 8.64 -12.03 16.74
N GLY A 508 9.09 -10.98 16.06
CA GLY A 508 10.40 -10.36 16.30
C GLY A 508 10.55 -9.87 17.73
N SER A 509 9.53 -9.21 18.30
CA SER A 509 9.58 -8.74 19.69
C SER A 509 9.73 -9.89 20.68
N PHE A 510 9.01 -11.02 20.48
CA PHE A 510 9.17 -12.20 21.34
C PHE A 510 10.60 -12.77 21.27
N ALA A 511 11.13 -12.96 20.07
CA ALA A 511 12.50 -13.45 19.88
C ALA A 511 13.52 -12.49 20.51
N LEU A 512 13.43 -11.19 20.22
CA LEU A 512 14.32 -10.17 20.77
C LEU A 512 14.26 -10.09 22.29
N LEU A 513 13.08 -10.27 22.86
CA LEU A 513 12.86 -10.25 24.31
C LEU A 513 13.51 -11.45 24.99
N SER A 514 13.41 -12.65 24.40
CA SER A 514 14.12 -13.84 24.88
C SER A 514 15.63 -13.63 24.85
N LEU A 515 16.17 -13.10 23.74
CA LEU A 515 17.59 -12.79 23.60
C LEU A 515 18.05 -11.72 24.61
N PHE A 516 17.21 -10.71 24.85
CA PHE A 516 17.48 -9.60 25.75
C PHE A 516 17.46 -10.00 27.22
N ALA A 517 16.40 -10.69 27.67
CA ALA A 517 16.25 -11.13 29.05
C ALA A 517 17.36 -12.11 29.44
N SER A 518 17.79 -12.95 28.49
CA SER A 518 18.88 -13.92 28.66
C SER A 518 20.27 -13.33 28.43
N GLY A 519 20.41 -12.00 28.32
CA GLY A 519 21.71 -11.32 28.10
C GLY A 519 22.63 -11.26 29.34
N GLY A 520 22.19 -11.77 30.50
CA GLY A 520 22.99 -11.85 31.74
C GLY A 520 22.92 -10.63 32.65
N PHE A 521 22.52 -9.45 32.14
CA PHE A 521 22.36 -8.23 32.95
C PHE A 521 21.00 -8.15 33.66
N VAL A 522 19.91 -8.46 32.94
CA VAL A 522 18.53 -8.41 33.49
C VAL A 522 18.29 -9.55 34.46
N LEU A 523 18.69 -10.76 34.08
CA LEU A 523 18.67 -11.95 34.93
C LEU A 523 20.09 -12.51 35.00
N SER A 524 20.65 -12.59 36.21
CA SER A 524 21.99 -13.15 36.37
C SER A 524 21.98 -14.65 36.07
N ARG A 525 23.08 -15.14 35.48
CA ARG A 525 23.21 -16.52 34.98
C ARG A 525 22.83 -17.58 36.02
N GLU A 526 23.24 -17.39 37.27
CA GLU A 526 22.98 -18.33 38.37
C GLU A 526 21.49 -18.42 38.75
N ASN A 527 20.72 -17.36 38.46
CA ASN A 527 19.29 -17.30 38.73
C ASN A 527 18.44 -17.75 37.54
N ILE A 528 19.05 -17.99 36.36
CA ILE A 528 18.36 -18.58 35.22
C ILE A 528 18.01 -20.03 35.56
N LYS A 529 16.73 -20.38 35.44
CA LYS A 529 16.27 -21.74 35.69
C LYS A 529 16.93 -22.73 34.73
N LYS A 530 17.17 -23.96 35.19
CA LYS A 530 17.87 -25.00 34.40
C LYS A 530 17.21 -25.27 33.05
N TRP A 531 15.89 -25.17 32.93
CA TRP A 531 15.16 -25.35 31.66
C TRP A 531 15.24 -24.15 30.71
N TRP A 532 15.68 -22.97 31.17
CA TRP A 532 15.88 -21.76 30.35
C TRP A 532 17.35 -21.47 30.05
N ILE A 533 18.29 -22.26 30.59
CA ILE A 533 19.74 -22.01 30.42
C ILE A 533 20.19 -22.07 28.96
N TRP A 534 19.51 -22.84 28.09
CA TRP A 534 19.81 -22.87 26.66
C TRP A 534 19.56 -21.52 25.98
N SER A 535 18.57 -20.72 26.45
CA SER A 535 18.30 -19.37 25.92
C SER A 535 19.44 -18.40 26.24
N TYR A 536 20.11 -18.58 27.38
CA TYR A 536 21.35 -17.84 27.70
C TYR A 536 22.45 -18.14 26.68
N TRP A 537 22.65 -19.41 26.32
CA TRP A 537 23.71 -19.82 25.39
C TRP A 537 23.42 -19.50 23.91
N ILE A 538 22.15 -19.44 23.51
CA ILE A 538 21.79 -19.05 22.14
C ILE A 538 21.77 -17.53 21.95
N SER A 539 21.82 -16.74 23.03
CA SER A 539 21.71 -15.28 22.97
C SER A 539 23.01 -14.62 22.48
N PRO A 540 23.02 -13.93 21.32
CA PRO A 540 24.16 -13.13 20.89
C PRO A 540 24.48 -11.98 21.87
N MET A 541 23.45 -11.48 22.56
CA MET A 541 23.59 -10.37 23.51
C MET A 541 24.40 -10.80 24.74
N MET A 542 24.27 -12.06 25.18
CA MET A 542 25.06 -12.62 26.27
C MET A 542 26.56 -12.59 25.95
N TYR A 543 26.94 -12.97 24.74
CA TYR A 543 28.33 -12.94 24.29
C TYR A 543 28.88 -11.51 24.19
N GLY A 544 28.10 -10.59 23.63
CA GLY A 544 28.46 -9.18 23.56
C GLY A 544 28.64 -8.54 24.95
N GLN A 545 27.71 -8.82 25.87
CA GLN A 545 27.75 -8.32 27.23
C GLN A 545 28.94 -8.90 28.03
N ASN A 546 29.17 -10.21 27.99
CA ASN A 546 30.31 -10.80 28.69
C ASN A 546 31.65 -10.26 28.16
N ALA A 547 31.78 -10.08 26.85
CA ALA A 547 33.02 -9.61 26.26
C ALA A 547 33.30 -8.12 26.56
N ILE A 548 32.29 -7.24 26.52
CA ILE A 548 32.49 -5.81 26.80
C ILE A 548 32.80 -5.57 28.29
N VAL A 549 32.14 -6.34 29.17
CA VAL A 549 32.30 -6.23 30.62
C VAL A 549 33.64 -6.83 31.06
N ALA A 550 34.05 -7.98 30.52
CA ALA A 550 35.38 -8.55 30.76
C ALA A 550 36.50 -7.61 30.27
N ASN A 551 36.27 -6.91 29.15
CA ASN A 551 37.22 -5.92 28.63
C ASN A 551 37.37 -4.68 29.53
N GLU A 552 36.36 -4.27 30.30
CA GLU A 552 36.48 -3.12 31.21
C GLU A 552 36.97 -3.53 32.60
N PHE A 553 36.29 -4.48 33.25
CA PHE A 553 36.52 -4.79 34.68
C PHE A 553 37.82 -5.56 34.96
N LEU A 554 38.47 -6.13 33.93
CA LEU A 554 39.83 -6.66 34.06
C LEU A 554 40.92 -5.60 33.81
N GLY A 555 40.53 -4.32 33.72
CA GLY A 555 41.40 -3.15 33.52
C GLY A 555 42.26 -2.81 34.73
N ARG A 556 43.32 -2.02 34.50
CA ARG A 556 44.20 -1.53 35.58
C ARG A 556 43.44 -0.63 36.55
N SER A 557 42.43 0.07 36.06
CA SER A 557 41.49 0.89 36.80
C SER A 557 40.69 0.18 37.90
N TRP A 558 40.50 -1.13 37.77
CA TRP A 558 39.67 -1.97 38.64
C TRP A 558 40.50 -2.96 39.47
N SER A 559 41.84 -2.83 39.45
CA SER A 559 42.75 -3.73 40.16
C SER A 559 42.84 -3.49 41.68
N LYS A 560 42.20 -2.43 42.19
CA LYS A 560 42.12 -2.15 43.64
C LYS A 560 41.54 -3.36 44.38
N VAL A 561 42.17 -3.79 45.46
CA VAL A 561 41.64 -4.82 46.36
C VAL A 561 40.93 -4.12 47.51
N ILE A 562 39.61 -4.28 47.61
CA ILE A 562 38.81 -3.72 48.71
C ILE A 562 38.58 -4.84 49.71
N LEU A 563 39.12 -4.68 50.92
CA LEU A 563 38.97 -5.63 52.03
C LEU A 563 37.84 -5.16 52.95
N PRO A 564 36.73 -5.90 53.01
CA PRO A 564 36.03 -6.10 54.26
C PRO A 564 36.04 -7.60 54.56
N LEU A 565 36.68 -8.00 55.67
CA LEU A 565 36.75 -9.37 56.21
C LEU A 565 37.70 -10.37 55.52
N GLY A 566 38.99 -10.04 55.39
CA GLY A 566 40.10 -11.00 55.57
C GLY A 566 40.15 -12.34 54.80
N VAL A 567 39.37 -12.57 53.74
CA VAL A 567 39.28 -13.91 53.10
C VAL A 567 39.49 -13.89 51.57
N SER A 568 39.50 -12.74 50.88
CA SER A 568 39.66 -12.70 49.41
C SER A 568 40.82 -11.81 48.93
N THR A 569 41.69 -12.37 48.08
CA THR A 569 42.78 -11.68 47.36
C THR A 569 42.36 -11.15 45.98
N GLU A 570 41.05 -11.15 45.70
CA GLU A 570 40.51 -10.84 44.37
C GLU A 570 40.34 -9.33 44.16
N SER A 571 40.65 -8.84 42.95
CA SER A 571 40.47 -7.44 42.58
C SER A 571 38.99 -7.03 42.59
N LEU A 572 38.72 -5.74 42.85
CA LEU A 572 37.37 -5.17 42.83
C LEU A 572 36.64 -5.50 41.53
N GLY A 573 37.33 -5.44 40.38
CA GLY A 573 36.75 -5.81 39.09
C GLY A 573 36.25 -7.26 39.02
N VAL A 574 37.02 -8.21 39.56
CA VAL A 574 36.61 -9.63 39.62
C VAL A 574 35.44 -9.82 40.59
N GLN A 575 35.43 -9.10 41.71
CA GLN A 575 34.30 -9.11 42.64
C GLN A 575 33.01 -8.57 41.99
N VAL A 576 33.09 -7.49 41.20
CA VAL A 576 31.96 -6.95 40.44
C VAL A 576 31.44 -7.97 39.42
N LEU A 577 32.32 -8.61 38.64
CA LEU A 577 31.95 -9.65 37.67
C LEU A 577 31.22 -10.82 38.33
N LYS A 578 31.76 -11.36 39.43
CA LYS A 578 31.16 -12.46 40.18
C LYS A 578 29.84 -12.08 40.83
N SER A 579 29.74 -10.86 41.39
CA SER A 579 28.50 -10.39 42.05
C SER A 579 27.29 -10.38 41.11
N ARG A 580 27.52 -10.23 39.80
CA ARG A 580 26.48 -10.22 38.75
C ARG A 580 26.44 -11.49 37.91
N GLY A 581 27.29 -12.48 38.20
CA GLY A 581 27.32 -13.78 37.51
C GLY A 581 27.98 -13.77 36.12
N PHE A 582 28.84 -12.79 35.83
CA PHE A 582 29.64 -12.73 34.58
C PHE A 582 30.94 -13.53 34.70
N PHE A 583 31.50 -13.95 33.56
CA PHE A 583 32.74 -14.73 33.56
C PHE A 583 33.98 -13.86 33.84
N PRO A 584 34.81 -14.20 34.85
CA PRO A 584 35.93 -13.35 35.28
C PRO A 584 37.24 -13.54 34.48
N HIS A 585 37.21 -14.20 33.32
CA HIS A 585 38.43 -14.54 32.57
C HIS A 585 38.58 -13.74 31.27
N ALA A 586 39.80 -13.29 30.97
CA ALA A 586 40.08 -12.42 29.82
C ALA A 586 39.81 -13.07 28.44
N TYR A 587 39.92 -14.39 28.32
CA TYR A 587 39.68 -15.09 27.04
C TYR A 587 38.22 -14.99 26.57
N TRP A 588 37.27 -14.70 27.46
CA TRP A 588 35.86 -14.49 27.11
C TRP A 588 35.62 -13.33 26.17
N TYR A 589 36.56 -12.38 26.10
CA TYR A 589 36.52 -11.32 25.09
C TYR A 589 36.55 -11.91 23.66
N TRP A 590 37.51 -12.79 23.38
CA TRP A 590 37.67 -13.39 22.04
C TRP A 590 36.60 -14.43 21.74
N ILE A 591 36.13 -15.17 22.75
CA ILE A 591 34.95 -16.04 22.59
C ILE A 591 33.74 -15.21 22.18
N GLY A 592 33.49 -14.08 22.86
CA GLY A 592 32.35 -13.22 22.53
C GLY A 592 32.45 -12.61 21.14
N ALA A 593 33.63 -12.10 20.76
CA ALA A 593 33.87 -11.58 19.42
C ALA A 593 33.69 -12.65 18.33
N GLY A 594 34.25 -13.85 18.53
CA GLY A 594 34.10 -14.98 17.60
C GLY A 594 32.65 -15.46 17.46
N ALA A 595 31.92 -15.54 18.58
CA ALA A 595 30.50 -15.87 18.59
C ALA A 595 29.66 -14.84 17.82
N LEU A 596 29.91 -13.54 18.02
CA LEU A 596 29.21 -12.48 17.28
C LEU A 596 29.44 -12.58 15.77
N VAL A 597 30.67 -12.85 15.32
CA VAL A 597 30.97 -13.11 13.90
C VAL A 597 30.18 -14.33 13.39
N GLY A 598 30.13 -15.41 14.17
CA GLY A 598 29.31 -16.59 13.85
C GLY A 598 27.83 -16.24 13.67
N PHE A 599 27.26 -15.43 14.57
CA PHE A 599 25.87 -14.97 14.47
C PHE A 599 25.61 -14.04 13.28
N VAL A 600 26.55 -13.16 12.94
CA VAL A 600 26.47 -12.32 11.72
C VAL A 600 26.31 -13.21 10.48
N LEU A 601 27.15 -14.24 10.35
CA LEU A 601 27.10 -15.16 9.22
C LEU A 601 25.81 -15.99 9.24
N LEU A 602 25.42 -16.52 10.40
CA LEU A 602 24.20 -17.31 10.58
C LEU A 602 22.95 -16.53 10.18
N PHE A 603 22.76 -15.31 10.70
CA PHE A 603 21.55 -14.54 10.41
C PHE A 603 21.50 -14.06 8.95
N ASN A 604 22.63 -13.72 8.33
CA ASN A 604 22.66 -13.40 6.90
C ASN A 604 22.36 -14.64 6.03
N LEU A 605 22.82 -15.83 6.44
CA LEU A 605 22.47 -17.09 5.78
C LEU A 605 20.97 -17.37 5.93
N CYS A 606 20.43 -17.30 7.14
CA CYS A 606 19.00 -17.49 7.40
C CYS A 606 18.13 -16.46 6.66
N PHE A 607 18.56 -15.20 6.57
CA PHE A 607 17.91 -14.16 5.77
C PHE A 607 17.88 -14.55 4.28
N THR A 608 19.00 -15.03 3.75
CA THR A 608 19.10 -15.51 2.36
C THR A 608 18.20 -16.72 2.11
N LEU A 609 18.16 -17.69 3.02
CA LEU A 609 17.29 -18.86 2.95
C LEU A 609 15.82 -18.46 3.03
N ALA A 610 15.46 -17.55 3.95
CA ALA A 610 14.10 -17.04 4.09
C ALA A 610 13.60 -16.38 2.79
N LEU A 611 14.43 -15.53 2.16
CA LEU A 611 14.11 -14.91 0.88
C LEU A 611 14.03 -15.91 -0.28
N THR A 612 14.81 -16.99 -0.23
CA THR A 612 14.83 -18.01 -1.28
C THR A 612 13.60 -18.92 -1.21
N PHE A 613 13.18 -19.34 -0.01
CA PHE A 613 12.16 -20.39 0.17
C PHE A 613 10.78 -19.89 0.60
N LEU A 614 10.65 -18.72 1.26
CA LEU A 614 9.34 -18.23 1.70
C LEU A 614 8.64 -17.48 0.57
N SER A 615 7.37 -17.78 0.35
CA SER A 615 6.46 -17.03 -0.52
C SER A 615 5.71 -15.94 0.26
N PRO A 616 5.17 -14.90 -0.40
CA PRO A 616 4.29 -13.93 0.26
C PRO A 616 3.09 -14.62 0.93
N PHE A 617 2.55 -14.03 2.01
CA PHE A 617 1.30 -14.53 2.60
C PHE A 617 0.18 -14.41 1.57
N LYS A 618 -0.55 -15.51 1.34
CA LYS A 618 -1.52 -15.68 0.25
C LYS A 618 -2.42 -14.45 0.04
N LYS A 619 -2.55 -14.04 -1.23
CA LYS A 619 -3.65 -13.17 -1.70
C LYS A 619 -4.96 -13.98 -1.58
N SER A 620 -5.97 -13.44 -0.89
CA SER A 620 -7.30 -14.04 -0.94
C SER A 620 -7.87 -13.83 -2.34
N GLN A 621 -8.20 -14.93 -3.02
CA GLN A 621 -8.79 -14.91 -4.36
C GLN A 621 -10.06 -14.06 -4.38
N THR A 622 -10.26 -13.34 -5.49
CA THR A 622 -11.49 -12.61 -5.80
C THR A 622 -12.68 -13.54 -5.60
N ILE A 623 -13.68 -13.10 -4.85
CA ILE A 623 -14.90 -13.87 -4.59
C ILE A 623 -15.60 -14.07 -5.94
N VAL A 624 -15.48 -15.26 -6.52
CA VAL A 624 -16.31 -15.68 -7.66
C VAL A 624 -17.71 -15.91 -7.09
N LEU A 625 -18.68 -15.16 -7.59
CA LEU A 625 -20.09 -15.37 -7.25
C LEU A 625 -20.48 -16.78 -7.70
N GLU A 626 -21.01 -17.59 -6.78
CA GLU A 626 -21.89 -18.68 -7.18
C GLU A 626 -23.13 -18.02 -7.76
N ASP A 627 -23.22 -17.97 -9.09
CA ASP A 627 -24.52 -17.89 -9.72
C ASP A 627 -25.31 -19.10 -9.22
N SER A 628 -26.43 -18.85 -8.56
CA SER A 628 -27.37 -19.83 -8.07
C SER A 628 -27.91 -20.66 -9.25
N GLN A 629 -27.12 -21.65 -9.67
CA GLN A 629 -27.49 -22.74 -10.55
C GLN A 629 -27.66 -23.99 -9.69
N ASN A 630 -28.68 -23.99 -8.85
CA ASN A 630 -29.27 -25.21 -8.27
C ASN A 630 -30.61 -24.86 -7.62
N ASP A 631 -31.55 -24.34 -8.41
CA ASP A 631 -32.97 -24.61 -8.15
C ASP A 631 -33.42 -25.63 -9.20
N GLY A 632 -33.00 -26.87 -8.94
CA GLY A 632 -33.73 -28.03 -9.44
C GLY A 632 -35.09 -28.06 -8.77
N ALA A 633 -36.10 -28.39 -9.55
CA ALA A 633 -37.47 -28.61 -9.14
C ALA A 633 -37.58 -29.44 -7.83
N ASP A 634 -38.66 -29.17 -7.10
CA ASP A 634 -39.16 -29.84 -5.89
C ASP A 634 -38.58 -29.39 -4.54
N LYS A 635 -39.30 -28.43 -3.90
CA LYS A 635 -39.92 -28.65 -2.58
C LYS A 635 -40.85 -27.49 -2.15
N LEU A 636 -42.12 -27.87 -1.97
CA LEU A 636 -43.15 -27.37 -1.05
C LEU A 636 -43.25 -25.86 -0.77
N GLY A 637 -44.33 -25.27 -1.28
CA GLY A 637 -44.75 -23.92 -0.96
C GLY A 637 -45.04 -23.70 0.52
N VAL A 638 -44.52 -22.60 1.04
CA VAL A 638 -45.08 -21.87 2.17
C VAL A 638 -45.38 -20.47 1.66
N VAL A 639 -46.64 -20.30 1.24
CA VAL A 639 -47.24 -18.99 0.94
C VAL A 639 -47.47 -18.32 2.29
N VAL A 640 -46.75 -17.21 2.55
CA VAL A 640 -47.13 -16.28 3.60
C VAL A 640 -48.15 -15.33 2.99
N GLU A 641 -49.42 -15.60 3.29
CA GLU A 641 -50.55 -14.72 3.05
C GLU A 641 -50.31 -13.38 3.75
N LEU A 642 -50.29 -12.29 2.97
CA LEU A 642 -50.59 -10.96 3.47
C LEU A 642 -52.08 -10.71 3.21
N SER A 643 -52.78 -10.51 4.32
CA SER A 643 -54.22 -10.34 4.49
C SER A 643 -54.88 -9.35 3.53
N ASN A 644 -55.94 -9.84 2.86
CA ASN A 644 -56.99 -9.07 2.23
C ASN A 644 -57.73 -8.18 3.25
N SER A 645 -57.89 -6.91 2.91
CA SER A 645 -59.02 -6.09 3.36
C SER A 645 -59.73 -5.56 2.12
N GLU A 646 -60.95 -6.04 1.90
CA GLU A 646 -61.85 -5.65 0.81
C GLU A 646 -62.38 -4.22 0.97
N GLY A 647 -62.60 -3.55 -0.17
CA GLY A 647 -63.58 -2.47 -0.29
C GLY A 647 -63.19 -1.33 -1.23
N GLY A 648 -63.72 -1.34 -2.46
CA GLY A 648 -63.89 -0.14 -3.29
C GLY A 648 -63.32 -0.22 -4.72
N GLU A 649 -64.17 -0.58 -5.67
CA GLU A 649 -63.91 -0.40 -7.11
C GLU A 649 -63.92 1.09 -7.49
N GLU A 650 -62.78 1.64 -7.90
CA GLU A 650 -62.72 2.76 -8.85
C GLU A 650 -61.50 2.59 -9.77
N GLY A 651 -61.72 2.70 -11.08
CA GLY A 651 -60.73 2.46 -12.12
C GLY A 651 -59.55 3.43 -12.07
N ILE A 652 -58.36 2.92 -11.81
CA ILE A 652 -57.12 3.69 -11.85
C ILE A 652 -56.47 3.54 -13.22
N LYS A 653 -56.50 4.64 -13.98
CA LYS A 653 -55.67 4.89 -15.16
C LYS A 653 -54.21 4.54 -14.85
N THR A 654 -53.60 3.76 -15.72
CA THR A 654 -52.16 3.49 -15.76
C THR A 654 -51.38 4.76 -16.06
N THR A 655 -51.08 5.56 -15.03
CA THR A 655 -49.96 6.49 -15.08
C THR A 655 -48.65 5.75 -14.79
N PRO A 656 -47.58 5.94 -15.58
CA PRO A 656 -46.29 5.33 -15.29
C PRO A 656 -45.76 5.92 -13.99
N THR A 657 -45.65 5.10 -12.95
CA THR A 657 -44.98 5.48 -11.71
C THR A 657 -43.55 5.87 -12.03
N LYS A 658 -43.25 7.18 -11.98
CA LYS A 658 -41.88 7.70 -11.91
C LYS A 658 -41.17 6.92 -10.81
N LYS A 659 -40.04 6.28 -11.12
CA LYS A 659 -39.14 5.65 -10.13
C LYS A 659 -38.52 6.74 -9.25
N GLY A 660 -39.30 7.31 -8.34
CA GLY A 660 -38.82 8.24 -7.32
C GLY A 660 -38.15 7.47 -6.19
N MET A 661 -37.05 8.00 -5.66
CA MET A 661 -36.47 7.50 -4.42
C MET A 661 -37.34 7.89 -3.22
N VAL A 662 -37.29 7.12 -2.13
CA VAL A 662 -38.05 7.38 -0.89
C VAL A 662 -37.75 8.74 -0.27
N LEU A 663 -36.51 9.23 -0.38
CA LEU A 663 -36.13 10.54 0.12
C LEU A 663 -36.22 11.60 -0.99
N PRO A 664 -37.03 12.66 -0.82
CA PRO A 664 -37.09 13.76 -1.77
C PRO A 664 -35.77 14.56 -1.75
N PHE A 665 -35.42 15.15 -2.89
CA PHE A 665 -34.33 16.13 -3.01
C PHE A 665 -34.78 17.26 -3.93
N GLU A 666 -34.18 18.45 -3.75
CA GLU A 666 -34.43 19.59 -4.63
C GLU A 666 -33.36 19.62 -5.75
N PRO A 667 -33.73 19.60 -7.03
CA PRO A 667 -32.78 19.68 -8.12
C PRO A 667 -32.17 21.10 -8.22
N TYR A 668 -30.84 21.19 -8.25
CA TYR A 668 -30.11 22.47 -8.36
C TYR A 668 -29.22 22.51 -9.59
N CYS A 669 -29.17 23.66 -10.29
CA CYS A 669 -28.18 23.93 -11.33
C CYS A 669 -26.95 24.65 -10.75
N LEU A 670 -25.78 24.44 -11.38
CA LEU A 670 -24.54 25.14 -11.09
C LEU A 670 -24.17 26.00 -12.30
N THR A 671 -23.92 27.29 -12.11
CA THR A 671 -23.38 28.18 -13.15
C THR A 671 -22.05 28.74 -12.72
N PHE A 672 -21.16 28.94 -13.68
CA PHE A 672 -19.87 29.58 -13.45
C PHE A 672 -19.50 30.46 -14.64
N ASP A 673 -18.90 31.62 -14.36
CA ASP A 673 -18.65 32.65 -15.35
C ASP A 673 -17.26 33.29 -15.15
N ASP A 674 -16.49 33.33 -16.23
CA ASP A 674 -15.11 33.84 -16.30
C ASP A 674 -14.19 33.30 -15.18
N ILE A 675 -14.22 31.99 -14.93
CA ILE A 675 -13.39 31.36 -13.90
C ILE A 675 -11.94 31.33 -14.34
N LYS A 676 -11.08 31.95 -13.52
CA LYS A 676 -9.62 31.88 -13.66
C LYS A 676 -9.01 31.22 -12.43
N TYR A 677 -7.99 30.41 -12.66
CA TYR A 677 -7.25 29.76 -11.58
C TYR A 677 -5.76 29.83 -11.86
N SER A 678 -5.01 30.42 -10.92
CA SER A 678 -3.56 30.54 -11.01
C SER A 678 -2.87 29.99 -9.75
N VAL A 679 -1.67 29.45 -9.94
CA VAL A 679 -0.80 28.96 -8.86
C VAL A 679 0.55 29.67 -8.93
N ASP A 680 1.26 29.73 -7.82
CA ASP A 680 2.63 30.27 -7.84
C ASP A 680 3.52 29.41 -8.75
N MET A 681 4.41 30.06 -9.50
CA MET A 681 5.22 29.37 -10.51
C MET A 681 6.12 28.30 -9.86
N PRO A 682 6.07 27.03 -10.32
CA PRO A 682 6.91 25.96 -9.79
C PRO A 682 8.40 26.32 -9.86
N GLN A 683 9.17 25.92 -8.84
CA GLN A 683 10.61 26.23 -8.78
C GLN A 683 11.38 25.63 -9.97
N GLU A 684 10.96 24.46 -10.48
CA GLU A 684 11.58 23.85 -11.66
C GLU A 684 11.44 24.72 -12.92
N MET A 685 10.24 25.30 -13.16
CA MET A 685 9.99 26.17 -14.33
C MET A 685 10.63 27.55 -14.19
N LYS A 686 10.81 28.06 -12.96
CA LYS A 686 11.59 29.29 -12.74
C LYS A 686 13.06 29.09 -13.11
N ILE A 687 13.62 27.90 -12.89
CA ILE A 687 15.00 27.55 -13.27
C ILE A 687 15.15 27.48 -14.81
N GLU A 688 14.09 27.08 -15.52
CA GLU A 688 14.02 27.09 -16.99
C GLU A 688 13.84 28.49 -17.60
N GLY A 689 13.82 29.55 -16.78
CA GLY A 689 13.89 30.93 -17.24
C GLY A 689 12.54 31.60 -17.54
N VAL A 690 11.42 31.04 -17.07
CA VAL A 690 10.11 31.69 -17.23
C VAL A 690 9.98 32.88 -16.27
N ALA A 691 9.79 34.08 -16.83
CA ALA A 691 9.78 35.35 -16.09
C ALA A 691 8.50 35.61 -15.28
N GLU A 692 7.43 34.83 -15.52
CA GLU A 692 6.15 35.00 -14.83
C GLU A 692 6.17 34.41 -13.41
N ASP A 693 5.58 35.13 -12.45
CA ASP A 693 5.49 34.69 -11.06
C ASP A 693 4.35 33.70 -10.80
N ARG A 694 3.35 33.64 -11.69
CA ARG A 694 2.16 32.79 -11.55
C ARG A 694 1.90 32.00 -12.82
N LEU A 695 1.60 30.72 -12.66
CA LEU A 695 1.12 29.85 -13.73
C LEU A 695 -0.42 29.87 -13.74
N GLU A 696 -1.01 30.43 -14.79
CA GLU A 696 -2.45 30.39 -15.01
C GLU A 696 -2.86 29.05 -15.65
N LEU A 697 -3.68 28.28 -14.94
CA LEU A 697 -4.13 26.94 -15.35
C LEU A 697 -5.52 26.94 -15.99
N LEU A 698 -6.37 27.92 -15.65
CA LEU A 698 -7.70 28.14 -16.25
C LEU A 698 -7.80 29.61 -16.67
N LYS A 699 -8.19 29.87 -17.91
CA LYS A 699 -8.15 31.20 -18.56
C LYS A 699 -9.54 31.73 -18.90
N GLY A 700 -10.37 31.92 -17.87
CA GLY A 700 -11.68 32.56 -18.01
C GLY A 700 -12.75 31.63 -18.58
N VAL A 701 -12.92 30.45 -17.97
CA VAL A 701 -13.87 29.42 -18.42
C VAL A 701 -15.27 29.66 -17.84
N SER A 702 -16.31 29.42 -18.63
CA SER A 702 -17.72 29.72 -18.34
C SER A 702 -18.65 28.56 -18.74
N GLY A 703 -19.65 28.25 -17.92
CA GLY A 703 -20.56 27.15 -18.23
C GLY A 703 -21.69 26.95 -17.23
N THR A 704 -22.53 25.96 -17.52
CA THR A 704 -23.66 25.57 -16.68
C THR A 704 -23.78 24.06 -16.60
N PHE A 705 -24.15 23.54 -15.43
CA PHE A 705 -24.56 22.15 -15.22
C PHE A 705 -26.00 22.13 -14.72
N ARG A 706 -26.86 21.37 -15.41
CA ARG A 706 -28.32 21.43 -15.24
C ARG A 706 -28.87 20.13 -14.64
N PRO A 707 -30.00 20.17 -13.91
CA PRO A 707 -30.63 18.98 -13.38
C PRO A 707 -31.12 18.02 -14.47
N GLY A 708 -30.95 16.71 -14.26
CA GLY A 708 -31.36 15.68 -15.20
C GLY A 708 -30.48 15.56 -16.44
N VAL A 709 -29.39 16.34 -16.51
CA VAL A 709 -28.42 16.33 -17.61
C VAL A 709 -27.12 15.70 -17.13
N LEU A 710 -26.62 14.72 -17.88
CA LEU A 710 -25.31 14.11 -17.69
C LEU A 710 -24.30 14.83 -18.57
N THR A 711 -23.41 15.61 -17.95
CA THR A 711 -22.38 16.39 -18.65
C THR A 711 -21.02 15.69 -18.60
N ALA A 712 -20.41 15.44 -19.76
CA ALA A 712 -19.03 14.97 -19.89
C ALA A 712 -18.05 16.14 -19.88
N LEU A 713 -17.05 16.12 -19.00
CA LEU A 713 -15.91 17.03 -19.02
C LEU A 713 -14.71 16.33 -19.67
N MET A 714 -14.36 16.74 -20.89
CA MET A 714 -13.31 16.10 -21.70
C MET A 714 -12.25 17.11 -22.15
N GLY A 715 -11.14 16.59 -22.68
CA GLY A 715 -9.99 17.37 -23.13
C GLY A 715 -8.69 16.61 -22.97
N ALA A 716 -7.62 17.08 -23.60
CA ALA A 716 -6.30 16.46 -23.50
C ALA A 716 -5.80 16.35 -22.05
N SER A 717 -4.83 15.46 -21.80
CA SER A 717 -4.17 15.41 -20.50
C SER A 717 -3.48 16.75 -20.21
N GLY A 718 -3.62 17.26 -18.98
CA GLY A 718 -3.15 18.61 -18.62
C GLY A 718 -4.01 19.78 -19.12
N ALA A 719 -5.20 19.55 -19.68
CA ALA A 719 -6.13 20.62 -20.08
C ALA A 719 -6.79 21.38 -18.91
N GLY A 720 -6.61 20.93 -17.66
CA GLY A 720 -7.22 21.56 -16.50
C GLY A 720 -8.59 21.01 -16.11
N LYS A 721 -8.98 19.82 -16.60
CA LYS A 721 -10.28 19.19 -16.28
C LYS A 721 -10.52 18.98 -14.78
N THR A 722 -9.62 18.24 -14.13
CA THR A 722 -9.67 18.01 -12.67
C THR A 722 -9.49 19.33 -11.91
N THR A 723 -8.68 20.25 -12.42
CA THR A 723 -8.53 21.59 -11.84
C THR A 723 -9.85 22.36 -11.84
N LEU A 724 -10.58 22.39 -12.95
CA LEU A 724 -11.90 23.01 -13.05
C LEU A 724 -12.88 22.33 -12.11
N MET A 725 -12.94 20.99 -12.12
CA MET A 725 -13.84 20.24 -11.24
C MET A 725 -13.54 20.50 -9.75
N ASP A 726 -12.28 20.51 -9.35
CA ASP A 726 -11.86 20.81 -7.97
C ASP A 726 -12.21 22.26 -7.57
N VAL A 727 -12.06 23.23 -8.47
CA VAL A 727 -12.43 24.63 -8.21
C VAL A 727 -13.95 24.74 -8.03
N LEU A 728 -14.73 24.12 -8.93
CA LEU A 728 -16.19 24.12 -8.87
C LEU A 728 -16.74 23.34 -7.66
N ALA A 729 -16.09 22.26 -7.25
CA ALA A 729 -16.41 21.52 -6.03
C ALA A 729 -15.90 22.23 -4.76
N GLY A 730 -15.00 23.22 -4.89
CA GLY A 730 -14.37 23.96 -3.80
C GLY A 730 -13.40 23.12 -2.96
N ARG A 731 -12.62 22.27 -3.64
CA ARG A 731 -11.62 21.38 -3.06
C ARG A 731 -10.19 21.91 -3.14
N LYS A 732 -9.92 22.93 -3.97
CA LYS A 732 -8.61 23.59 -4.01
C LYS A 732 -8.39 24.40 -2.73
N THR A 733 -7.30 24.09 -2.03
CA THR A 733 -6.88 24.72 -0.76
C THR A 733 -5.78 25.77 -0.93
N GLY A 734 -5.17 25.85 -2.12
CA GLY A 734 -4.19 26.86 -2.51
C GLY A 734 -4.50 27.42 -3.91
N GLY A 735 -3.69 28.38 -4.36
CA GLY A 735 -3.91 29.10 -5.62
C GLY A 735 -4.91 30.25 -5.49
N TYR A 736 -5.04 31.03 -6.56
CA TYR A 736 -5.93 32.19 -6.64
C TYR A 736 -7.08 31.86 -7.59
N ILE A 737 -8.32 31.97 -7.10
CA ILE A 737 -9.55 31.74 -7.88
C ILE A 737 -10.21 33.10 -8.13
N GLU A 738 -10.46 33.42 -9.40
CA GLU A 738 -11.23 34.60 -9.83
C GLU A 738 -12.45 34.16 -10.64
N GLY A 739 -13.43 35.04 -10.79
CA GLY A 739 -14.70 34.78 -11.48
C GLY A 739 -15.87 34.50 -10.52
N ASN A 740 -17.03 34.15 -11.07
CA ASN A 740 -18.28 33.98 -10.32
C ASN A 740 -18.81 32.56 -10.43
N ILE A 741 -19.21 31.96 -9.29
CA ILE A 741 -19.89 30.66 -9.24
C ILE A 741 -21.22 30.83 -8.50
N THR A 742 -22.33 30.43 -9.12
CA THR A 742 -23.66 30.46 -8.52
C THR A 742 -24.34 29.10 -8.54
N VAL A 743 -25.20 28.85 -7.57
CA VAL A 743 -26.03 27.65 -7.43
C VAL A 743 -27.48 28.11 -7.52
N SER A 744 -28.14 27.80 -8.64
CA SER A 744 -29.54 28.21 -8.91
C SER A 744 -29.80 29.70 -8.68
N GLY A 745 -28.87 30.54 -9.14
CA GLY A 745 -28.92 32.00 -9.06
C GLY A 745 -28.34 32.62 -7.79
N TYR A 746 -28.02 31.83 -6.77
CA TYR A 746 -27.40 32.32 -5.53
C TYR A 746 -25.89 32.11 -5.53
N ARG A 747 -25.12 33.08 -5.00
CA ARG A 747 -23.65 32.96 -4.93
C ARG A 747 -23.26 31.72 -4.12
N LYS A 748 -22.38 30.88 -4.68
CA LYS A 748 -21.91 29.65 -4.03
C LYS A 748 -21.23 29.96 -2.69
N LYS A 749 -21.76 29.39 -1.61
CA LYS A 749 -21.12 29.33 -0.28
C LYS A 749 -20.62 27.91 -0.05
N GLN A 750 -19.33 27.73 0.21
CA GLN A 750 -18.72 26.40 0.26
C GLN A 750 -19.30 25.51 1.38
N GLU A 751 -19.64 26.09 2.53
CA GLU A 751 -20.14 25.33 3.68
C GLU A 751 -21.52 24.71 3.45
N THR A 752 -22.42 25.43 2.78
CA THR A 752 -23.77 24.94 2.47
C THR A 752 -23.76 24.07 1.22
N PHE A 753 -22.92 24.38 0.23
CA PHE A 753 -22.75 23.60 -0.99
C PHE A 753 -22.31 22.15 -0.70
N ALA A 754 -21.37 21.96 0.23
CA ALA A 754 -20.87 20.63 0.59
C ALA A 754 -21.96 19.66 1.09
N ARG A 755 -23.09 20.16 1.60
CA ARG A 755 -24.23 19.35 2.07
C ARG A 755 -25.12 18.82 0.94
N ILE A 756 -25.12 19.49 -0.22
CA ILE A 756 -25.93 19.12 -1.38
C ILE A 756 -25.10 18.58 -2.54
N SER A 757 -23.76 18.58 -2.42
CA SER A 757 -22.83 18.06 -3.41
C SER A 757 -22.22 16.72 -3.00
N GLY A 758 -22.13 15.78 -3.93
CA GLY A 758 -21.29 14.57 -3.82
C GLY A 758 -20.04 14.69 -4.70
N TYR A 759 -18.92 14.09 -4.28
CA TYR A 759 -17.70 14.05 -5.08
C TYR A 759 -17.07 12.65 -5.05
N CYS A 760 -17.12 11.94 -6.17
CA CYS A 760 -16.43 10.67 -6.33
C CYS A 760 -14.98 10.93 -6.77
N GLU A 761 -14.01 10.59 -5.91
CA GLU A 761 -12.60 10.73 -6.23
C GLU A 761 -12.10 9.66 -7.20
N GLN A 762 -11.02 9.95 -7.91
CA GLN A 762 -10.36 8.97 -8.79
C GLN A 762 -9.86 7.73 -8.02
N ASN A 763 -9.32 7.93 -6.80
CA ASN A 763 -8.85 6.85 -5.94
C ASN A 763 -9.94 6.37 -4.99
N ASP A 764 -10.35 5.11 -5.14
CA ASP A 764 -11.42 4.51 -4.34
C ASP A 764 -10.94 4.03 -2.95
N ILE A 765 -10.65 4.98 -2.06
CA ILE A 765 -10.17 4.68 -0.70
C ILE A 765 -11.36 4.41 0.21
N HIS A 766 -11.46 3.23 0.81
CA HIS A 766 -12.51 2.83 1.75
C HIS A 766 -11.92 2.03 2.92
N SER A 767 -12.60 1.97 4.07
CA SER A 767 -12.17 1.13 5.19
C SER A 767 -12.24 -0.36 4.79
N PRO A 768 -11.13 -1.13 4.93
CA PRO A 768 -11.05 -2.48 4.34
C PRO A 768 -11.85 -3.56 5.07
N HIS A 769 -12.16 -3.37 6.36
CA HIS A 769 -12.76 -4.40 7.23
C HIS A 769 -14.29 -4.25 7.40
N VAL A 770 -14.92 -3.29 6.72
CA VAL A 770 -16.38 -3.12 6.68
C VAL A 770 -16.97 -3.71 5.40
N THR A 771 -18.25 -4.06 5.43
CA THR A 771 -18.96 -4.54 4.23
C THR A 771 -19.45 -3.39 3.35
N VAL A 772 -19.88 -3.71 2.12
CA VAL A 772 -20.58 -2.76 1.23
C VAL A 772 -21.75 -2.10 1.94
N TYR A 773 -22.66 -2.90 2.52
CA TYR A 773 -23.84 -2.37 3.21
C TYR A 773 -23.50 -1.48 4.41
N GLU A 774 -22.51 -1.88 5.21
CA GLU A 774 -22.08 -1.09 6.37
C GLU A 774 -21.43 0.23 5.97
N SER A 775 -20.68 0.26 4.87
CA SER A 775 -20.08 1.48 4.32
C SER A 775 -21.16 2.49 3.91
N LEU A 776 -22.24 2.00 3.27
CA LEU A 776 -23.39 2.82 2.89
C LEU A 776 -24.18 3.29 4.11
N LEU A 777 -24.44 2.41 5.07
CA LEU A 777 -25.15 2.75 6.29
C LEU A 777 -24.39 3.79 7.11
N TYR A 778 -23.07 3.67 7.20
CA TYR A 778 -22.20 4.63 7.88
C TYR A 778 -22.27 6.01 7.22
N SER A 779 -22.19 6.07 5.89
CA SER A 779 -22.31 7.33 5.15
C SER A 779 -23.69 7.97 5.29
N ALA A 780 -24.75 7.16 5.14
CA ALA A 780 -26.13 7.60 5.31
C ALA A 780 -26.38 8.12 6.73
N TRP A 781 -25.82 7.48 7.77
CA TRP A 781 -25.97 7.92 9.16
C TRP A 781 -25.39 9.31 9.38
N LEU A 782 -24.20 9.58 8.84
CA LEU A 782 -23.48 10.83 9.09
C LEU A 782 -23.94 12.00 8.22
N ARG A 783 -24.41 11.74 7.00
CA ARG A 783 -24.74 12.78 6.02
C ARG A 783 -26.22 13.08 5.89
N LEU A 784 -27.12 12.13 6.21
CA LEU A 784 -28.56 12.41 6.17
C LEU A 784 -29.02 13.27 7.36
N PRO A 785 -30.10 14.06 7.20
CA PRO A 785 -30.67 14.86 8.28
C PRO A 785 -31.13 14.02 9.48
N VAL A 786 -31.20 14.64 10.66
CA VAL A 786 -31.57 13.96 11.93
C VAL A 786 -33.03 13.51 11.92
N GLU A 787 -33.87 14.18 11.14
CA GLU A 787 -35.29 13.90 10.97
C GLU A 787 -35.55 12.56 10.27
N VAL A 788 -34.56 12.03 9.53
CA VAL A 788 -34.67 10.75 8.85
C VAL A 788 -34.49 9.59 9.84
N ASN A 789 -35.59 8.88 10.12
CA ASN A 789 -35.58 7.74 11.02
C ASN A 789 -34.71 6.57 10.49
N ALA A 790 -34.37 5.63 11.39
CA ALA A 790 -33.47 4.53 11.05
C ALA A 790 -34.03 3.56 10.00
N GLU A 791 -35.35 3.37 9.96
CA GLU A 791 -36.02 2.50 8.99
C GLU A 791 -35.99 3.09 7.59
N THR A 792 -36.37 4.36 7.45
CA THR A 792 -36.30 5.11 6.17
C THR A 792 -34.86 5.17 5.67
N ARG A 793 -33.88 5.35 6.56
CA ARG A 793 -32.47 5.29 6.20
C ARG A 793 -32.07 3.93 5.62
N LYS A 794 -32.50 2.83 6.24
CA LYS A 794 -32.21 1.47 5.73
C LYS A 794 -32.88 1.24 4.39
N MET A 795 -34.17 1.61 4.24
CA MET A 795 -34.89 1.52 2.97
C MET A 795 -34.17 2.31 1.87
N PHE A 796 -33.73 3.53 2.17
CA PHE A 796 -32.98 4.35 1.22
C PHE A 796 -31.63 3.71 0.81
N VAL A 797 -30.91 3.10 1.76
CA VAL A 797 -29.68 2.35 1.45
C VAL A 797 -29.97 1.16 0.54
N GLU A 798 -31.07 0.44 0.74
CA GLU A 798 -31.48 -0.65 -0.18
C GLU A 798 -31.77 -0.13 -1.59
N GLU A 799 -32.49 0.98 -1.71
CA GLU A 799 -32.78 1.60 -3.01
C GLU A 799 -31.51 2.00 -3.74
N VAL A 800 -30.55 2.62 -3.04
CA VAL A 800 -29.25 3.00 -3.62
C VAL A 800 -28.46 1.76 -4.05
N MET A 801 -28.44 0.70 -3.24
CA MET A 801 -27.80 -0.56 -3.63
C MET A 801 -28.46 -1.20 -4.86
N GLN A 802 -29.78 -1.04 -5.02
CA GLN A 802 -30.50 -1.52 -6.18
C GLN A 802 -30.21 -0.66 -7.42
N LEU A 803 -30.17 0.66 -7.28
CA LEU A 803 -29.87 1.60 -8.36
C LEU A 803 -28.47 1.37 -8.97
N ILE A 804 -27.50 1.02 -8.12
CA ILE A 804 -26.10 0.78 -8.48
C ILE A 804 -25.80 -0.73 -8.66
N GLU A 805 -26.83 -1.58 -8.58
CA GLU A 805 -26.74 -3.02 -8.83
C GLU A 805 -25.72 -3.77 -7.94
N MET A 806 -25.58 -3.36 -6.68
CA MET A 806 -24.65 -3.95 -5.71
C MET A 806 -25.30 -4.92 -4.73
N LYS A 807 -26.58 -5.27 -4.91
CA LYS A 807 -27.35 -6.09 -3.96
C LYS A 807 -26.72 -7.46 -3.68
N SER A 808 -26.11 -8.10 -4.68
CA SER A 808 -25.39 -9.38 -4.53
C SER A 808 -24.13 -9.28 -3.67
N LEU A 809 -23.51 -8.10 -3.61
CA LEU A 809 -22.27 -7.83 -2.89
C LEU A 809 -22.50 -7.21 -1.51
N ARG A 810 -23.75 -7.16 -1.05
CA ARG A 810 -24.17 -6.52 0.21
C ARG A 810 -23.26 -6.85 1.40
N GLN A 811 -22.90 -8.13 1.56
CA GLN A 811 -22.11 -8.64 2.69
C GLN A 811 -20.63 -8.84 2.35
N ALA A 812 -20.21 -8.51 1.13
CA ALA A 812 -18.81 -8.60 0.73
C ALA A 812 -17.98 -7.56 1.49
N LEU A 813 -16.81 -7.98 1.99
CA LEU A 813 -15.84 -7.07 2.60
C LEU A 813 -15.18 -6.21 1.53
N VAL A 814 -14.97 -4.94 1.85
CA VAL A 814 -14.37 -3.99 0.91
C VAL A 814 -12.92 -4.34 0.57
N GLY A 815 -12.13 -4.70 1.58
CA GLY A 815 -10.71 -5.07 1.43
C GLY A 815 -9.79 -3.92 0.98
N LEU A 816 -8.49 -4.22 0.93
CA LEU A 816 -7.43 -3.31 0.52
C LEU A 816 -7.29 -3.30 -1.02
N PRO A 817 -7.20 -2.11 -1.67
CA PRO A 817 -7.06 -2.00 -3.12
C PRO A 817 -5.88 -2.84 -3.66
N GLY A 818 -6.12 -3.61 -4.73
CA GLY A 818 -5.11 -4.45 -5.39
C GLY A 818 -4.64 -5.67 -4.58
N VAL A 819 -5.16 -5.88 -3.35
CA VAL A 819 -4.76 -6.99 -2.48
C VAL A 819 -5.91 -7.97 -2.25
N ASN A 820 -7.07 -7.48 -1.81
CA ASN A 820 -8.24 -8.30 -1.49
C ASN A 820 -9.57 -7.54 -1.47
N GLY A 821 -10.68 -8.28 -1.34
CA GLY A 821 -12.04 -7.75 -1.22
C GLY A 821 -12.70 -7.49 -2.57
N LEU A 822 -13.25 -6.29 -2.74
CA LEU A 822 -13.96 -5.88 -3.96
C LEU A 822 -13.00 -5.65 -5.13
N SER A 823 -13.47 -6.00 -6.34
CA SER A 823 -12.80 -5.64 -7.60
C SER A 823 -12.80 -4.12 -7.81
N THR A 824 -11.97 -3.62 -8.73
CA THR A 824 -11.90 -2.19 -9.05
C THR A 824 -13.26 -1.63 -9.48
N GLU A 825 -13.98 -2.36 -10.33
CA GLU A 825 -15.34 -2.03 -10.79
C GLU A 825 -16.34 -1.91 -9.62
N GLN A 826 -16.37 -2.93 -8.76
CA GLN A 826 -17.26 -2.98 -7.61
C GLN A 826 -16.94 -1.87 -6.61
N ARG A 827 -15.66 -1.51 -6.48
CA ARG A 827 -15.19 -0.44 -5.61
C ARG A 827 -15.55 0.94 -6.15
N LYS A 828 -15.46 1.16 -7.47
CA LYS A 828 -15.95 2.38 -8.13
C LYS A 828 -17.45 2.57 -7.90
N ARG A 829 -18.23 1.51 -8.08
CA ARG A 829 -19.67 1.50 -7.75
C ARG A 829 -19.93 1.80 -6.27
N LEU A 830 -19.13 1.23 -5.36
CA LEU A 830 -19.22 1.55 -3.94
C LEU A 830 -18.94 3.04 -3.67
N THR A 831 -17.93 3.64 -4.32
CA THR A 831 -17.64 5.08 -4.21
C THR A 831 -18.83 5.92 -4.63
N ILE A 832 -19.45 5.61 -5.78
CA ILE A 832 -20.66 6.28 -6.25
C ILE A 832 -21.80 6.10 -5.24
N ALA A 833 -21.99 4.89 -4.72
CA ALA A 833 -23.04 4.59 -3.76
C ALA A 833 -22.86 5.33 -2.44
N VAL A 834 -21.64 5.41 -1.92
CA VAL A 834 -21.29 6.12 -0.67
C VAL A 834 -21.58 7.63 -0.77
N GLU A 835 -21.39 8.22 -1.95
CA GLU A 835 -21.75 9.62 -2.20
C GLU A 835 -23.26 9.79 -2.43
N LEU A 836 -23.91 8.85 -3.11
CA LEU A 836 -25.34 8.92 -3.42
C LEU A 836 -26.24 8.75 -2.19
N VAL A 837 -25.84 7.95 -1.19
CA VAL A 837 -26.59 7.81 0.07
C VAL A 837 -26.64 9.08 0.92
N ALA A 838 -25.86 10.11 0.57
CA ALA A 838 -26.00 11.44 1.16
C ALA A 838 -27.20 12.23 0.60
N ASN A 839 -27.93 11.65 -0.36
CA ASN A 839 -28.99 12.30 -1.13
C ASN A 839 -28.57 13.64 -1.78
N PRO A 840 -27.41 13.74 -2.45
CA PRO A 840 -26.94 14.98 -3.06
C PRO A 840 -27.79 15.38 -4.27
N SER A 841 -27.84 16.68 -4.56
CA SER A 841 -28.49 17.24 -5.77
C SER A 841 -27.51 17.40 -6.93
N ILE A 842 -26.22 17.66 -6.62
CA ILE A 842 -25.14 17.82 -7.61
C ILE A 842 -24.07 16.77 -7.31
N ILE A 843 -23.63 16.00 -8.32
CA ILE A 843 -22.60 14.98 -8.16
C ILE A 843 -21.48 15.23 -9.16
N PHE A 844 -20.26 15.35 -8.64
CA PHE A 844 -19.03 15.34 -9.44
C PHE A 844 -18.43 13.95 -9.40
N MET A 845 -18.06 13.40 -10.56
CA MET A 845 -17.37 12.12 -10.65
C MET A 845 -16.06 12.27 -11.40
N ASP A 846 -14.95 12.10 -10.70
CA ASP A 846 -13.63 12.21 -11.30
C ASP A 846 -13.19 10.86 -11.88
N GLU A 847 -13.27 10.73 -13.21
CA GLU A 847 -12.95 9.53 -13.97
C GLU A 847 -13.61 8.24 -13.43
N PRO A 848 -14.95 8.15 -13.48
CA PRO A 848 -15.68 6.99 -12.95
C PRO A 848 -15.35 5.68 -13.70
N THR A 849 -14.83 5.78 -14.92
CA THR A 849 -14.50 4.65 -15.80
C THR A 849 -13.00 4.30 -15.80
N SER A 850 -12.16 5.01 -15.02
CA SER A 850 -10.70 4.81 -15.02
C SER A 850 -10.32 3.41 -14.55
N GLY A 851 -9.45 2.72 -15.30
CA GLY A 851 -8.93 1.40 -14.91
C GLY A 851 -9.95 0.26 -14.99
N LEU A 852 -11.08 0.48 -15.67
CA LEU A 852 -12.11 -0.51 -15.95
C LEU A 852 -12.05 -0.95 -17.41
N ASP A 853 -12.39 -2.21 -17.68
CA ASP A 853 -12.86 -2.60 -19.03
C ASP A 853 -14.20 -1.94 -19.34
N ALA A 854 -14.62 -1.73 -20.59
CA ALA A 854 -15.94 -1.12 -20.78
C ALA A 854 -17.16 -2.02 -20.63
N ARG A 855 -17.04 -3.31 -20.27
CA ARG A 855 -18.20 -3.97 -19.69
C ARG A 855 -18.42 -3.42 -18.28
N ALA A 856 -17.38 -3.44 -17.45
CA ALA A 856 -17.32 -2.83 -16.14
C ALA A 856 -17.62 -1.32 -16.19
N ALA A 857 -17.08 -0.60 -17.17
CA ALA A 857 -17.35 0.82 -17.36
C ALA A 857 -18.77 1.06 -17.86
N ALA A 858 -19.35 0.22 -18.72
CA ALA A 858 -20.76 0.30 -19.10
C ALA A 858 -21.67 0.02 -17.90
N ILE A 859 -21.35 -0.95 -17.03
CA ILE A 859 -22.08 -1.21 -15.79
C ILE A 859 -22.03 0.02 -14.87
N VAL A 860 -20.85 0.62 -14.69
CA VAL A 860 -20.69 1.86 -13.91
C VAL A 860 -21.48 3.00 -14.57
N MET A 861 -21.36 3.20 -15.87
CA MET A 861 -22.05 4.27 -16.59
C MET A 861 -23.57 4.09 -16.63
N ARG A 862 -24.06 2.84 -16.64
CA ARG A 862 -25.48 2.53 -16.43
C ARG A 862 -25.94 2.96 -15.04
N ALA A 863 -25.15 2.70 -14.00
CA ALA A 863 -25.44 3.19 -12.65
C ALA A 863 -25.39 4.74 -12.57
N VAL A 864 -24.47 5.39 -13.28
CA VAL A 864 -24.40 6.85 -13.40
C VAL A 864 -25.65 7.39 -14.11
N ARG A 865 -26.05 6.80 -15.23
CA ARG A 865 -27.25 7.17 -15.99
C ARG A 865 -28.51 7.02 -15.16
N ASN A 866 -28.66 5.88 -14.49
CA ASN A 866 -29.75 5.64 -13.52
C ASN A 866 -29.79 6.72 -12.43
N THR A 867 -28.62 7.21 -11.98
CA THR A 867 -28.52 8.29 -10.99
C THR A 867 -28.97 9.63 -11.57
N VAL A 868 -28.62 9.96 -12.81
CA VAL A 868 -29.05 11.20 -13.46
C VAL A 868 -30.56 11.21 -13.70
N ASP A 869 -31.12 10.06 -14.10
CA ASP A 869 -32.55 9.90 -14.42
C ASP A 869 -33.46 10.11 -13.20
N THR A 870 -32.91 10.09 -11.98
CA THR A 870 -33.62 10.54 -10.78
C THR A 870 -33.89 12.06 -10.72
N GLY A 871 -33.26 12.84 -11.62
CA GLY A 871 -33.36 14.30 -11.70
C GLY A 871 -32.15 15.06 -11.15
N ARG A 872 -31.01 14.39 -10.92
CA ARG A 872 -29.79 15.00 -10.35
C ARG A 872 -28.93 15.68 -11.41
N THR A 873 -28.14 16.66 -10.99
CA THR A 873 -27.10 17.27 -11.84
C THR A 873 -25.83 16.44 -11.70
N VAL A 874 -25.37 15.79 -12.76
CA VAL A 874 -24.17 14.94 -12.71
C VAL A 874 -23.16 15.38 -13.75
N VAL A 875 -21.93 15.58 -13.29
CA VAL A 875 -20.79 15.96 -14.12
C VAL A 875 -19.71 14.94 -13.90
N CYS A 876 -19.16 14.38 -14.96
CA CYS A 876 -18.01 13.50 -14.82
C CYS A 876 -16.90 13.82 -15.80
N THR A 877 -15.66 13.68 -15.35
CA THR A 877 -14.50 13.65 -16.26
C THR A 877 -14.42 12.28 -16.89
N ILE A 878 -14.21 12.25 -18.20
CA ILE A 878 -13.95 11.00 -18.91
C ILE A 878 -12.77 11.16 -19.84
N HIS A 879 -11.95 10.11 -19.87
CA HIS A 879 -10.83 9.97 -20.78
C HIS A 879 -11.19 8.93 -21.85
N GLN A 880 -11.41 9.38 -23.09
CA GLN A 880 -11.66 8.53 -24.28
C GLN A 880 -12.67 7.37 -24.07
N PRO A 881 -13.98 7.68 -23.96
CA PRO A 881 -15.02 6.67 -23.83
C PRO A 881 -15.24 5.88 -25.12
N SER A 882 -15.80 4.68 -25.02
CA SER A 882 -16.40 3.97 -26.16
C SER A 882 -17.58 4.76 -26.73
N ILE A 883 -17.99 4.44 -27.96
CA ILE A 883 -19.13 5.10 -28.63
C ILE A 883 -20.39 5.00 -27.77
N ASP A 884 -20.70 3.81 -27.26
CA ASP A 884 -21.88 3.55 -26.41
C ASP A 884 -21.87 4.42 -25.14
N ILE A 885 -20.71 4.54 -24.48
CA ILE A 885 -20.57 5.40 -23.29
C ILE A 885 -20.66 6.87 -23.67
N PHE A 886 -20.01 7.29 -24.76
CA PHE A 886 -20.01 8.68 -25.19
C PHE A 886 -21.41 9.16 -25.54
N GLU A 887 -22.19 8.33 -26.22
CA GLU A 887 -23.57 8.64 -26.62
C GLU A 887 -24.57 8.56 -25.45
N THR A 888 -24.14 8.06 -24.28
CA THR A 888 -24.94 8.12 -23.03
C THR A 888 -24.94 9.53 -22.40
N PHE A 889 -24.00 10.40 -22.80
CA PHE A 889 -23.93 11.79 -22.35
C PHE A 889 -24.94 12.68 -23.08
N ASP A 890 -25.50 13.62 -22.32
CA ASP A 890 -26.41 14.62 -22.87
C ASP A 890 -25.64 15.84 -23.40
N GLU A 891 -24.60 16.25 -22.66
CA GLU A 891 -23.78 17.43 -22.95
C GLU A 891 -22.28 17.15 -22.84
N LEU A 892 -21.48 17.89 -23.61
CA LEU A 892 -20.04 17.86 -23.60
C LEU A 892 -19.48 19.24 -23.25
N TYR A 893 -18.52 19.26 -22.32
CA TYR A 893 -17.67 20.39 -21.99
C TYR A 893 -16.22 20.02 -22.34
N LEU A 894 -15.69 20.59 -23.43
CA LEU A 894 -14.38 20.26 -23.98
C LEU A 894 -13.35 21.36 -23.70
N LEU A 895 -12.24 20.97 -23.06
CA LEU A 895 -11.12 21.85 -22.70
C LEU A 895 -9.86 21.56 -23.54
N LYS A 896 -9.18 22.65 -23.92
CA LYS A 896 -7.84 22.66 -24.53
C LYS A 896 -6.74 22.69 -23.47
N ARG A 897 -5.54 22.20 -23.83
CA ARG A 897 -4.32 22.42 -23.06
C ARG A 897 -4.08 23.92 -22.86
N GLY A 898 -3.95 24.35 -21.60
CA GLY A 898 -3.88 25.77 -21.23
C GLY A 898 -5.19 26.34 -20.66
N GLY A 899 -6.21 25.51 -20.44
CA GLY A 899 -7.39 25.88 -19.64
C GLY A 899 -8.38 26.78 -20.37
N GLN A 900 -8.63 26.50 -21.65
CA GLN A 900 -9.56 27.24 -22.51
C GLN A 900 -10.61 26.29 -23.10
N GLU A 901 -11.75 26.85 -23.48
CA GLU A 901 -12.91 26.10 -23.96
C GLU A 901 -12.86 25.93 -25.47
N LEU A 902 -13.19 24.73 -25.95
CA LEU A 902 -13.28 24.43 -27.38
C LEU A 902 -14.72 24.19 -27.84
N TYR A 903 -15.52 23.61 -26.95
CA TYR A 903 -16.91 23.27 -27.20
C TYR A 903 -17.63 23.10 -25.87
N VAL A 904 -18.80 23.72 -25.71
CA VAL A 904 -19.69 23.48 -24.57
C VAL A 904 -21.10 23.40 -25.13
N GLY A 905 -21.73 22.23 -25.08
CA GLY A 905 -23.05 22.07 -25.68
C GLY A 905 -23.57 20.63 -25.73
N PRO A 906 -24.79 20.43 -26.27
CA PRO A 906 -25.41 19.12 -26.38
C PRO A 906 -24.77 18.27 -27.47
N LEU A 907 -24.55 16.97 -27.20
CA LEU A 907 -23.97 16.06 -28.20
C LEU A 907 -24.94 15.78 -29.37
N GLY A 908 -26.24 15.71 -29.08
CA GLY A 908 -27.26 15.31 -30.06
C GLY A 908 -27.27 13.80 -30.30
N ARG A 909 -28.31 13.33 -31.00
CA ARG A 909 -28.46 11.90 -31.32
C ARG A 909 -27.29 11.45 -32.20
N HIS A 910 -26.59 10.40 -31.78
CA HIS A 910 -25.37 9.89 -32.42
C HIS A 910 -24.24 10.94 -32.54
N SER A 911 -24.15 11.87 -31.59
CA SER A 911 -23.14 12.95 -31.57
C SER A 911 -23.23 13.95 -32.75
N SER A 912 -24.39 14.05 -33.41
CA SER A 912 -24.53 14.84 -34.64
C SER A 912 -24.27 16.34 -34.46
N HIS A 913 -24.64 16.95 -33.32
CA HIS A 913 -24.39 18.37 -33.10
C HIS A 913 -22.90 18.67 -32.91
N LEU A 914 -22.16 17.77 -32.27
CA LEU A 914 -20.71 17.86 -32.11
C LEU A 914 -20.00 17.72 -33.46
N ILE A 915 -20.37 16.70 -34.23
CA ILE A 915 -19.76 16.42 -35.54
C ILE A 915 -19.97 17.61 -36.47
N ASN A 916 -21.21 18.09 -36.60
CA ASN A 916 -21.52 19.24 -37.45
C ASN A 916 -20.72 20.49 -37.04
N TYR A 917 -20.59 20.76 -35.72
CA TYR A 917 -19.83 21.92 -35.25
C TYR A 917 -18.37 21.89 -35.68
N PHE A 918 -17.70 20.74 -35.60
CA PHE A 918 -16.30 20.63 -36.00
C PHE A 918 -16.12 20.52 -37.51
N GLU A 919 -17.05 19.89 -38.24
CA GLU A 919 -17.03 19.83 -39.71
C GLU A 919 -17.32 21.18 -40.38
N ASP A 920 -18.05 22.07 -39.71
CA ASP A 920 -18.31 23.44 -40.17
C ASP A 920 -17.04 24.34 -40.09
N ILE A 921 -16.00 23.91 -39.36
CA ILE A 921 -14.73 24.64 -39.26
C ILE A 921 -13.86 24.32 -40.49
N GLU A 922 -13.49 25.34 -41.25
CA GLU A 922 -12.63 25.18 -42.43
C GLU A 922 -11.30 24.49 -42.05
N ARG A 923 -10.87 23.54 -42.89
CA ARG A 923 -9.65 22.72 -42.77
C ARG A 923 -9.67 21.59 -41.74
N VAL A 924 -10.77 21.39 -41.00
CA VAL A 924 -10.94 20.18 -40.17
C VAL A 924 -11.32 18.98 -41.06
N PRO A 925 -10.65 17.83 -40.95
CA PRO A 925 -10.99 16.64 -41.72
C PRO A 925 -12.31 16.02 -41.23
N LYS A 926 -13.18 15.63 -42.17
CA LYS A 926 -14.45 14.95 -41.86
C LYS A 926 -14.25 13.64 -41.13
N ILE A 927 -15.22 13.26 -40.30
CA ILE A 927 -15.17 12.00 -39.57
C ILE A 927 -15.34 10.82 -40.54
N THR A 928 -14.53 9.78 -40.38
CA THR A 928 -14.66 8.53 -41.14
C THR A 928 -15.79 7.65 -40.61
N ASP A 929 -16.52 6.98 -41.50
CA ASP A 929 -17.63 6.10 -41.13
C ASP A 929 -17.16 4.99 -40.18
N GLY A 930 -17.83 4.86 -39.03
CA GLY A 930 -17.51 3.88 -37.99
C GLY A 930 -16.48 4.35 -36.95
N SER A 931 -15.86 5.51 -37.13
CA SER A 931 -14.92 6.07 -36.14
C SER A 931 -15.63 6.65 -34.93
N ASN A 932 -14.97 6.55 -33.77
CA ASN A 932 -15.49 7.08 -32.52
C ASN A 932 -15.39 8.62 -32.49
N PRO A 933 -16.52 9.36 -32.39
CA PRO A 933 -16.51 10.82 -32.36
C PRO A 933 -15.66 11.40 -31.24
N ALA A 934 -15.60 10.72 -30.08
CA ALA A 934 -14.83 11.18 -28.94
C ALA A 934 -13.31 11.11 -29.17
N ASN A 935 -12.85 10.12 -29.92
CA ASN A 935 -11.43 9.98 -30.29
C ASN A 935 -11.08 10.99 -31.39
N TRP A 936 -11.90 11.05 -32.44
CA TRP A 936 -11.73 11.97 -33.55
C TRP A 936 -11.64 13.42 -33.07
N MET A 937 -12.55 13.88 -32.19
CA MET A 937 -12.52 15.26 -31.68
C MET A 937 -11.22 15.58 -30.91
N LEU A 938 -10.66 14.63 -30.15
CA LEU A 938 -9.43 14.84 -29.38
C LEU A 938 -8.19 14.83 -30.27
N GLU A 939 -8.22 14.08 -31.37
CA GLU A 939 -7.14 14.04 -32.36
C GLU A 939 -7.09 15.35 -33.16
N VAL A 940 -8.24 15.81 -33.69
CA VAL A 940 -8.29 17.06 -34.50
C VAL A 940 -8.04 18.31 -33.67
N THR A 941 -8.34 18.29 -32.36
CA THR A 941 -8.08 19.41 -31.44
C THR A 941 -6.72 19.31 -30.72
N SER A 942 -5.84 18.40 -31.14
CA SER A 942 -4.50 18.26 -30.55
C SER A 942 -3.61 19.45 -30.91
N SER A 943 -2.68 19.84 -30.01
CA SER A 943 -1.81 21.01 -30.23
C SER A 943 -0.92 20.91 -31.47
N ALA A 944 -0.56 19.70 -31.90
CA ALA A 944 0.21 19.47 -33.11
C ALA A 944 -0.64 19.78 -34.36
N GLN A 945 -1.84 19.20 -34.44
CA GLN A 945 -2.79 19.45 -35.53
C GLN A 945 -3.21 20.92 -35.59
N GLU A 946 -3.45 21.54 -34.43
CA GLU A 946 -3.82 22.94 -34.34
C GLU A 946 -2.73 23.87 -34.91
N SER A 947 -1.45 23.56 -34.64
CA SER A 947 -0.31 24.30 -35.19
C SER A 947 -0.11 24.05 -36.69
N GLU A 948 -0.34 22.82 -37.15
CA GLU A 948 -0.22 22.42 -38.55
C GLU A 948 -1.31 23.06 -39.42
N GLN A 949 -2.56 23.10 -38.92
CA GLN A 949 -3.71 23.67 -39.62
C GLN A 949 -3.81 25.20 -39.47
N GLY A 950 -3.13 25.77 -38.48
CA GLY A 950 -3.11 27.21 -38.18
C GLY A 950 -4.44 27.76 -37.68
N ILE A 951 -5.20 26.94 -36.93
CA ILE A 951 -6.52 27.29 -36.37
C ILE A 951 -6.35 27.57 -34.87
N ASP A 952 -7.07 28.53 -34.30
CA ASP A 952 -7.22 28.64 -32.83
C ASP A 952 -8.64 28.25 -32.45
N PHE A 953 -8.83 26.99 -32.05
CA PHE A 953 -10.16 26.45 -31.76
C PHE A 953 -10.84 27.20 -30.60
N ALA A 954 -10.07 27.77 -29.66
CA ALA A 954 -10.64 28.53 -28.55
C ALA A 954 -11.20 29.89 -29.01
N ALA A 955 -10.50 30.56 -29.94
CA ALA A 955 -11.00 31.79 -30.56
C ALA A 955 -12.24 31.51 -31.43
N THR A 956 -12.23 30.42 -32.19
CA THR A 956 -13.38 29.98 -33.00
C THR A 956 -14.61 29.74 -32.13
N TYR A 957 -14.46 29.04 -31.00
CA TYR A 957 -15.55 28.82 -30.05
C TYR A 957 -16.09 30.14 -29.48
N ARG A 958 -15.23 31.05 -29.01
CA ARG A 958 -15.66 32.36 -28.47
C ARG A 958 -16.47 33.21 -29.46
N ASN A 959 -16.19 33.08 -30.76
CA ASN A 959 -16.90 33.80 -31.82
C ASN A 959 -18.17 33.08 -32.31
N SER A 960 -18.38 31.82 -31.91
CA SER A 960 -19.51 30.98 -32.35
C SER A 960 -20.85 31.39 -31.74
N ASP A 961 -21.95 31.02 -32.41
CA ASP A 961 -23.30 31.16 -31.86
C ASP A 961 -23.53 30.29 -30.62
N LEU A 962 -22.81 29.17 -30.51
CA LEU A 962 -22.88 28.28 -29.35
C LEU A 962 -22.41 28.99 -28.08
N TYR A 963 -21.30 29.73 -28.14
CA TYR A 963 -20.80 30.51 -27.02
C TYR A 963 -21.79 31.61 -26.59
N ARG A 964 -22.40 32.32 -27.54
CA ARG A 964 -23.43 33.34 -27.24
C ARG A 964 -24.65 32.75 -26.54
N ARG A 965 -25.13 31.59 -27.01
CA ARG A 965 -26.23 30.85 -26.37
C ARG A 965 -25.89 30.43 -24.96
N ASN A 966 -24.67 29.91 -24.74
CA ASN A 966 -24.21 29.53 -23.40
C ASN A 966 -24.12 30.73 -22.46
N LYS A 967 -23.62 31.88 -22.92
CA LYS A 967 -23.60 33.12 -22.12
C LYS A 967 -25.00 33.61 -21.77
N ALA A 968 -25.96 33.53 -22.70
CA ALA A 968 -27.36 33.84 -22.42
C ALA A 968 -27.96 32.88 -21.37
N LEU A 969 -27.69 31.58 -21.49
CA LEU A 969 -28.14 30.57 -20.55
C LEU A 969 -27.53 30.75 -19.16
N ILE A 970 -26.24 31.11 -19.08
CA ILE A 970 -25.57 31.45 -17.81
C ILE A 970 -26.26 32.66 -17.17
N ALA A 971 -26.55 33.71 -17.94
CA ALA A 971 -27.22 34.90 -17.42
C ALA A 971 -28.64 34.57 -16.90
N GLU A 972 -29.41 33.75 -17.61
CA GLU A 972 -30.72 33.28 -17.19
C GLU A 972 -30.66 32.46 -15.89
N LEU A 973 -29.83 31.40 -15.86
CA LEU A 973 -29.71 30.49 -14.72
C LEU A 973 -29.00 31.10 -13.51
N SER A 974 -28.27 32.21 -13.70
CA SER A 974 -27.66 32.96 -12.60
C SER A 974 -28.65 33.94 -11.94
N THR A 975 -29.87 34.06 -12.44
CA THR A 975 -30.96 34.78 -11.76
C THR A 975 -31.82 33.81 -10.94
N PRO A 976 -32.06 34.08 -9.64
CA PRO A 976 -32.91 33.21 -8.82
C PRO A 976 -34.35 33.16 -9.33
N ALA A 977 -34.93 31.96 -9.39
CA ALA A 977 -36.33 31.80 -9.74
C ALA A 977 -37.26 32.48 -8.69
N PRO A 978 -38.41 33.06 -9.09
CA PRO A 978 -39.35 33.68 -8.16
C PRO A 978 -39.82 32.71 -7.06
N GLY A 979 -39.64 33.08 -5.79
CA GLY A 979 -40.01 32.25 -4.64
C GLY A 979 -38.97 31.20 -4.21
N SER A 980 -37.86 31.07 -4.93
CA SER A 980 -36.71 30.25 -4.49
C SER A 980 -36.06 30.85 -3.24
N LYS A 981 -35.37 30.01 -2.44
CA LYS A 981 -34.63 30.44 -1.24
C LYS A 981 -33.16 30.08 -1.39
N ASP A 982 -32.28 30.92 -0.84
CA ASP A 982 -30.85 30.61 -0.75
C ASP A 982 -30.63 29.36 0.13
N LEU A 983 -29.59 28.59 -0.21
CA LEU A 983 -29.19 27.39 0.52
C LEU A 983 -28.72 27.75 1.91
N HIS A 984 -29.52 27.42 2.92
CA HIS A 984 -29.19 27.67 4.32
C HIS A 984 -29.38 26.41 5.17
N PHE A 985 -28.35 26.10 5.95
CA PHE A 985 -28.35 25.02 6.93
C PHE A 985 -27.91 25.58 8.29
N SER A 986 -28.59 25.18 9.37
CA SER A 986 -28.27 25.65 10.73
C SER A 986 -26.89 25.19 11.22
N THR A 987 -26.41 24.04 10.72
CA THR A 987 -25.13 23.44 11.11
C THR A 987 -24.34 23.01 9.87
N LYS A 988 -23.01 23.07 10.01
CA LYS A 988 -22.06 22.60 9.00
C LYS A 988 -22.17 21.10 8.73
N TYR A 989 -22.39 20.29 9.77
CA TYR A 989 -22.58 18.84 9.67
C TYR A 989 -24.04 18.48 9.90
N SER A 990 -24.53 17.43 9.23
CA SER A 990 -25.93 16.97 9.37
C SER A 990 -26.23 16.39 10.76
N GLN A 991 -25.26 15.71 11.38
CA GLN A 991 -25.41 15.08 12.69
C GLN A 991 -24.75 15.88 13.81
N SER A 992 -25.27 15.75 15.03
CA SER A 992 -24.66 16.32 16.23
C SER A 992 -23.29 15.69 16.52
N PHE A 993 -22.45 16.39 17.28
CA PHE A 993 -21.11 15.90 17.66
C PHE A 993 -21.16 14.53 18.35
N ALA A 994 -22.12 14.32 19.25
CA ALA A 994 -22.29 13.05 19.96
C ALA A 994 -22.65 11.90 18.99
N ASN A 995 -23.59 12.14 18.05
CA ASN A 995 -23.96 11.15 17.05
C ASN A 995 -22.78 10.84 16.11
N GLN A 996 -21.96 11.84 15.75
CA GLN A 996 -20.73 11.61 14.99
C GLN A 996 -19.78 10.68 15.75
N CYS A 997 -19.57 10.89 17.05
CA CYS A 997 -18.73 10.02 17.88
C CYS A 997 -19.25 8.57 17.92
N VAL A 998 -20.56 8.40 18.08
CA VAL A 998 -21.19 7.05 18.11
C VAL A 998 -21.02 6.34 16.78
N ALA A 999 -21.27 7.02 15.66
CA ALA A 999 -21.11 6.43 14.33
C ALA A 999 -19.64 6.06 14.05
N CYS A 1000 -18.69 6.95 14.35
CA CYS A 1000 -17.26 6.67 14.21
C CYS A 1000 -16.82 5.49 15.08
N PHE A 1001 -17.30 5.42 16.33
CA PHE A 1001 -17.00 4.29 17.23
C PHE A 1001 -17.59 2.97 16.71
N TRP A 1002 -18.82 2.98 16.19
CA TRP A 1002 -19.43 1.81 15.57
C TRP A 1002 -18.61 1.27 14.40
N LYS A 1003 -18.12 2.15 13.50
CA LYS A 1003 -17.23 1.76 12.40
C LYS A 1003 -15.93 1.13 12.93
N GLN A 1004 -15.30 1.78 13.92
CA GLN A 1004 -14.03 1.28 14.47
C GLN A 1004 -14.20 -0.05 15.21
N TYR A 1005 -15.31 -0.24 15.92
CA TYR A 1005 -15.66 -1.50 16.55
C TYR A 1005 -15.71 -2.67 15.55
N LEU A 1006 -16.41 -2.49 14.43
CA LEU A 1006 -16.48 -3.51 13.37
C LEU A 1006 -15.11 -3.77 12.74
N SER A 1007 -14.34 -2.70 12.48
CA SER A 1007 -13.01 -2.79 11.86
C SER A 1007 -12.03 -3.58 12.74
N TYR A 1008 -12.00 -3.29 14.05
CA TYR A 1008 -11.13 -3.99 15.01
C TYR A 1008 -11.55 -5.44 15.23
N TRP A 1009 -12.86 -5.71 15.32
CA TRP A 1009 -13.38 -7.07 15.48
C TRP A 1009 -13.05 -7.97 14.29
N ARG A 1010 -13.16 -7.45 13.05
CA ARG A 1010 -12.89 -8.20 11.81
C ARG A 1010 -11.43 -8.16 11.36
N ASN A 1011 -10.54 -7.61 12.18
CA ASN A 1011 -9.09 -7.62 11.93
C ASN A 1011 -8.36 -8.53 12.94
N PRO A 1012 -8.48 -9.87 12.79
CA PRO A 1012 -7.81 -10.83 13.68
C PRO A 1012 -6.28 -10.76 13.56
N GLN A 1013 -5.75 -10.31 12.42
CA GLN A 1013 -4.31 -10.13 12.24
C GLN A 1013 -3.75 -9.07 13.19
N TYR A 1014 -4.53 -8.04 13.51
CA TYR A 1014 -4.12 -7.03 14.49
C TYR A 1014 -4.46 -7.46 15.92
N THR A 1015 -5.72 -7.79 16.21
CA THR A 1015 -6.19 -8.04 17.58
C THR A 1015 -5.78 -9.44 18.08
N ALA A 1016 -6.17 -10.51 17.38
CA ALA A 1016 -5.91 -11.88 17.84
C ALA A 1016 -4.42 -12.21 17.94
N VAL A 1017 -3.61 -11.74 16.98
CA VAL A 1017 -2.15 -11.87 17.03
C VAL A 1017 -1.58 -11.14 18.24
N ARG A 1018 -1.95 -9.86 18.46
CA ARG A 1018 -1.49 -9.08 19.64
C ARG A 1018 -1.84 -9.79 20.97
N PHE A 1019 -3.02 -10.37 21.08
CA PHE A 1019 -3.43 -11.16 22.25
C PHE A 1019 -2.64 -12.46 22.43
N LEU A 1020 -2.58 -13.29 21.39
CA LEU A 1020 -1.88 -14.58 21.43
C LEU A 1020 -0.41 -14.41 21.83
N PHE A 1021 0.24 -13.37 21.31
CA PHE A 1021 1.63 -13.09 21.65
C PHE A 1021 1.81 -12.47 23.04
N THR A 1022 0.83 -11.71 23.53
CA THR A 1022 0.86 -11.26 24.93
C THR A 1022 0.83 -12.46 25.87
N ILE A 1023 0.02 -13.48 25.58
CA ILE A 1023 -0.01 -14.74 26.34
C ILE A 1023 1.34 -15.45 26.24
N ALA A 1024 1.92 -15.56 25.03
CA ALA A 1024 3.23 -16.17 24.84
C ALA A 1024 4.34 -15.46 25.65
N ILE A 1025 4.36 -14.13 25.64
CA ILE A 1025 5.29 -13.32 26.43
C ILE A 1025 5.03 -13.48 27.93
N ALA A 1026 3.77 -13.49 28.36
CA ALA A 1026 3.39 -13.69 29.76
C ALA A 1026 3.88 -15.05 30.27
N LEU A 1027 3.66 -16.13 29.52
CA LEU A 1027 4.14 -17.47 29.86
C LEU A 1027 5.67 -17.55 29.88
N MET A 1028 6.34 -16.89 28.92
CA MET A 1028 7.79 -16.81 28.91
C MET A 1028 8.32 -16.10 30.17
N PHE A 1029 7.79 -14.92 30.50
CA PHE A 1029 8.19 -14.20 31.73
C PHE A 1029 7.88 -14.99 32.99
N GLY A 1030 6.67 -15.55 33.09
CA GLY A 1030 6.25 -16.35 34.23
C GLY A 1030 7.15 -17.56 34.46
N THR A 1031 7.53 -18.28 33.40
CA THR A 1031 8.44 -19.45 33.52
C THR A 1031 9.90 -19.06 33.71
N MET A 1032 10.35 -17.93 33.16
CA MET A 1032 11.72 -17.45 33.28
C MET A 1032 12.02 -16.90 34.68
N PHE A 1033 11.08 -16.12 35.23
CA PHE A 1033 11.17 -15.49 36.56
C PHE A 1033 10.38 -16.27 37.63
N TRP A 1034 10.24 -17.58 37.45
CA TRP A 1034 9.40 -18.43 38.29
C TRP A 1034 9.76 -18.37 39.77
N ASN A 1035 8.76 -18.02 40.59
CA ASN A 1035 8.84 -17.88 42.05
C ASN A 1035 10.03 -17.01 42.52
N LEU A 1036 10.24 -15.89 41.83
CA LEU A 1036 11.24 -14.89 42.17
C LEU A 1036 10.64 -13.74 42.99
N GLY A 1037 9.36 -13.41 42.78
CA GLY A 1037 8.70 -12.26 43.40
C GLY A 1037 8.66 -12.32 44.93
N SER A 1038 8.60 -13.54 45.49
CA SER A 1038 8.58 -13.82 46.92
C SER A 1038 9.96 -13.75 47.58
N LYS A 1039 11.05 -13.71 46.81
CA LYS A 1039 12.42 -13.69 47.33
C LYS A 1039 12.86 -12.26 47.61
N THR A 1040 13.05 -11.94 48.89
CA THR A 1040 13.43 -10.58 49.35
C THR A 1040 14.70 -10.57 50.20
N SER A 1041 15.37 -11.71 50.36
CA SER A 1041 16.49 -11.85 51.30
C SER A 1041 17.82 -11.30 50.78
N LYS A 1042 18.04 -11.26 49.46
CA LYS A 1042 19.27 -10.73 48.85
C LYS A 1042 18.98 -9.50 48.01
N ARG A 1043 19.90 -8.54 47.98
CA ARG A 1043 19.81 -7.37 47.07
C ARG A 1043 19.63 -7.77 45.60
N GLN A 1044 20.28 -8.85 45.16
CA GLN A 1044 20.17 -9.35 43.79
C GLN A 1044 18.75 -9.84 43.44
N ASP A 1045 18.00 -10.35 44.42
CA ASP A 1045 16.63 -10.82 44.18
C ASP A 1045 15.69 -9.64 43.85
N LEU A 1046 15.84 -8.51 44.58
CA LEU A 1046 15.13 -7.27 44.28
C LEU A 1046 15.51 -6.69 42.90
N PHE A 1047 16.80 -6.73 42.53
CA PHE A 1047 17.24 -6.32 41.19
C PHE A 1047 16.68 -7.21 40.09
N ASN A 1048 16.62 -8.53 40.29
CA ASN A 1048 16.03 -9.46 39.33
C ASN A 1048 14.52 -9.23 39.21
N ALA A 1049 13.82 -8.97 40.33
CA ALA A 1049 12.39 -8.69 40.34
C ALA A 1049 12.08 -7.37 39.60
N MET A 1050 12.81 -6.29 39.88
CA MET A 1050 12.70 -5.04 39.13
C MET A 1050 13.09 -5.22 37.66
N GLY A 1051 14.13 -6.01 37.37
CA GLY A 1051 14.55 -6.35 36.02
C GLY A 1051 13.44 -7.04 35.22
N SER A 1052 12.65 -7.90 35.86
CA SER A 1052 11.48 -8.52 35.23
C SER A 1052 10.40 -7.48 34.86
N MET A 1053 10.09 -6.55 35.77
CA MET A 1053 9.13 -5.47 35.53
C MET A 1053 9.62 -4.52 34.44
N TYR A 1054 10.90 -4.14 34.46
CA TYR A 1054 11.54 -3.28 33.47
C TYR A 1054 11.53 -3.90 32.06
N ALA A 1055 11.96 -5.16 31.93
CA ALA A 1055 11.99 -5.83 30.64
C ALA A 1055 10.56 -6.00 30.08
N ALA A 1056 9.58 -6.32 30.94
CA ALA A 1056 8.19 -6.39 30.56
C ALA A 1056 7.65 -5.05 30.03
N VAL A 1057 7.82 -3.97 30.79
CA VAL A 1057 7.30 -2.63 30.46
C VAL A 1057 7.86 -2.13 29.13
N ILE A 1058 9.18 -2.22 28.93
CA ILE A 1058 9.82 -1.74 27.71
C ILE A 1058 9.38 -2.55 26.50
N PHE A 1059 9.44 -3.88 26.54
CA PHE A 1059 9.16 -4.69 25.36
C PHE A 1059 7.67 -4.75 25.03
N LEU A 1060 6.83 -5.01 26.02
CA LEU A 1060 5.38 -5.05 25.81
C LEU A 1060 4.87 -3.65 25.39
N GLY A 1061 5.41 -2.58 25.99
CA GLY A 1061 5.13 -1.20 25.58
C GLY A 1061 5.51 -0.90 24.13
N VAL A 1062 6.78 -1.12 23.77
CA VAL A 1062 7.28 -0.89 22.40
C VAL A 1062 6.51 -1.71 21.37
N GLN A 1063 6.15 -2.95 21.68
CA GLN A 1063 5.34 -3.81 20.81
C GLN A 1063 3.93 -3.26 20.58
N ASN A 1064 3.25 -2.82 21.65
CA ASN A 1064 1.91 -2.22 21.55
C ASN A 1064 1.93 -0.93 20.72
N SER A 1065 2.96 -0.10 20.90
CA SER A 1065 3.16 1.10 20.07
C SER A 1065 3.45 0.74 18.61
N SER A 1066 4.37 -0.20 18.35
CA SER A 1066 4.80 -0.52 16.97
C SER A 1066 3.74 -1.28 16.15
N SER A 1067 2.82 -1.98 16.81
CA SER A 1067 1.74 -2.70 16.15
C SER A 1067 0.56 -1.81 15.75
N VAL A 1068 0.26 -0.74 16.51
CA VAL A 1068 -0.85 0.19 16.20
C VAL A 1068 -0.51 1.16 15.06
N GLN A 1069 0.77 1.50 14.87
CA GLN A 1069 1.21 2.45 13.84
C GLN A 1069 0.70 2.13 12.41
N PRO A 1070 0.85 0.89 11.86
CA PRO A 1070 0.36 0.60 10.51
C PRO A 1070 -1.18 0.66 10.40
N MET A 1071 -1.91 0.33 11.48
CA MET A 1071 -3.38 0.41 11.49
C MET A 1071 -3.86 1.86 11.41
N VAL A 1072 -3.26 2.74 12.20
CA VAL A 1072 -3.57 4.17 12.20
C VAL A 1072 -3.22 4.79 10.84
N ALA A 1073 -2.13 4.37 10.21
CA ALA A 1073 -1.71 4.89 8.92
C ALA A 1073 -2.74 4.59 7.80
N ILE A 1074 -3.30 3.37 7.78
CA ILE A 1074 -4.35 2.96 6.83
C ILE A 1074 -5.64 3.74 7.10
N GLU A 1075 -6.11 3.79 8.35
CA GLU A 1075 -7.36 4.50 8.67
C GLU A 1075 -7.24 6.02 8.48
N ARG A 1076 -6.03 6.59 8.56
CA ARG A 1076 -5.79 8.03 8.31
C ARG A 1076 -6.05 8.40 6.84
N SER A 1077 -5.73 7.53 5.88
CA SER A 1077 -6.00 7.83 4.47
C SER A 1077 -7.51 7.83 4.18
N VAL A 1078 -8.25 6.90 4.80
CA VAL A 1078 -9.72 6.88 4.78
C VAL A 1078 -10.30 8.12 5.46
N PHE A 1079 -9.78 8.50 6.62
CA PHE A 1079 -10.19 9.70 7.35
C PHE A 1079 -10.07 10.98 6.49
N TYR A 1080 -8.99 11.15 5.73
CA TYR A 1080 -8.85 12.34 4.89
C TYR A 1080 -9.94 12.44 3.82
N ARG A 1081 -10.32 11.30 3.21
CA ARG A 1081 -11.44 11.25 2.26
C ARG A 1081 -12.77 11.58 2.95
N GLU A 1082 -13.07 10.90 4.07
CA GLU A 1082 -14.32 11.10 4.82
C GLU A 1082 -14.47 12.54 5.35
N ARG A 1083 -13.36 13.16 5.76
CA ARG A 1083 -13.31 14.58 6.15
C ARG A 1083 -13.54 15.51 4.96
N ALA A 1084 -12.96 15.22 3.80
CA ALA A 1084 -13.15 16.02 2.60
C ALA A 1084 -14.59 15.95 2.07
N ALA A 1085 -15.27 14.80 2.25
CA ALA A 1085 -16.69 14.62 1.94
C ALA A 1085 -17.65 15.24 2.98
N GLY A 1086 -17.12 15.88 4.03
CA GLY A 1086 -17.93 16.57 5.05
C GLY A 1086 -18.75 15.65 5.96
N MET A 1087 -18.35 14.38 6.12
CA MET A 1087 -19.11 13.40 6.92
C MET A 1087 -19.14 13.75 8.42
N TYR A 1088 -18.01 14.17 8.97
CA TYR A 1088 -17.86 14.48 10.39
C TYR A 1088 -16.66 15.41 10.62
N SER A 1089 -16.57 16.00 11.83
CA SER A 1089 -15.43 16.84 12.23
C SER A 1089 -14.19 16.01 12.59
N ALA A 1090 -13.00 16.60 12.73
CA ALA A 1090 -11.79 15.79 12.97
C ALA A 1090 -11.78 15.03 14.33
N LEU A 1091 -12.45 15.59 15.35
CA LEU A 1091 -12.36 15.08 16.73
C LEU A 1091 -13.15 13.78 16.98
N PRO A 1092 -14.39 13.59 16.50
CA PRO A 1092 -15.14 12.34 16.65
C PRO A 1092 -14.38 11.09 16.21
N TYR A 1093 -13.64 11.17 15.09
CA TYR A 1093 -12.78 10.10 14.64
C TYR A 1093 -11.64 9.83 15.62
N ALA A 1094 -10.95 10.87 16.08
CA ALA A 1094 -9.86 10.72 17.04
C ALA A 1094 -10.36 10.11 18.36
N TYR A 1095 -11.53 10.55 18.87
CA TYR A 1095 -12.15 9.97 20.06
C TYR A 1095 -12.52 8.50 19.85
N ALA A 1096 -13.17 8.15 18.74
CA ALA A 1096 -13.52 6.77 18.43
C ALA A 1096 -12.29 5.86 18.42
N GLN A 1097 -11.19 6.32 17.82
CA GLN A 1097 -9.95 5.54 17.72
C GLN A 1097 -9.21 5.43 19.07
N VAL A 1098 -9.27 6.44 19.93
CA VAL A 1098 -8.72 6.38 21.29
C VAL A 1098 -9.55 5.45 22.18
N LEU A 1099 -10.88 5.53 22.09
CA LEU A 1099 -11.81 4.76 22.92
C LEU A 1099 -11.82 3.27 22.58
N ILE A 1100 -11.67 2.89 21.31
CA ILE A 1100 -11.69 1.47 20.92
C ILE A 1100 -10.51 0.69 21.50
N GLU A 1101 -9.35 1.32 21.73
CA GLU A 1101 -8.17 0.66 22.31
C GLU A 1101 -8.35 0.28 23.79
N ILE A 1102 -9.14 1.05 24.55
CA ILE A 1102 -9.34 0.88 26.00
C ILE A 1102 -9.75 -0.55 26.38
N PRO A 1103 -10.83 -1.15 25.83
CA PRO A 1103 -11.26 -2.50 26.22
C PRO A 1103 -10.29 -3.60 25.81
N TYR A 1104 -9.67 -3.49 24.63
CA TYR A 1104 -8.69 -4.48 24.16
C TYR A 1104 -7.41 -4.43 24.98
N VAL A 1105 -6.88 -3.24 25.26
CA VAL A 1105 -5.70 -3.06 26.12
C VAL A 1105 -5.98 -3.52 27.55
N PHE A 1106 -7.18 -3.26 28.07
CA PHE A 1106 -7.56 -3.72 29.41
C PHE A 1106 -7.58 -5.25 29.51
N SER A 1107 -8.21 -5.90 28.53
CA SER A 1107 -8.27 -7.35 28.45
C SER A 1107 -6.88 -7.98 28.28
N GLN A 1108 -6.02 -7.34 27.47
CA GLN A 1108 -4.62 -7.72 27.30
C GLN A 1108 -3.83 -7.59 28.63
N ALA A 1109 -3.97 -6.48 29.34
CA ALA A 1109 -3.31 -6.23 30.62
C ALA A 1109 -3.78 -7.19 31.72
N LEU A 1110 -5.08 -7.52 31.74
CA LEU A 1110 -5.65 -8.47 32.70
C LEU A 1110 -5.08 -9.88 32.51
N VAL A 1111 -5.08 -10.38 31.26
CA VAL A 1111 -4.53 -11.71 30.95
C VAL A 1111 -3.03 -11.77 31.23
N TYR A 1112 -2.28 -10.77 30.78
CA TYR A 1112 -0.85 -10.68 31.05
C TYR A 1112 -0.58 -10.66 32.56
N GLY A 1113 -1.26 -9.76 33.29
CA GLY A 1113 -1.03 -9.57 34.70
C GLY A 1113 -1.41 -10.79 35.53
N LEU A 1114 -2.53 -11.45 35.24
CA LEU A 1114 -2.93 -12.67 35.95
C LEU A 1114 -1.88 -13.80 35.81
N LEU A 1115 -1.40 -14.02 34.59
CA LEU A 1115 -0.39 -15.06 34.31
C LEU A 1115 0.96 -14.71 34.95
N VAL A 1116 1.46 -13.50 34.72
CA VAL A 1116 2.79 -13.12 35.21
C VAL A 1116 2.81 -12.98 36.72
N TYR A 1117 1.78 -12.38 37.32
CA TYR A 1117 1.71 -12.20 38.77
C TYR A 1117 1.68 -13.53 39.51
N SER A 1118 0.90 -14.49 39.00
CA SER A 1118 0.80 -15.83 39.58
C SER A 1118 2.09 -16.63 39.43
N MET A 1119 2.72 -16.63 38.27
CA MET A 1119 3.91 -17.43 37.98
C MET A 1119 5.21 -16.85 38.58
N ILE A 1120 5.36 -15.52 38.59
CA ILE A 1120 6.49 -14.86 39.28
C ILE A 1120 6.39 -15.04 40.80
N GLY A 1121 5.17 -15.18 41.32
CA GLY A 1121 4.91 -15.43 42.74
C GLY A 1121 5.03 -14.16 43.58
N PHE A 1122 4.43 -13.06 43.13
CA PHE A 1122 4.25 -11.87 43.97
C PHE A 1122 3.27 -12.15 45.12
N GLU A 1123 3.29 -11.29 46.14
CA GLU A 1123 2.46 -11.46 47.33
C GLU A 1123 0.96 -11.27 46.99
N TRP A 1124 0.13 -12.28 47.29
CA TRP A 1124 -1.30 -12.25 46.97
C TRP A 1124 -2.09 -11.42 47.99
N THR A 1125 -2.13 -10.11 47.78
CA THR A 1125 -3.10 -9.22 48.41
C THR A 1125 -3.91 -8.48 47.34
N ALA A 1126 -5.18 -8.20 47.63
CA ALA A 1126 -6.04 -7.50 46.67
C ALA A 1126 -5.44 -6.15 46.25
N ALA A 1127 -4.92 -5.38 47.21
CA ALA A 1127 -4.30 -4.08 46.95
C ALA A 1127 -3.08 -4.19 46.01
N LYS A 1128 -2.10 -5.07 46.29
CA LYS A 1128 -0.89 -5.21 45.48
C LYS A 1128 -1.21 -5.71 44.06
N PHE A 1129 -2.17 -6.62 43.93
CA PHE A 1129 -2.63 -7.13 42.64
C PHE A 1129 -3.30 -6.04 41.79
N PHE A 1130 -4.26 -5.29 42.35
CA PHE A 1130 -4.94 -4.22 41.60
C PHE A 1130 -3.99 -3.08 41.23
N TRP A 1131 -3.03 -2.73 42.10
CA TRP A 1131 -1.97 -1.77 41.75
C TRP A 1131 -1.11 -2.26 40.59
N TYR A 1132 -0.71 -3.53 40.60
CA TYR A 1132 0.06 -4.12 39.50
C TYR A 1132 -0.71 -4.07 38.17
N ILE A 1133 -1.99 -4.49 38.16
CA ILE A 1133 -2.85 -4.42 36.97
C ILE A 1133 -3.03 -2.97 36.50
N PHE A 1134 -3.24 -2.03 37.42
CA PHE A 1134 -3.40 -0.62 37.11
C PHE A 1134 -2.17 -0.06 36.37
N PHE A 1135 -0.97 -0.28 36.91
CA PHE A 1135 0.26 0.22 36.28
C PHE A 1135 0.54 -0.46 34.94
N ILE A 1136 0.35 -1.77 34.82
CA ILE A 1136 0.49 -2.46 33.53
C ILE A 1136 -0.53 -1.93 32.51
N TYR A 1137 -1.80 -1.80 32.90
CA TYR A 1137 -2.86 -1.31 32.01
C TYR A 1137 -2.57 0.07 31.44
N PHE A 1138 -2.32 1.07 32.30
CA PHE A 1138 -2.02 2.42 31.82
C PHE A 1138 -0.68 2.51 31.08
N THR A 1139 0.26 1.63 31.40
CA THR A 1139 1.51 1.52 30.65
C THR A 1139 1.27 1.11 29.22
N LEU A 1140 0.53 0.02 29.00
CA LEU A 1140 0.19 -0.41 27.65
C LEU A 1140 -0.64 0.65 26.92
N LEU A 1141 -1.53 1.33 27.64
CA LEU A 1141 -2.38 2.38 27.08
C LEU A 1141 -1.58 3.60 26.59
N TYR A 1142 -0.68 4.16 27.42
CA TYR A 1142 0.11 5.31 26.98
C TYR A 1142 1.08 4.93 25.85
N PHE A 1143 1.61 3.71 25.83
CA PHE A 1143 2.46 3.25 24.71
C PHE A 1143 1.66 3.12 23.41
N THR A 1144 0.45 2.58 23.47
CA THR A 1144 -0.45 2.54 22.30
C THR A 1144 -0.75 3.95 21.80
N TYR A 1145 -1.13 4.88 22.69
CA TYR A 1145 -1.40 6.27 22.29
C TYR A 1145 -0.17 7.01 21.78
N TYR A 1146 1.02 6.72 22.32
CA TYR A 1146 2.27 7.22 21.77
C TYR A 1146 2.50 6.77 20.33
N GLY A 1147 2.23 5.49 20.01
CA GLY A 1147 2.30 4.97 18.65
C GLY A 1147 1.32 5.67 17.69
N MET A 1148 0.09 5.90 18.15
CA MET A 1148 -0.91 6.66 17.39
C MET A 1148 -0.48 8.11 17.16
N MET A 1149 0.00 8.78 18.21
CA MET A 1149 0.54 10.13 18.16
C MET A 1149 1.69 10.24 17.16
N ALA A 1150 2.64 9.30 17.17
CA ALA A 1150 3.78 9.29 16.27
C ALA A 1150 3.36 9.26 14.78
N VAL A 1151 2.30 8.53 14.44
CA VAL A 1151 1.74 8.52 13.07
C VAL A 1151 0.99 9.81 12.76
N ALA A 1152 0.30 10.40 13.73
CA ALA A 1152 -0.42 11.66 13.52
C ALA A 1152 0.51 12.87 13.34
N VAL A 1153 1.70 12.88 13.95
CA VAL A 1153 2.68 13.99 13.84
C VAL A 1153 3.66 13.83 12.68
N THR A 1154 3.68 12.69 12.00
CA THR A 1154 4.62 12.41 10.91
C THR A 1154 3.92 12.11 9.58
N PRO A 1155 4.56 12.40 8.44
CA PRO A 1155 3.95 12.17 7.13
C PRO A 1155 3.83 10.68 6.80
N ASN A 1156 4.77 9.85 7.24
CA ASN A 1156 4.82 8.42 6.92
C ASN A 1156 5.09 7.58 8.18
N HIS A 1157 4.45 6.41 8.26
CA HIS A 1157 4.74 5.34 9.20
C HIS A 1157 6.26 5.03 9.34
N HIS A 1158 7.04 5.05 8.26
CA HIS A 1158 8.48 4.79 8.35
C HIS A 1158 9.21 5.82 9.21
N ILE A 1159 8.87 7.11 9.04
CA ILE A 1159 9.42 8.19 9.86
C ILE A 1159 8.87 8.10 11.29
N ALA A 1160 7.59 7.78 11.46
CA ALA A 1160 6.98 7.53 12.76
C ALA A 1160 7.76 6.47 13.56
N SER A 1161 8.11 5.36 12.93
CA SER A 1161 8.87 4.26 13.53
C SER A 1161 10.28 4.69 13.97
N ILE A 1162 10.98 5.45 13.13
CA ILE A 1162 12.33 5.98 13.43
C ILE A 1162 12.28 6.95 14.61
N VAL A 1163 11.39 7.95 14.57
CA VAL A 1163 11.21 8.92 15.67
C VAL A 1163 10.83 8.19 16.96
N SER A 1164 9.92 7.21 16.87
CA SER A 1164 9.52 6.41 18.02
C SER A 1164 10.69 5.68 18.68
N SER A 1165 11.59 5.10 17.87
CA SER A 1165 12.77 4.38 18.37
C SER A 1165 13.73 5.26 19.19
N ALA A 1166 13.83 6.55 18.84
CA ALA A 1166 14.67 7.50 19.57
C ALA A 1166 14.15 7.72 21.00
N PHE A 1167 12.85 7.96 21.13
CA PHE A 1167 12.23 8.14 22.45
C PHE A 1167 12.24 6.84 23.27
N TYR A 1168 12.07 5.67 22.65
CA TYR A 1168 12.22 4.40 23.37
C TYR A 1168 13.61 4.27 24.00
N SER A 1169 14.66 4.66 23.27
CA SER A 1169 16.03 4.64 23.78
C SER A 1169 16.23 5.59 24.96
N LEU A 1170 15.66 6.80 24.89
CA LEU A 1170 15.70 7.76 26.01
C LEU A 1170 14.90 7.27 27.23
N TRP A 1171 13.67 6.80 27.03
CA TRP A 1171 12.85 6.27 28.12
C TRP A 1171 13.51 5.05 28.77
N ASN A 1172 14.22 4.24 27.99
CA ASN A 1172 15.01 3.13 28.48
C ASN A 1172 16.17 3.59 29.37
N LEU A 1173 16.95 4.59 28.91
CA LEU A 1173 18.08 5.15 29.65
C LEU A 1173 17.65 5.75 31.00
N PHE A 1174 16.56 6.53 30.99
CA PHE A 1174 16.05 7.23 32.16
C PHE A 1174 14.96 6.46 32.91
N SER A 1175 14.80 5.17 32.65
CA SER A 1175 13.79 4.30 33.28
C SER A 1175 13.96 4.15 34.80
N GLY A 1176 15.14 4.45 35.34
CA GLY A 1176 15.46 4.23 36.76
C GLY A 1176 16.05 2.85 37.07
N PHE A 1177 16.06 1.92 36.10
CA PHE A 1177 16.70 0.61 36.25
C PHE A 1177 18.20 0.64 35.90
N ILE A 1178 18.56 1.28 34.78
CA ILE A 1178 19.96 1.38 34.33
C ILE A 1178 20.77 2.30 35.25
N VAL A 1179 20.20 3.48 35.56
CA VAL A 1179 20.73 4.43 36.55
C VAL A 1179 19.60 4.82 37.47
N PRO A 1180 19.72 4.63 38.80
CA PRO A 1180 18.70 5.05 39.73
C PRO A 1180 18.68 6.57 39.87
N ARG A 1181 17.49 7.16 40.04
CA ARG A 1181 17.28 8.62 40.06
C ARG A 1181 18.21 9.37 41.03
N PRO A 1182 18.47 8.91 42.28
CA PRO A 1182 19.37 9.62 43.20
C PRO A 1182 20.82 9.74 42.70
N ARG A 1183 21.28 8.79 41.90
CA ARG A 1183 22.63 8.76 41.33
C ARG A 1183 22.75 9.50 40.00
N MET A 1184 21.65 10.01 39.44
CA MET A 1184 21.71 10.85 38.25
C MET A 1184 22.29 12.23 38.60
N PRO A 1185 23.16 12.80 37.76
CA PRO A 1185 23.65 14.17 37.92
C PRO A 1185 22.51 15.19 37.96
N VAL A 1186 22.69 16.27 38.71
CA VAL A 1186 21.62 17.24 39.02
C VAL A 1186 20.95 17.80 37.74
N TRP A 1187 21.73 18.07 36.70
CA TRP A 1187 21.23 18.61 35.42
C TRP A 1187 20.38 17.63 34.60
N TRP A 1188 20.42 16.32 34.89
CA TRP A 1188 19.62 15.30 34.19
C TRP A 1188 18.44 14.76 35.02
N ARG A 1189 18.37 15.09 36.31
CA ARG A 1189 17.29 14.61 37.21
C ARG A 1189 15.89 15.03 36.76
N TRP A 1190 15.73 16.14 36.05
CA TRP A 1190 14.43 16.61 35.55
C TRP A 1190 13.84 15.63 34.52
N TYR A 1191 14.66 15.01 33.66
CA TYR A 1191 14.17 14.14 32.60
C TYR A 1191 13.62 12.82 33.16
N ALA A 1192 14.14 12.35 34.30
CA ALA A 1192 13.56 11.21 35.01
C ALA A 1192 12.09 11.45 35.40
N TRP A 1193 11.69 12.71 35.62
CA TRP A 1193 10.29 13.09 35.87
C TRP A 1193 9.47 13.28 34.57
N ALA A 1194 10.13 13.55 33.44
CA ALA A 1194 9.50 13.63 32.13
C ALA A 1194 9.33 12.25 31.46
N SER A 1195 10.05 11.23 31.92
CA SER A 1195 10.03 9.87 31.37
C SER A 1195 8.83 9.07 31.89
N PRO A 1196 7.88 8.64 31.04
CA PRO A 1196 6.71 7.87 31.48
C PRO A 1196 7.10 6.50 32.07
N VAL A 1197 8.12 5.86 31.50
CA VAL A 1197 8.61 4.55 31.97
C VAL A 1197 9.17 4.62 33.39
N ALA A 1198 9.81 5.73 33.76
CA ALA A 1198 10.35 5.92 35.10
C ALA A 1198 9.23 5.91 36.17
N TRP A 1199 8.09 6.51 35.86
CA TRP A 1199 6.91 6.50 36.72
C TRP A 1199 6.24 5.14 36.80
N THR A 1200 6.13 4.43 35.68
CA THR A 1200 5.63 3.05 35.67
C THR A 1200 6.49 2.16 36.58
N LEU A 1201 7.82 2.25 36.47
CA LEU A 1201 8.71 1.42 37.28
C LEU A 1201 8.70 1.80 38.76
N TYR A 1202 8.59 3.09 39.07
CA TYR A 1202 8.34 3.53 40.44
C TYR A 1202 7.07 2.84 40.96
N GLY A 1203 5.94 2.99 40.29
CA GLY A 1203 4.66 2.42 40.73
C GLY A 1203 4.67 0.89 40.87
N LEU A 1204 5.27 0.18 39.92
CA LEU A 1204 5.37 -1.28 39.95
C LEU A 1204 6.26 -1.78 41.09
N VAL A 1205 7.43 -1.18 41.31
CA VAL A 1205 8.36 -1.65 42.35
C VAL A 1205 7.85 -1.27 43.74
N ASP A 1206 7.39 -0.04 43.90
CA ASP A 1206 6.93 0.50 45.19
C ASP A 1206 5.62 -0.13 45.66
N SER A 1207 4.70 -0.48 44.75
CA SER A 1207 3.49 -1.21 45.10
C SER A 1207 3.74 -2.65 45.59
N GLN A 1208 4.83 -3.29 45.16
CA GLN A 1208 5.13 -4.68 45.56
C GLN A 1208 6.06 -4.77 46.78
N TYR A 1209 7.03 -3.86 46.87
CA TYR A 1209 8.13 -3.93 47.85
C TYR A 1209 8.25 -2.71 48.77
N GLY A 1210 7.51 -1.63 48.52
CA GLY A 1210 7.61 -0.38 49.29
C GLY A 1210 7.13 -0.48 50.75
N ASP A 1211 6.35 -1.51 51.06
CA ASP A 1211 5.76 -1.82 52.38
C ASP A 1211 6.40 -3.05 53.07
N VAL A 1212 7.42 -3.67 52.45
CA VAL A 1212 8.04 -4.91 52.94
C VAL A 1212 9.16 -4.62 53.96
N GLU A 1213 9.00 -5.06 55.21
CA GLU A 1213 9.96 -4.81 56.29
C GLU A 1213 11.06 -5.89 56.48
N THR A 1214 11.09 -6.93 55.64
CA THR A 1214 12.08 -8.01 55.71
C THR A 1214 13.52 -7.46 55.65
N ARG A 1215 14.46 -8.08 56.38
CA ARG A 1215 15.89 -7.68 56.37
C ARG A 1215 16.66 -8.35 55.23
N LEU A 1216 17.53 -7.58 54.60
CA LEU A 1216 18.47 -8.02 53.56
C LEU A 1216 19.72 -8.68 54.17
N ASP A 1217 20.48 -9.37 53.33
CA ASP A 1217 21.82 -9.92 53.60
C ASP A 1217 22.83 -8.90 54.16
N THR A 1218 22.60 -7.61 53.93
CA THR A 1218 23.40 -6.51 54.45
C THR A 1218 22.90 -5.91 55.77
N GLY A 1219 21.78 -6.40 56.32
CA GLY A 1219 21.17 -5.92 57.56
C GLY A 1219 20.13 -4.79 57.41
N ASP A 1220 20.04 -4.17 56.22
CA ASP A 1220 19.08 -3.12 55.90
C ASP A 1220 17.65 -3.68 55.72
N ARG A 1221 16.61 -2.90 56.03
CA ARG A 1221 15.22 -3.26 55.66
C ARG A 1221 15.03 -3.08 54.15
N VAL A 1222 14.18 -3.90 53.53
CA VAL A 1222 13.83 -3.77 52.10
C VAL A 1222 13.25 -2.37 51.80
N THR A 1223 12.35 -1.85 52.64
CA THR A 1223 11.82 -0.48 52.53
C THR A 1223 12.91 0.60 52.51
N ASP A 1224 13.88 0.51 53.43
CA ASP A 1224 14.99 1.46 53.52
C ASP A 1224 15.90 1.39 52.29
N PHE A 1225 16.13 0.19 51.76
CA PHE A 1225 16.88 0.00 50.51
C PHE A 1225 16.16 0.57 49.30
N VAL A 1226 14.86 0.31 49.15
CA VAL A 1226 14.04 0.85 48.05
C VAL A 1226 14.02 2.38 48.08
N ARG A 1227 13.91 2.97 49.28
CA ARG A 1227 13.95 4.42 49.48
C ARG A 1227 15.34 5.02 49.26
N GLY A 1228 16.40 4.38 49.77
CA GLY A 1228 17.76 4.89 49.70
C GLY A 1228 18.39 4.74 48.32
N TYR A 1229 18.22 3.58 47.67
CA TYR A 1229 18.83 3.28 46.38
C TYR A 1229 18.02 3.84 45.20
N PHE A 1230 16.72 3.51 45.11
CA PHE A 1230 15.87 3.94 44.00
C PHE A 1230 15.23 5.31 44.22
N GLY A 1231 15.08 5.75 45.47
CA GLY A 1231 14.39 7.00 45.79
C GLY A 1231 12.88 6.89 45.76
N PHE A 1232 12.32 5.68 45.84
CA PHE A 1232 10.88 5.43 45.84
C PHE A 1232 10.31 5.59 47.27
N ARG A 1233 9.13 6.21 47.37
CA ARG A 1233 8.43 6.50 48.62
C ARG A 1233 7.00 5.99 48.51
N HIS A 1234 6.62 5.10 49.42
CA HIS A 1234 5.31 4.47 49.42
C HIS A 1234 4.15 5.48 49.55
N ASP A 1235 4.33 6.52 50.38
CA ASP A 1235 3.34 7.58 50.56
C ASP A 1235 3.02 8.37 49.27
N PHE A 1236 3.88 8.27 48.25
CA PHE A 1236 3.75 8.99 46.99
C PHE A 1236 3.05 8.17 45.88
N LEU A 1237 2.70 6.91 46.15
CA LEU A 1237 2.15 5.98 45.16
C LEU A 1237 0.91 6.51 44.43
N GLY A 1238 0.00 7.19 45.15
CA GLY A 1238 -1.20 7.79 44.54
C GLY A 1238 -0.87 8.91 43.53
N VAL A 1239 0.18 9.69 43.78
CA VAL A 1239 0.64 10.73 42.84
C VAL A 1239 1.29 10.09 41.61
N VAL A 1240 2.09 9.03 41.82
CA VAL A 1240 2.68 8.24 40.73
C VAL A 1240 1.58 7.71 39.80
N ALA A 1241 0.50 7.19 40.36
CA ALA A 1241 -0.66 6.72 39.62
C ALA A 1241 -1.31 7.82 38.77
N ALA A 1242 -1.55 9.00 39.36
CA ALA A 1242 -2.13 10.15 38.65
C ALA A 1242 -1.24 10.63 37.48
N VAL A 1243 0.08 10.61 37.65
CA VAL A 1243 1.02 11.02 36.59
C VAL A 1243 1.01 10.04 35.40
N VAL A 1244 0.97 8.72 35.65
CA VAL A 1244 0.90 7.73 34.57
C VAL A 1244 -0.40 7.87 33.76
N VAL A 1245 -1.53 8.14 34.42
CA VAL A 1245 -2.80 8.47 33.75
C VAL A 1245 -2.66 9.77 32.94
N GLY A 1246 -1.98 10.78 33.49
CA GLY A 1246 -1.69 12.04 32.82
C GLY A 1246 -0.93 11.86 31.50
N PHE A 1247 0.06 10.95 31.43
CA PHE A 1247 0.77 10.65 30.18
C PHE A 1247 -0.14 10.00 29.13
N ALA A 1248 -1.00 9.06 29.53
CA ALA A 1248 -1.97 8.46 28.61
C ALA A 1248 -2.92 9.53 28.03
N ALA A 1249 -3.44 10.41 28.89
CA ALA A 1249 -4.30 11.51 28.47
C ALA A 1249 -3.57 12.51 27.56
N LEU A 1250 -2.31 12.84 27.87
CA LEU A 1250 -1.47 13.75 27.08
C LEU A 1250 -1.25 13.20 25.66
N PHE A 1251 -0.84 11.95 25.50
CA PHE A 1251 -0.61 11.37 24.18
C PHE A 1251 -1.90 11.23 23.38
N ALA A 1252 -3.02 10.87 24.01
CA ALA A 1252 -4.33 10.87 23.37
C ALA A 1252 -4.75 12.29 22.91
N PHE A 1253 -4.49 13.32 23.72
CA PHE A 1253 -4.76 14.70 23.36
C PHE A 1253 -3.90 15.17 22.19
N ILE A 1254 -2.59 14.91 22.21
CA ILE A 1254 -1.70 15.29 21.09
C ILE A 1254 -2.13 14.57 19.83
N PHE A 1255 -2.48 13.28 19.90
CA PHE A 1255 -3.02 12.55 18.76
C PHE A 1255 -4.27 13.24 18.17
N ALA A 1256 -5.27 13.56 19.01
CA ALA A 1256 -6.49 14.24 18.56
C ALA A 1256 -6.23 15.64 18.00
N PHE A 1257 -5.31 16.39 18.61
CA PHE A 1257 -4.87 17.71 18.15
C PHE A 1257 -4.17 17.61 16.79
N SER A 1258 -3.21 16.71 16.64
CA SER A 1258 -2.45 16.51 15.40
C SER A 1258 -3.34 16.07 14.25
N ILE A 1259 -4.28 15.15 14.45
CA ILE A 1259 -5.25 14.75 13.41
C ILE A 1259 -6.13 15.93 12.95
N LYS A 1260 -6.44 16.87 13.84
CA LYS A 1260 -7.23 18.07 13.51
C LYS A 1260 -6.43 19.06 12.67
N PHE A 1261 -5.19 19.37 13.06
CA PHE A 1261 -4.40 20.46 12.52
C PHE A 1261 -3.39 20.07 11.45
N PHE A 1262 -2.79 18.88 11.51
CA PHE A 1262 -1.83 18.43 10.51
C PHE A 1262 -2.54 17.75 9.34
N HIS A 1263 -2.21 18.20 8.13
CA HIS A 1263 -2.69 17.61 6.90
C HIS A 1263 -1.49 17.33 6.00
N PHE A 1264 -1.09 16.06 5.93
CA PHE A 1264 0.06 15.64 5.12
C PHE A 1264 -0.31 15.33 3.66
N GLN A 1265 -1.60 15.30 3.33
CA GLN A 1265 -2.05 15.14 1.95
C GLN A 1265 -1.98 16.51 1.26
N ARG A 1266 -0.93 16.75 0.48
CA ARG A 1266 -0.86 17.91 -0.43
C ARG A 1266 -1.45 17.48 -1.77
N ARG A 1267 -2.56 18.10 -2.20
CA ARG A 1267 -3.23 17.86 -3.49
C ARG A 1267 -3.02 19.04 -4.43
#